data_AF-A0A1W9WVP8-F1
#
_entry.id   AF-A0A1W9WVP8-F1
#
_cell.length_a   1.000
_cell.length_b   1.000
_cell.length_c   1.000
_cell.angle_alpha   90.00
_cell.angle_beta   90.00
_cell.angle_gamma   90.00
#
_symmetry.space_group_name_H-M   'P 1'
#
loop_
_entity.id
_entity.type
_entity.pdbx_description
1 polymer ?
#
loop_
_entity_poly.entity_id
_entity_poly.type
_entity_poly.pdbx_seq_one_letter_code
_entity_poly.pdbx_strand_id
1 'polypeptide(L)'
;KQKVQIVQKARYLESSIGIEPVLAGFFSNHAQLKNYAINSLEFLLKKNRMLLSDKNNPLNYKKGMKESALISARIYSRLSLETPLNDIDFFLKLLLELGGKGPDFAFKALYKGYINLNPLGKNILSVSETGRLAFVDQFLQARPSVRLKHGEVFKDILKSIGSRASVVEFYASLFDRHQDADPFLHNIQASLRNSKDIMETEMVSKNPAKRIKGLKALSMLLNRIPSKTLLQYLKPEEKIDVRITIYNIIENSSMGVYSDLFDSILKLFSLSGEDEALHAFRAMVTTGKLPLYKLMDRVNQVYPSLLPLIKDEISSLSKIAFFFIQDIALNKEQYKKGIFREINIACIFAMIKKRPERVVEIFKRGALGSKDISKSEMIKFVKIIKILLSNEKKDIESEFSSIISSIFKSSIFKKEKIIENKTLIQSFLKDPFEIKLEILKKNRSSRSINFKGGKISSQNLSNKIFRSSPLFFNKTRIQNCDFSRSCFSSAFFEKSVFYKVNMGNAVFKNVSFDRAVLINVDAQAAVFQNCSFHNTLIYNSNFNNAEIKDAIFIEAVISRSFFGNTDLSYSCFAYSKISRVSFSTANINQVDFSGTKARFSRFPHSNRAVTRTEDIDYNARKYQLSFADVPKINDTILGEINTLLFCEFIHYGELKFLKQNKLSLLAAYDIFKAKQADLFRIIPMLIHGNIDFPLLDIVPEQTPCGIVDYLPSLETQSVCENYMDSKRLILEKNSKPAIQSLCTIGSIGSIAQTSESDIDYWVCIQESDFTASQIKLLEKKLLLIEKMAWDKFNIQVTFFIVDITKAKNNDFGDSTLESSGSAQARLLKEEFYRTMIYLAGKIPLWSVLPTAISLNHYDNIGSSISTIDPQNRYVDLGDIHGIQKGEYFGASIWQMFKWLKSPFKSVIKMALLEKYIFKDSQDLLLCNLYKNEWMNSGSHLKLAQNDSYYFLMKHVIRYYEKVDDKHSVNLLLTCFFLKLGISKKDQIENTVFGLRKILFLKCLDKWHWDMNRVFEIGNFKEWSYENIVRLSSTLEKYILEKYKKMKKECEHDINESPMISSEDQTILEHKVKIEFSNQPMKVRKILLVSRGEQHFHELYLKYINIDSSDGEWLLLNKKPKALLDQEEPLIRAKTIEEIGAWLIVNGLYSNDTKINLVPNPCFVTFDEIKRLYENIYEFFSPLLKPAPGFDQLLLYPQKKAIFISVNFYAPQKQKKVMHYTALYVNDWNEVFCSHSVTEHGFISLAHVKRDLMFKLRVTKLPLKTAFYFSKGVAK
;
A
#
# COMPACT_ATOMS: atom_id res chain seq x y z
N LYS A 1 -7.76 12.34 56.78
CA LYS A 1 -7.73 13.82 56.62
C LYS A 1 -6.57 14.31 55.73
N GLN A 2 -5.29 14.04 56.05
CA GLN A 2 -4.15 14.51 55.22
C GLN A 2 -4.22 14.06 53.74
N LYS A 3 -4.54 12.79 53.45
CA LYS A 3 -4.71 12.30 52.07
C LYS A 3 -5.80 13.07 51.29
N VAL A 4 -6.93 13.38 51.94
CA VAL A 4 -8.03 14.17 51.35
C VAL A 4 -7.55 15.59 51.02
N GLN A 5 -6.82 16.24 51.93
CA GLN A 5 -6.25 17.57 51.67
C GLN A 5 -5.26 17.56 50.50
N ILE A 6 -4.44 16.52 50.36
CA ILE A 6 -3.50 16.38 49.24
C ILE A 6 -4.28 16.28 47.91
N VAL A 7 -5.31 15.44 47.85
CA VAL A 7 -6.17 15.31 46.65
C VAL A 7 -6.88 16.63 46.33
N GLN A 8 -7.45 17.32 47.33
CA GLN A 8 -8.11 18.61 47.14
C GLN A 8 -7.15 19.71 46.67
N LYS A 9 -5.92 19.74 47.19
CA LYS A 9 -4.89 20.71 46.77
C LYS A 9 -4.39 20.44 45.35
N ALA A 10 -4.54 19.22 44.84
CA ALA A 10 -4.06 18.83 43.52
C ALA A 10 -4.66 19.66 42.38
N ARG A 11 -5.90 20.16 42.53
CA ARG A 11 -6.57 21.01 41.52
C ARG A 11 -5.86 22.34 41.25
N TYR A 12 -5.05 22.82 42.19
CA TYR A 12 -4.29 24.08 42.06
C TYR A 12 -2.89 23.88 41.46
N LEU A 13 -2.45 22.64 41.29
CA LEU A 13 -1.15 22.32 40.70
C LEU A 13 -1.23 22.36 39.17
N GLU A 14 -0.08 22.23 38.50
CA GLU A 14 -0.08 21.85 37.08
C GLU A 14 -0.74 20.49 36.92
N SER A 15 -1.51 20.30 35.84
CA SER A 15 -2.42 19.15 35.71
C SER A 15 -1.64 17.83 35.69
N SER A 16 -0.48 17.83 35.05
CA SER A 16 0.48 16.74 35.04
C SER A 16 0.98 16.37 36.44
N ILE A 17 1.12 17.31 37.37
CA ILE A 17 1.54 17.03 38.76
C ILE A 17 0.33 16.64 39.62
N GLY A 18 -0.78 17.37 39.49
CA GLY A 18 -1.99 17.16 40.26
C GLY A 18 -2.65 15.79 40.01
N ILE A 19 -2.48 15.21 38.82
CA ILE A 19 -3.10 13.93 38.48
C ILE A 19 -2.59 12.75 39.33
N GLU A 20 -1.36 12.83 39.84
CA GLU A 20 -0.74 11.76 40.65
C GLU A 20 -1.51 11.46 41.95
N PRO A 21 -1.70 12.43 42.86
CA PRO A 21 -2.50 12.21 44.06
C PRO A 21 -3.97 11.94 43.74
N VAL A 22 -4.49 12.51 42.64
CA VAL A 22 -5.88 12.28 42.19
C VAL A 22 -6.10 10.81 41.82
N LEU A 23 -5.25 10.22 40.97
CA LEU A 23 -5.35 8.80 40.63
C LEU A 23 -5.16 7.90 41.86
N ALA A 24 -4.23 8.25 42.76
CA ALA A 24 -4.08 7.52 44.02
C ALA A 24 -5.33 7.58 44.92
N GLY A 25 -6.04 8.70 44.91
CA GLY A 25 -7.32 8.85 45.62
C GLY A 25 -8.46 8.07 44.97
N PHE A 26 -8.50 7.97 43.64
CA PHE A 26 -9.52 7.24 42.88
C PHE A 26 -9.55 5.74 43.21
N PHE A 27 -8.37 5.12 43.30
CA PHE A 27 -8.23 3.69 43.66
C PHE A 27 -8.25 3.43 45.17
N SER A 28 -8.64 4.40 45.99
CA SER A 28 -8.76 4.21 47.42
C SER A 28 -10.10 3.56 47.78
N ASN A 29 -10.06 2.62 48.73
CA ASN A 29 -11.27 2.02 49.31
C ASN A 29 -12.13 2.99 50.13
N HIS A 30 -11.69 4.24 50.34
CA HIS A 30 -12.45 5.27 51.06
C HIS A 30 -13.31 6.11 50.11
N ALA A 31 -14.64 5.97 50.19
CA ALA A 31 -15.61 6.66 49.34
C ALA A 31 -15.43 8.19 49.29
N GLN A 32 -15.19 8.84 50.44
CA GLN A 32 -14.94 10.28 50.47
C GLN A 32 -13.68 10.68 49.67
N LEU A 33 -12.59 9.90 49.79
CA LEU A 33 -11.34 10.19 49.07
C LEU A 33 -11.54 10.01 47.56
N LYS A 34 -12.30 8.98 47.16
CA LYS A 34 -12.69 8.71 45.77
C LYS A 34 -13.52 9.86 45.18
N ASN A 35 -14.52 10.37 45.91
CA ASN A 35 -15.33 11.51 45.47
C ASN A 35 -14.50 12.80 45.30
N TYR A 36 -13.63 13.12 46.26
CA TYR A 36 -12.73 14.28 46.11
C TYR A 36 -11.74 14.11 44.95
N ALA A 37 -11.29 12.88 44.67
CA ALA A 37 -10.44 12.59 43.52
C ALA A 37 -11.19 12.83 42.21
N ILE A 38 -12.43 12.35 42.07
CA ILE A 38 -13.28 12.59 40.89
C ILE A 38 -13.46 14.09 40.65
N ASN A 39 -13.85 14.87 41.66
CA ASN A 39 -14.03 16.32 41.52
C ASN A 39 -12.73 17.04 41.15
N SER A 40 -11.60 16.63 41.72
CA SER A 40 -10.30 17.22 41.41
C SER A 40 -9.85 16.86 40.00
N LEU A 41 -10.14 15.64 39.54
CA LEU A 41 -9.88 15.17 38.19
C LEU A 41 -10.63 16.04 37.16
N GLU A 42 -11.93 16.26 37.34
CA GLU A 42 -12.74 17.11 36.46
C GLU A 42 -12.15 18.52 36.30
N PHE A 43 -11.66 19.11 37.39
CA PHE A 43 -11.02 20.42 37.34
C PHE A 43 -9.73 20.40 36.50
N LEU A 44 -8.89 19.37 36.67
CA LEU A 44 -7.67 19.21 35.88
C LEU A 44 -7.95 19.03 34.39
N LEU A 45 -9.00 18.27 34.05
CA LEU A 45 -9.46 18.10 32.67
C LEU A 45 -9.94 19.43 32.07
N LYS A 46 -10.77 20.19 32.80
CA LYS A 46 -11.28 21.49 32.35
C LYS A 46 -10.14 22.48 32.11
N LYS A 47 -9.14 22.50 32.99
CA LYS A 47 -7.92 23.31 32.84
C LYS A 47 -7.17 22.96 31.55
N ASN A 48 -7.03 21.67 31.25
CA ASN A 48 -6.35 21.24 30.03
C ASN A 48 -7.14 21.57 28.75
N ARG A 49 -8.47 21.41 28.78
CA ARG A 49 -9.34 21.77 27.64
C ARG A 49 -9.24 23.25 27.28
N MET A 50 -9.16 24.15 28.26
CA MET A 50 -8.98 25.58 28.01
C MET A 50 -7.67 25.86 27.25
N LEU A 51 -6.58 25.18 27.61
CA LEU A 51 -5.29 25.29 26.89
C LEU A 51 -5.40 24.76 25.46
N LEU A 52 -6.05 23.61 25.26
CA LEU A 52 -6.25 23.00 23.95
C LEU A 52 -7.19 23.80 23.04
N SER A 53 -8.12 24.59 23.60
CA SER A 53 -9.02 25.45 22.83
C SER A 53 -8.38 26.75 22.34
N ASP A 54 -7.27 27.19 22.93
CA ASP A 54 -6.59 28.44 22.58
C ASP A 54 -5.67 28.28 21.36
N LYS A 55 -6.26 28.06 20.18
CA LYS A 55 -5.53 27.86 18.93
C LYS A 55 -4.80 29.11 18.43
N ASN A 56 -5.21 30.29 18.87
CA ASN A 56 -4.61 31.57 18.47
C ASN A 56 -3.31 31.86 19.24
N ASN A 57 -3.06 31.14 20.33
CA ASN A 57 -1.80 31.20 21.07
C ASN A 57 -1.06 29.85 21.00
N PRO A 58 -0.12 29.70 20.05
CA PRO A 58 0.64 28.46 19.85
C PRO A 58 1.36 27.94 21.11
N LEU A 59 1.77 28.84 22.02
CA LEU A 59 2.43 28.47 23.27
C LEU A 59 1.46 27.77 24.23
N ASN A 60 0.25 28.31 24.39
CA ASN A 60 -0.79 27.72 25.25
C ASN A 60 -1.26 26.38 24.71
N TYR A 61 -1.54 26.31 23.40
CA TYR A 61 -1.92 25.05 22.75
C TYR A 61 -0.85 23.97 22.94
N LYS A 62 0.43 24.33 22.70
CA LYS A 62 1.55 23.41 22.90
C LYS A 62 1.68 22.95 24.36
N LYS A 63 1.44 23.84 25.32
CA LYS A 63 1.39 23.49 26.75
C LYS A 63 0.26 22.48 27.03
N GLY A 64 -0.94 22.72 26.50
CA GLY A 64 -2.08 21.80 26.63
C GLY A 64 -1.81 20.41 26.03
N MET A 65 -1.14 20.35 24.88
CA MET A 65 -0.78 19.07 24.25
C MET A 65 0.22 18.26 25.09
N LYS A 66 1.22 18.92 25.68
CA LYS A 66 2.19 18.31 26.60
C LYS A 66 1.51 17.79 27.87
N GLU A 67 0.71 18.63 28.51
CA GLU A 67 -0.04 18.26 29.71
C GLU A 67 -1.01 17.10 29.44
N SER A 68 -1.71 17.11 28.29
CA SER A 68 -2.56 16.00 27.83
C SER A 68 -1.77 14.70 27.72
N ALA A 69 -0.60 14.70 27.07
CA ALA A 69 0.23 13.51 26.92
C ALA A 69 0.65 12.91 28.27
N LEU A 70 1.02 13.76 29.24
CA LEU A 70 1.45 13.33 30.57
C LEU A 70 0.32 12.74 31.41
N ILE A 71 -0.83 13.41 31.41
CA ILE A 71 -2.03 12.93 32.10
C ILE A 71 -2.45 11.58 31.51
N SER A 72 -2.47 11.48 30.18
CA SER A 72 -2.83 10.25 29.46
C SER A 72 -1.90 9.09 29.79
N ALA A 73 -0.59 9.33 29.78
CA ALA A 73 0.41 8.32 30.11
C ALA A 73 0.26 7.79 31.55
N ARG A 74 -0.10 8.67 32.49
CA ARG A 74 -0.33 8.30 33.90
C ARG A 74 -1.63 7.55 34.12
N ILE A 75 -2.67 7.83 33.34
CA ILE A 75 -3.90 7.05 33.33
C ILE A 75 -3.61 5.66 32.73
N TYR A 76 -2.96 5.63 31.57
CA TYR A 76 -2.62 4.41 30.86
C TYR A 76 -1.78 3.44 31.70
N SER A 77 -0.82 3.94 32.50
CA SER A 77 -0.01 3.08 33.38
C SER A 77 -0.78 2.43 34.53
N ARG A 78 -2.05 2.79 34.72
CA ARG A 78 -2.97 2.13 35.67
C ARG A 78 -3.82 1.04 35.02
N LEU A 79 -3.82 0.95 33.69
CA LEU A 79 -4.54 -0.08 32.96
C LEU A 79 -3.70 -1.36 32.87
N SER A 80 -4.35 -2.49 33.06
CA SER A 80 -3.79 -3.83 32.95
C SER A 80 -4.88 -4.80 32.49
N LEU A 81 -4.50 -6.03 32.12
CA LEU A 81 -5.45 -7.10 31.78
C LEU A 81 -6.36 -7.50 32.97
N GLU A 82 -5.96 -7.16 34.20
CA GLU A 82 -6.69 -7.47 35.44
C GLU A 82 -7.58 -6.30 35.90
N THR A 83 -7.60 -5.18 35.18
CA THR A 83 -8.36 -4.00 35.59
C THR A 83 -9.87 -4.29 35.51
N PRO A 84 -10.68 -3.95 36.54
CA PRO A 84 -12.12 -4.16 36.50
C PRO A 84 -12.80 -3.42 35.33
N LEU A 85 -13.82 -4.04 34.72
CA LEU A 85 -14.55 -3.48 33.57
C LEU A 85 -15.06 -2.05 33.81
N ASN A 86 -15.66 -1.77 34.97
CA ASN A 86 -16.18 -0.43 35.31
C ASN A 86 -15.08 0.64 35.36
N ASP A 87 -13.87 0.26 35.79
CA ASP A 87 -12.73 1.17 35.84
C ASP A 87 -12.16 1.38 34.44
N ILE A 88 -12.09 0.33 33.60
CA ILE A 88 -11.72 0.42 32.19
C ILE A 88 -12.64 1.41 31.45
N ASP A 89 -13.96 1.29 31.64
CA ASP A 89 -14.95 2.19 31.06
C ASP A 89 -14.72 3.65 31.43
N PHE A 90 -14.50 3.89 32.72
CA PHE A 90 -14.23 5.23 33.24
C PHE A 90 -12.95 5.82 32.63
N PHE A 91 -11.86 5.06 32.58
CA PHE A 91 -10.59 5.53 32.04
C PHE A 91 -10.62 5.70 30.52
N LEU A 92 -11.31 4.83 29.79
CA LEU A 92 -11.53 5.00 28.36
C LEU A 92 -12.25 6.32 28.09
N LYS A 93 -13.36 6.57 28.78
CA LYS A 93 -14.09 7.84 28.68
C LYS A 93 -13.17 9.02 29.01
N LEU A 94 -12.44 8.95 30.11
CA LEU A 94 -11.53 9.98 30.57
C LEU A 94 -10.46 10.33 29.53
N LEU A 95 -9.83 9.32 28.93
CA LEU A 95 -8.80 9.49 27.90
C LEU A 95 -9.39 10.14 26.63
N LEU A 96 -10.57 9.71 26.19
CA LEU A 96 -11.20 10.29 25.00
C LEU A 96 -11.68 11.73 25.23
N GLU A 97 -12.17 12.02 26.43
CA GLU A 97 -12.65 13.35 26.85
C GLU A 97 -11.53 14.35 27.17
N LEU A 98 -10.31 13.90 27.39
CA LEU A 98 -9.16 14.76 27.67
C LEU A 98 -8.77 15.63 26.46
N GLY A 99 -9.04 15.13 25.25
CA GLY A 99 -8.53 15.72 24.00
C GLY A 99 -6.99 15.64 23.91
N GLY A 100 -6.42 16.25 22.87
CA GLY A 100 -4.97 16.20 22.63
C GLY A 100 -4.49 14.76 22.39
N LYS A 101 -3.61 14.24 23.26
CA LYS A 101 -3.01 12.90 23.16
C LYS A 101 -3.81 11.79 23.88
N GLY A 102 -4.90 12.13 24.58
CA GLY A 102 -5.76 11.15 25.25
C GLY A 102 -6.27 10.02 24.36
N PRO A 103 -6.85 10.31 23.18
CA PRO A 103 -7.27 9.29 22.23
C PRO A 103 -6.15 8.35 21.76
N ASP A 104 -4.93 8.84 21.65
CA ASP A 104 -3.75 8.03 21.29
C ASP A 104 -3.49 6.95 22.34
N PHE A 105 -3.46 7.32 23.62
CA PHE A 105 -3.28 6.36 24.72
C PHE A 105 -4.48 5.41 24.89
N ALA A 106 -5.71 5.87 24.60
CA ALA A 106 -6.88 5.00 24.56
C ALA A 106 -6.73 3.93 23.46
N PHE A 107 -6.29 4.33 22.26
CA PHE A 107 -6.06 3.41 21.15
C PHE A 107 -4.89 2.46 21.44
N LYS A 108 -3.84 2.95 22.10
CA LYS A 108 -2.73 2.12 22.58
C LYS A 108 -3.21 1.05 23.56
N ALA A 109 -4.11 1.38 24.49
CA ALA A 109 -4.69 0.44 25.43
C ALA A 109 -5.58 -0.61 24.75
N LEU A 110 -6.37 -0.21 23.74
CA LEU A 110 -7.10 -1.14 22.87
C LEU A 110 -6.14 -2.10 22.16
N TYR A 111 -5.09 -1.57 21.54
CA TYR A 111 -4.11 -2.34 20.77
C TYR A 111 -3.45 -3.41 21.64
N LYS A 112 -3.07 -3.05 22.87
CA LYS A 112 -2.46 -3.95 23.86
C LYS A 112 -3.42 -4.98 24.46
N GLY A 113 -4.72 -4.86 24.17
CA GLY A 113 -5.75 -5.73 24.72
C GLY A 113 -6.17 -5.39 26.15
N TYR A 114 -5.71 -4.27 26.72
CA TYR A 114 -6.18 -3.80 28.02
C TYR A 114 -7.64 -3.34 27.96
N ILE A 115 -8.10 -2.94 26.77
CA ILE A 115 -9.48 -2.53 26.50
C ILE A 115 -10.06 -3.47 25.44
N ASN A 116 -11.18 -4.13 25.75
CA ASN A 116 -11.93 -4.93 24.79
C ASN A 116 -13.23 -4.21 24.43
N LEU A 117 -13.36 -3.72 23.20
CA LEU A 117 -14.51 -2.90 22.81
C LEU A 117 -15.83 -3.67 22.63
N ASN A 118 -15.81 -4.99 22.43
CA ASN A 118 -17.03 -5.78 22.21
C ASN A 118 -18.03 -5.65 23.39
N PRO A 119 -17.62 -5.80 24.66
CA PRO A 119 -18.50 -5.53 25.81
C PRO A 119 -18.72 -4.03 26.11
N LEU A 120 -17.87 -3.13 25.60
CA LEU A 120 -17.88 -1.69 25.94
C LEU A 120 -18.78 -0.82 25.03
N GLY A 121 -19.40 -1.40 24.00
CA GLY A 121 -20.15 -0.68 22.96
C GLY A 121 -21.25 0.26 23.46
N LYS A 122 -21.82 0.02 24.66
CA LYS A 122 -22.82 0.93 25.27
C LYS A 122 -22.21 2.19 25.90
N ASN A 123 -21.00 2.12 26.44
CA ASN A 123 -20.39 3.23 27.19
C ASN A 123 -19.64 4.22 26.30
N ILE A 124 -19.17 3.79 25.11
CA ILE A 124 -18.57 4.70 24.14
C ILE A 124 -19.55 5.77 23.65
N LEU A 125 -20.86 5.46 23.64
CA LEU A 125 -21.93 6.41 23.32
C LEU A 125 -22.04 7.55 24.34
N SER A 126 -21.53 7.36 25.57
CA SER A 126 -21.49 8.39 26.61
C SER A 126 -20.31 9.36 26.48
N VAL A 127 -19.36 9.07 25.58
CA VAL A 127 -18.26 9.97 25.19
C VAL A 127 -18.79 10.97 24.18
N SER A 128 -18.33 12.23 24.24
CA SER A 128 -18.64 13.26 23.25
C SER A 128 -18.33 12.81 21.82
N GLU A 129 -19.09 13.33 20.85
CA GLU A 129 -18.87 12.99 19.44
C GLU A 129 -17.47 13.38 18.95
N THR A 130 -16.92 14.48 19.46
CA THR A 130 -15.53 14.91 19.19
C THR A 130 -14.52 13.89 19.73
N GLY A 131 -14.72 13.37 20.95
CA GLY A 131 -13.89 12.31 21.52
C GLY A 131 -13.98 10.99 20.74
N ARG A 132 -15.20 10.61 20.30
CA ARG A 132 -15.42 9.44 19.44
C ARG A 132 -14.72 9.58 18.08
N LEU A 133 -14.86 10.74 17.42
CA LEU A 133 -14.19 11.03 16.15
C LEU A 133 -12.67 11.06 16.30
N ALA A 134 -12.14 11.61 17.40
CA ALA A 134 -10.71 11.57 17.69
C ALA A 134 -10.21 10.14 17.96
N PHE A 135 -11.04 9.25 18.52
CA PHE A 135 -10.69 7.84 18.65
C PHE A 135 -10.66 7.11 17.30
N VAL A 136 -11.65 7.39 16.44
CA VAL A 136 -11.67 6.89 15.06
C VAL A 136 -10.43 7.37 14.32
N ASP A 137 -10.03 8.63 14.47
CA ASP A 137 -8.81 9.17 13.86
C ASP A 137 -7.55 8.35 14.18
N GLN A 138 -7.41 7.90 15.44
CA GLN A 138 -6.30 7.02 15.82
C GLN A 138 -6.39 5.64 15.15
N PHE A 139 -7.59 5.09 15.02
CA PHE A 139 -7.83 3.84 14.31
C PHE A 139 -7.47 3.92 12.82
N LEU A 140 -7.79 5.03 12.14
CA LEU A 140 -7.49 5.21 10.71
C LEU A 140 -5.98 5.23 10.43
N GLN A 141 -5.20 5.73 11.39
CA GLN A 141 -3.74 5.76 11.32
C GLN A 141 -3.09 4.37 11.53
N ALA A 142 -3.80 3.40 12.10
CA ALA A 142 -3.27 2.05 12.37
C ALA A 142 -2.95 1.24 11.10
N ARG A 143 -2.23 0.11 11.29
CA ARG A 143 -1.91 -0.84 10.21
C ARG A 143 -3.18 -1.50 9.66
N PRO A 144 -3.17 -1.95 8.39
CA PRO A 144 -4.28 -2.70 7.81
C PRO A 144 -4.75 -3.90 8.65
N SER A 145 -3.82 -4.66 9.26
CA SER A 145 -4.14 -5.83 10.10
C SER A 145 -5.01 -5.47 11.31
N VAL A 146 -4.67 -4.38 11.99
CA VAL A 146 -5.37 -3.89 13.19
C VAL A 146 -6.72 -3.32 12.80
N ARG A 147 -6.76 -2.61 11.66
CA ARG A 147 -8.01 -2.07 11.11
C ARG A 147 -8.98 -3.17 10.72
N LEU A 148 -8.49 -4.26 10.13
CA LEU A 148 -9.29 -5.43 9.78
C LEU A 148 -9.89 -6.09 11.04
N LYS A 149 -9.11 -6.20 12.11
CA LYS A 149 -9.54 -6.80 13.39
C LYS A 149 -10.66 -6.02 14.08
N HIS A 150 -10.61 -4.68 14.06
CA HIS A 150 -11.52 -3.83 14.83
C HIS A 150 -12.54 -3.05 13.98
N GLY A 151 -12.58 -3.28 12.67
CA GLY A 151 -13.36 -2.47 11.72
C GLY A 151 -14.84 -2.32 12.06
N GLU A 152 -15.54 -3.40 12.38
CA GLU A 152 -16.98 -3.36 12.67
C GLU A 152 -17.32 -2.47 13.88
N VAL A 153 -16.54 -2.54 14.95
CA VAL A 153 -16.76 -1.69 16.13
C VAL A 153 -16.61 -0.21 15.80
N PHE A 154 -15.58 0.15 15.02
CA PHE A 154 -15.38 1.54 14.62
C PHE A 154 -16.42 2.03 13.59
N LYS A 155 -16.98 1.12 12.81
CA LYS A 155 -18.12 1.40 11.92
C LYS A 155 -19.34 1.81 12.74
N ASP A 156 -19.62 1.12 13.85
CA ASP A 156 -20.73 1.45 14.74
C ASP A 156 -20.50 2.76 15.50
N ILE A 157 -19.26 3.05 15.91
CA ILE A 157 -18.88 4.36 16.46
C ILE A 157 -19.19 5.48 15.46
N LEU A 158 -18.85 5.32 14.18
CA LEU A 158 -19.13 6.32 13.15
C LEU A 158 -20.63 6.48 12.86
N LYS A 159 -21.41 5.39 12.88
CA LYS A 159 -22.89 5.46 12.73
C LYS A 159 -23.56 6.20 13.88
N SER A 160 -22.95 6.20 15.07
CA SER A 160 -23.46 6.88 16.27
C SER A 160 -23.26 8.40 16.28
N ILE A 161 -22.56 8.96 15.28
CA ILE A 161 -22.36 10.40 15.16
C ILE A 161 -23.63 11.05 14.60
N GLY A 162 -24.19 12.04 15.31
CA GLY A 162 -25.42 12.74 14.96
C GLY A 162 -25.25 14.23 14.67
N SER A 163 -24.14 14.86 15.08
CA SER A 163 -23.91 16.30 14.91
C SER A 163 -23.18 16.64 13.61
N ARG A 164 -23.87 17.36 12.73
CA ARG A 164 -23.26 17.92 11.51
C ARG A 164 -22.11 18.87 11.82
N ALA A 165 -22.23 19.69 12.87
CA ALA A 165 -21.20 20.65 13.27
C ALA A 165 -19.90 19.93 13.67
N SER A 166 -20.01 18.81 14.40
CA SER A 166 -18.86 17.98 14.80
C SER A 166 -18.19 17.31 13.61
N VAL A 167 -18.97 16.84 12.63
CA VAL A 167 -18.45 16.27 11.39
C VAL A 167 -17.70 17.31 10.54
N VAL A 168 -18.27 18.50 10.34
CA VAL A 168 -17.63 19.60 9.61
C VAL A 168 -16.33 20.03 10.30
N GLU A 169 -16.34 20.15 11.63
CA GLU A 169 -15.14 20.49 12.40
C GLU A 169 -14.08 19.40 12.32
N PHE A 170 -14.47 18.13 12.34
CA PHE A 170 -13.55 17.01 12.18
C PHE A 170 -12.86 17.03 10.82
N TYR A 171 -13.61 17.17 9.72
CA TYR A 171 -13.01 17.29 8.39
C TYR A 171 -12.13 18.54 8.24
N ALA A 172 -12.55 19.69 8.79
CA ALA A 172 -11.71 20.87 8.79
C ALA A 172 -10.39 20.66 9.58
N SER A 173 -10.44 19.89 10.68
CA SER A 173 -9.25 19.55 11.46
C SER A 173 -8.31 18.57 10.76
N LEU A 174 -8.81 17.70 9.86
CA LEU A 174 -7.97 16.83 9.03
C LEU A 174 -7.14 17.66 8.05
N PHE A 175 -7.76 18.68 7.43
CA PHE A 175 -7.05 19.64 6.59
C PHE A 175 -5.92 20.35 7.35
N ASP A 176 -6.21 20.87 8.55
CA ASP A 176 -5.22 21.60 9.37
C ASP A 176 -4.04 20.73 9.81
N ARG A 177 -4.23 19.41 9.93
CA ARG A 177 -3.18 18.44 10.30
C ARG A 177 -2.49 17.82 9.09
N HIS A 178 -2.82 18.25 7.86
CA HIS A 178 -2.35 17.64 6.61
C HIS A 178 -2.58 16.12 6.55
N GLN A 179 -3.75 15.68 7.04
CA GLN A 179 -4.17 14.28 7.06
C GLN A 179 -5.30 14.02 6.05
N ASP A 180 -5.31 12.82 5.50
CA ASP A 180 -6.26 12.46 4.44
C ASP A 180 -7.58 12.03 5.03
N ALA A 181 -8.67 12.42 4.36
CA ALA A 181 -9.98 11.86 4.64
C ALA A 181 -9.97 10.38 4.26
N ASP A 182 -9.80 9.51 5.26
CA ASP A 182 -9.84 8.07 5.05
C ASP A 182 -11.23 7.68 4.51
N PRO A 183 -11.31 6.85 3.47
CA PRO A 183 -12.58 6.39 2.91
C PRO A 183 -13.51 5.73 3.94
N PHE A 184 -12.96 5.14 5.01
CA PHE A 184 -13.73 4.56 6.11
C PHE A 184 -14.69 5.56 6.76
N LEU A 185 -14.43 6.87 6.68
CA LEU A 185 -15.30 7.93 7.18
C LEU A 185 -16.63 8.02 6.42
N HIS A 186 -16.80 7.36 5.26
CA HIS A 186 -18.09 7.25 4.58
C HIS A 186 -19.17 6.52 5.40
N ASN A 187 -18.78 5.82 6.47
CA ASN A 187 -19.70 5.22 7.44
C ASN A 187 -20.40 6.24 8.35
N ILE A 188 -19.96 7.52 8.35
CA ILE A 188 -20.74 8.63 8.90
C ILE A 188 -22.01 8.81 8.05
N GLN A 189 -23.15 9.06 8.70
CA GLN A 189 -24.43 9.31 8.04
C GLN A 189 -24.30 10.33 6.90
N ALA A 190 -24.81 9.99 5.71
CA ALA A 190 -24.60 10.77 4.49
C ALA A 190 -25.11 12.22 4.59
N SER A 191 -26.21 12.44 5.31
CA SER A 191 -26.78 13.77 5.57
C SER A 191 -25.82 14.69 6.34
N LEU A 192 -25.00 14.15 7.24
CA LEU A 192 -24.06 14.94 8.06
C LEU A 192 -22.81 15.36 7.28
N ARG A 193 -22.52 14.69 6.16
CA ARG A 193 -21.35 14.93 5.30
C ARG A 193 -21.72 15.44 3.90
N ASN A 194 -22.96 15.91 3.74
CA ASN A 194 -23.45 16.41 2.46
C ASN A 194 -22.76 17.73 2.10
N SER A 195 -22.07 17.72 0.95
CA SER A 195 -21.33 18.89 0.45
C SER A 195 -22.25 20.04 0.01
N LYS A 196 -23.46 19.75 -0.50
CA LYS A 196 -24.43 20.80 -0.88
C LYS A 196 -24.87 21.58 0.35
N ASP A 197 -25.20 20.88 1.43
CA ASP A 197 -25.59 21.52 2.69
C ASP A 197 -24.47 22.41 3.23
N ILE A 198 -23.20 22.00 3.08
CA ILE A 198 -22.03 22.85 3.47
C ILE A 198 -21.93 24.10 2.60
N MET A 199 -22.18 23.97 1.29
CA MET A 199 -22.24 25.11 0.38
C MET A 199 -23.40 26.07 0.71
N GLU A 200 -24.55 25.55 1.14
CA GLU A 200 -25.73 26.37 1.42
C GLU A 200 -25.74 26.98 2.83
N THR A 201 -24.95 26.45 3.77
CA THR A 201 -24.93 26.91 5.17
C THR A 201 -23.62 27.58 5.59
N GLU A 202 -22.49 26.86 5.62
CA GLU A 202 -21.20 27.44 6.05
C GLU A 202 -20.68 28.49 5.07
N MET A 203 -20.76 28.21 3.76
CA MET A 203 -20.15 29.07 2.73
C MET A 203 -20.90 30.40 2.56
N VAL A 204 -22.23 30.41 2.71
CA VAL A 204 -23.05 31.63 2.60
C VAL A 204 -23.04 32.45 3.90
N SER A 205 -22.43 31.94 4.98
CA SER A 205 -22.39 32.62 6.27
C SER A 205 -21.64 33.95 6.20
N LYS A 206 -22.23 35.01 6.80
CA LYS A 206 -21.54 36.30 7.00
C LYS A 206 -20.30 36.19 7.90
N ASN A 207 -20.15 35.11 8.68
CA ASN A 207 -18.99 34.88 9.55
C ASN A 207 -17.84 34.22 8.77
N PRO A 208 -16.68 34.88 8.58
CA PRO A 208 -15.52 34.32 7.88
C PRO A 208 -15.01 33.01 8.48
N ALA A 209 -15.06 32.85 9.80
CA ALA A 209 -14.59 31.63 10.46
C ALA A 209 -15.45 30.40 10.09
N LYS A 210 -16.77 30.59 9.91
CA LYS A 210 -17.66 29.51 9.43
C LYS A 210 -17.34 29.15 7.97
N ARG A 211 -17.10 30.15 7.12
CA ARG A 211 -16.68 29.94 5.72
C ARG A 211 -15.37 29.20 5.60
N ILE A 212 -14.37 29.56 6.41
CA ILE A 212 -13.06 28.87 6.48
C ILE A 212 -13.25 27.40 6.88
N LYS A 213 -14.05 27.11 7.92
CA LYS A 213 -14.37 25.73 8.32
C LYS A 213 -15.06 24.96 7.18
N GLY A 214 -16.04 25.58 6.51
CA GLY A 214 -16.75 25.01 5.36
C GLY A 214 -15.80 24.69 4.19
N LEU A 215 -14.93 25.62 3.80
CA LEU A 215 -13.92 25.45 2.75
C LEU A 215 -12.99 24.26 3.05
N LYS A 216 -12.46 24.19 4.28
CA LYS A 216 -11.59 23.10 4.72
C LYS A 216 -12.31 21.75 4.73
N ALA A 217 -13.57 21.70 5.18
CA ALA A 217 -14.35 20.48 5.15
C ALA A 217 -14.68 20.02 3.72
N LEU A 218 -15.04 20.96 2.84
CA LEU A 218 -15.32 20.67 1.42
C LEU A 218 -14.10 20.13 0.68
N SER A 219 -12.90 20.62 0.97
CA SER A 219 -11.66 20.13 0.31
C SER A 219 -11.32 18.69 0.72
N MET A 220 -11.75 18.27 1.90
CA MET A 220 -11.63 16.89 2.37
C MET A 220 -12.70 15.98 1.74
N LEU A 221 -13.95 16.45 1.68
CA LEU A 221 -15.10 15.69 1.19
C LEU A 221 -15.15 15.55 -0.34
N LEU A 222 -14.68 16.57 -1.07
CA LEU A 222 -14.70 16.59 -2.53
C LEU A 222 -13.33 16.21 -3.11
N ASN A 223 -13.34 15.68 -4.33
CA ASN A 223 -12.11 15.50 -5.11
C ASN A 223 -11.57 16.85 -5.58
N ARG A 224 -12.49 17.77 -5.93
CA ARG A 224 -12.21 19.13 -6.39
C ARG A 224 -13.41 19.99 -6.00
N ILE A 225 -13.18 21.11 -5.31
CA ILE A 225 -14.24 22.11 -5.10
C ILE A 225 -14.48 22.79 -6.45
N PRO A 226 -15.73 22.96 -6.92
CA PRO A 226 -15.98 23.62 -8.19
C PRO A 226 -15.33 25.02 -8.23
N SER A 227 -14.56 25.29 -9.28
CA SER A 227 -13.85 26.57 -9.42
C SER A 227 -14.78 27.77 -9.37
N LYS A 228 -15.99 27.65 -9.93
CA LYS A 228 -17.05 28.68 -9.84
C LYS A 228 -17.37 29.06 -8.39
N THR A 229 -17.38 28.11 -7.47
CA THR A 229 -17.60 28.35 -6.04
C THR A 229 -16.42 29.10 -5.41
N LEU A 230 -15.18 28.70 -5.73
CA LEU A 230 -13.99 29.36 -5.20
C LEU A 230 -13.83 30.80 -5.73
N LEU A 231 -14.15 31.03 -7.01
CA LEU A 231 -14.09 32.34 -7.65
C LEU A 231 -15.00 33.39 -7.00
N GLN A 232 -16.08 32.98 -6.33
CA GLN A 232 -16.95 33.92 -5.59
C GLN A 232 -16.22 34.59 -4.43
N TYR A 233 -15.23 33.90 -3.85
CA TYR A 233 -14.47 34.33 -2.67
C TYR A 233 -13.02 34.72 -3.01
N LEU A 234 -12.57 34.52 -4.25
CA LEU A 234 -11.30 35.05 -4.77
C LEU A 234 -11.52 36.44 -5.37
N LYS A 235 -11.87 37.40 -4.51
CA LYS A 235 -12.04 38.81 -4.89
C LYS A 235 -11.36 39.76 -3.90
N PRO A 236 -10.97 40.99 -4.31
CA PRO A 236 -10.29 41.93 -3.43
C PRO A 236 -11.08 42.27 -2.15
N GLU A 237 -12.42 42.29 -2.24
CA GLU A 237 -13.30 42.70 -1.13
C GLU A 237 -13.43 41.62 -0.03
N GLU A 238 -13.00 40.39 -0.30
CA GLU A 238 -13.09 39.29 0.65
C GLU A 238 -12.07 39.41 1.80
N LYS A 239 -12.30 38.72 2.92
CA LYS A 239 -11.32 38.63 4.00
C LYS A 239 -10.08 37.82 3.57
N ILE A 240 -8.90 38.34 3.89
CA ILE A 240 -7.59 37.74 3.58
C ILE A 240 -7.53 36.28 4.05
N ASP A 241 -7.95 35.97 5.29
CA ASP A 241 -7.93 34.60 5.84
C ASP A 241 -8.75 33.59 5.00
N VAL A 242 -9.85 34.05 4.37
CA VAL A 242 -10.66 33.21 3.48
C VAL A 242 -9.90 32.94 2.18
N ARG A 243 -9.27 33.97 1.59
CA ARG A 243 -8.45 33.82 0.38
C ARG A 243 -7.23 32.93 0.63
N ILE A 244 -6.51 33.13 1.73
CA ILE A 244 -5.41 32.27 2.17
C ILE A 244 -5.88 30.82 2.34
N THR A 245 -7.07 30.60 2.90
CA THR A 245 -7.64 29.24 2.99
C THR A 245 -7.84 28.62 1.60
N ILE A 246 -8.29 29.40 0.61
CA ILE A 246 -8.44 28.92 -0.78
C ILE A 246 -7.06 28.63 -1.40
N TYR A 247 -6.08 29.52 -1.23
CA TYR A 247 -4.72 29.28 -1.69
C TYR A 247 -4.13 28.01 -1.08
N ASN A 248 -4.33 27.78 0.23
CA ASN A 248 -3.89 26.57 0.91
C ASN A 248 -4.62 25.31 0.40
N ILE A 249 -5.90 25.41 0.01
CA ILE A 249 -6.63 24.30 -0.62
C ILE A 249 -6.00 23.93 -1.96
N ILE A 250 -5.64 24.94 -2.76
CA ILE A 250 -4.99 24.74 -4.06
C ILE A 250 -3.58 24.18 -3.86
N GLU A 251 -2.79 24.77 -2.96
CA GLU A 251 -1.46 24.30 -2.59
C GLU A 251 -1.49 22.84 -2.13
N ASN A 252 -2.49 22.45 -1.33
CA ASN A 252 -2.63 21.09 -0.81
C ASN A 252 -3.23 20.10 -1.82
N SER A 253 -3.61 20.54 -3.02
CA SER A 253 -4.12 19.67 -4.08
C SER A 253 -3.00 19.05 -4.93
N SER A 254 -3.35 18.08 -5.77
CA SER A 254 -2.43 17.53 -6.77
C SER A 254 -2.13 18.59 -7.84
N MET A 255 -0.91 18.56 -8.37
CA MET A 255 -0.47 19.49 -9.42
C MET A 255 -1.47 19.50 -10.61
N GLY A 256 -1.88 20.68 -11.07
CA GLY A 256 -2.75 20.83 -12.25
C GLY A 256 -4.26 20.84 -11.99
N VAL A 257 -4.72 20.46 -10.80
CA VAL A 257 -6.17 20.31 -10.49
C VAL A 257 -6.94 21.63 -10.61
N TYR A 258 -6.31 22.76 -10.27
CA TYR A 258 -6.89 24.10 -10.32
C TYR A 258 -6.17 25.01 -11.32
N SER A 259 -5.73 24.45 -12.45
CA SER A 259 -5.06 25.19 -13.54
C SER A 259 -5.91 26.36 -14.10
N ASP A 260 -7.22 26.26 -13.99
CA ASP A 260 -8.21 27.28 -14.40
C ASP A 260 -8.33 28.46 -13.43
N LEU A 261 -7.84 28.35 -12.20
CA LEU A 261 -7.85 29.47 -11.23
C LEU A 261 -6.61 30.37 -11.33
N PHE A 262 -5.62 29.99 -12.14
CA PHE A 262 -4.32 30.67 -12.22
C PHE A 262 -4.45 32.18 -12.47
N ASP A 263 -5.19 32.58 -13.51
CA ASP A 263 -5.28 34.00 -13.90
C ASP A 263 -5.99 34.86 -12.84
N SER A 264 -6.96 34.27 -12.13
CA SER A 264 -7.66 34.96 -11.03
C SER A 264 -6.75 35.15 -9.81
N ILE A 265 -5.94 34.14 -9.48
CA ILE A 265 -4.94 34.24 -8.42
C ILE A 265 -3.86 35.26 -8.80
N LEU A 266 -3.39 35.24 -10.05
CA LEU A 266 -2.37 36.18 -10.54
C LEU A 266 -2.84 37.64 -10.47
N LYS A 267 -4.13 37.91 -10.74
CA LYS A 267 -4.72 39.25 -10.62
C LYS A 267 -4.75 39.73 -9.16
N LEU A 268 -5.05 38.85 -8.21
CA LEU A 268 -5.02 39.19 -6.78
C LEU A 268 -3.59 39.30 -6.24
N PHE A 269 -2.69 38.47 -6.77
CA PHE A 269 -1.29 38.45 -6.40
C PHE A 269 -0.62 39.83 -6.56
N SER A 270 -0.92 40.56 -7.64
CA SER A 270 -0.41 41.93 -7.85
C SER A 270 -0.97 42.98 -6.88
N LEU A 271 -2.02 42.65 -6.14
CA LEU A 271 -2.71 43.56 -5.20
C LEU A 271 -2.50 43.15 -3.73
N SER A 272 -1.82 42.02 -3.49
CA SER A 272 -1.70 41.39 -2.17
C SER A 272 -0.48 41.93 -1.42
N GLY A 273 -0.56 41.97 -0.08
CA GLY A 273 0.63 42.14 0.77
C GLY A 273 1.51 40.89 0.77
N GLU A 274 2.74 41.00 1.31
CA GLU A 274 3.76 39.94 1.21
C GLU A 274 3.30 38.56 1.71
N ASP A 275 2.60 38.49 2.84
CA ASP A 275 2.12 37.25 3.43
C ASP A 275 1.08 36.54 2.54
N GLU A 276 0.06 37.28 2.10
CA GLU A 276 -0.96 36.74 1.19
C GLU A 276 -0.34 36.37 -0.17
N ALA A 277 0.55 37.21 -0.70
CA ALA A 277 1.23 36.97 -1.97
C ALA A 277 2.08 35.70 -1.95
N LEU A 278 2.72 35.37 -0.82
CA LEU A 278 3.46 34.12 -0.66
C LEU A 278 2.52 32.90 -0.76
N HIS A 279 1.37 32.92 -0.07
CA HIS A 279 0.36 31.86 -0.20
C HIS A 279 -0.18 31.74 -1.64
N ALA A 280 -0.47 32.86 -2.29
CA ALA A 280 -0.91 32.90 -3.68
C ALA A 280 0.16 32.35 -4.63
N PHE A 281 1.44 32.64 -4.41
CA PHE A 281 2.56 32.06 -5.18
C PHE A 281 2.61 30.54 -5.04
N ARG A 282 2.52 30.00 -3.81
CA ARG A 282 2.50 28.54 -3.59
C ARG A 282 1.32 27.89 -4.31
N ALA A 283 0.15 28.51 -4.27
CA ALA A 283 -1.01 28.07 -5.04
C ALA A 283 -0.72 28.09 -6.55
N MET A 284 -0.19 29.20 -7.09
CA MET A 284 0.16 29.32 -8.52
C MET A 284 1.15 28.25 -9.00
N VAL A 285 2.16 27.90 -8.20
CA VAL A 285 3.08 26.78 -8.49
C VAL A 285 2.28 25.49 -8.70
N THR A 286 1.38 25.17 -7.76
CA THR A 286 0.58 23.92 -7.82
C THR A 286 -0.50 23.91 -8.89
N THR A 287 -0.94 25.07 -9.40
CA THR A 287 -1.86 25.11 -10.55
C THR A 287 -1.25 24.46 -11.79
N GLY A 288 0.08 24.42 -11.90
CA GLY A 288 0.80 23.84 -13.03
C GLY A 288 0.46 24.44 -14.40
N LYS A 289 -0.12 25.64 -14.43
CA LYS A 289 -0.54 26.31 -15.67
C LYS A 289 0.66 26.74 -16.53
N LEU A 290 1.77 27.11 -15.89
CA LEU A 290 3.02 27.53 -16.54
C LEU A 290 4.19 26.67 -16.04
N PRO A 291 5.22 26.43 -16.88
CA PRO A 291 6.53 25.97 -16.42
C PRO A 291 7.08 26.89 -15.32
N LEU A 292 7.79 26.34 -14.32
CA LEU A 292 8.14 27.11 -13.13
C LEU A 292 9.12 28.26 -13.43
N TYR A 293 10.05 28.08 -14.36
CA TYR A 293 10.91 29.17 -14.80
C TYR A 293 10.10 30.35 -15.38
N LYS A 294 9.04 30.08 -16.19
CA LYS A 294 8.16 31.15 -16.70
C LYS A 294 7.32 31.80 -15.60
N LEU A 295 6.87 31.02 -14.62
CA LEU A 295 6.18 31.56 -13.45
C LEU A 295 7.10 32.49 -12.66
N MET A 296 8.37 32.11 -12.46
CA MET A 296 9.35 32.93 -11.76
C MET A 296 9.67 34.23 -12.50
N ASP A 297 9.75 34.22 -13.83
CA ASP A 297 9.86 35.45 -14.63
C ASP A 297 8.69 36.40 -14.36
N ARG A 298 7.46 35.85 -14.36
CA ARG A 298 6.26 36.64 -14.09
C ARG A 298 6.25 37.21 -12.67
N VAL A 299 6.65 36.41 -11.68
CA VAL A 299 6.76 36.85 -10.29
C VAL A 299 7.81 37.96 -10.15
N ASN A 300 8.96 37.84 -10.80
CA ASN A 300 10.00 38.88 -10.78
C ASN A 300 9.53 40.19 -11.43
N GLN A 301 8.76 40.11 -12.52
CA GLN A 301 8.19 41.29 -13.17
C GLN A 301 7.11 41.98 -12.33
N VAL A 302 6.26 41.20 -11.66
CA VAL A 302 5.08 41.73 -10.96
C VAL A 302 5.38 42.10 -9.51
N TYR A 303 6.23 41.33 -8.81
CA TYR A 303 6.50 41.51 -7.39
C TYR A 303 7.95 41.11 -7.02
N PRO A 304 8.97 41.87 -7.48
CA PRO A 304 10.38 41.51 -7.30
C PRO A 304 10.81 41.42 -5.82
N SER A 305 10.20 42.19 -4.91
CA SER A 305 10.51 42.15 -3.48
C SER A 305 10.09 40.85 -2.80
N LEU A 306 9.26 40.01 -3.43
CA LEU A 306 8.87 38.69 -2.90
C LEU A 306 9.97 37.63 -3.10
N LEU A 307 10.94 37.87 -3.99
CA LEU A 307 11.97 36.88 -4.32
C LEU A 307 12.82 36.40 -3.13
N PRO A 308 13.25 37.24 -2.17
CA PRO A 308 13.92 36.76 -0.97
C PRO A 308 13.07 35.78 -0.17
N LEU A 309 11.76 36.07 0.02
CA LEU A 309 10.83 35.19 0.73
C LEU A 309 10.63 33.85 -0.01
N ILE A 310 10.59 33.86 -1.34
CA ILE A 310 10.52 32.64 -2.16
C ILE A 310 11.81 31.82 -2.03
N LYS A 311 12.99 32.46 -2.03
CA LYS A 311 14.26 31.76 -1.83
C LYS A 311 14.34 31.13 -0.44
N ASP A 312 13.88 31.84 0.59
CA ASP A 312 13.80 31.31 1.95
C ASP A 312 12.85 30.10 2.01
N GLU A 313 11.67 30.21 1.40
CA GLU A 313 10.69 29.12 1.28
C GLU A 313 11.32 27.89 0.60
N ILE A 314 11.96 28.05 -0.55
CA ILE A 314 12.60 26.94 -1.28
C ILE A 314 13.75 26.33 -0.47
N SER A 315 14.52 27.16 0.23
CA SER A 315 15.65 26.70 1.05
C SER A 315 15.22 25.95 2.32
N SER A 316 13.92 25.90 2.63
CA SER A 316 13.37 25.10 3.73
C SER A 316 13.12 23.63 3.35
N LEU A 317 13.33 23.25 2.07
CA LEU A 317 12.92 21.96 1.51
C LEU A 317 11.42 21.69 1.63
N SER A 318 10.60 22.73 1.48
CA SER A 318 9.15 22.60 1.50
C SER A 318 8.61 21.79 0.30
N LYS A 319 7.30 21.51 0.32
CA LYS A 319 6.61 20.89 -0.83
C LYS A 319 6.82 21.68 -2.13
N ILE A 320 6.95 22.99 -2.05
CA ILE A 320 7.16 23.84 -3.23
C ILE A 320 8.57 23.63 -3.80
N ALA A 321 9.58 23.50 -2.94
CA ALA A 321 10.94 23.17 -3.36
C ALA A 321 10.98 21.87 -4.19
N PHE A 322 10.14 20.88 -3.87
CA PHE A 322 10.04 19.63 -4.61
C PHE A 322 9.68 19.83 -6.09
N PHE A 323 8.77 20.75 -6.42
CA PHE A 323 8.43 21.03 -7.81
C PHE A 323 9.57 21.73 -8.55
N PHE A 324 10.27 22.67 -7.90
CA PHE A 324 11.47 23.29 -8.47
C PHE A 324 12.59 22.27 -8.71
N ILE A 325 12.75 21.30 -7.83
CA ILE A 325 13.84 20.31 -7.91
C ILE A 325 13.55 19.24 -8.97
N GLN A 326 12.28 19.02 -9.33
CA GLN A 326 11.90 18.33 -10.57
C GLN A 326 12.13 19.19 -11.81
N ASP A 327 11.77 20.48 -11.79
CA ASP A 327 11.97 21.36 -12.94
C ASP A 327 13.46 21.59 -13.26
N ILE A 328 14.33 21.64 -12.23
CA ILE A 328 15.79 21.69 -12.39
C ILE A 328 16.32 20.43 -13.08
N ALA A 329 15.79 19.26 -12.74
CA ALA A 329 16.20 17.99 -13.35
C ALA A 329 15.80 17.88 -14.83
N LEU A 330 14.65 18.47 -15.20
CA LEU A 330 14.17 18.52 -16.58
C LEU A 330 14.83 19.63 -17.41
N ASN A 331 15.05 20.81 -16.81
CA ASN A 331 15.43 22.05 -17.50
C ASN A 331 16.80 22.56 -17.05
N LYS A 332 17.79 21.68 -16.90
CA LYS A 332 19.12 21.96 -16.33
C LYS A 332 19.79 23.23 -16.88
N GLU A 333 19.75 23.46 -18.20
CA GLU A 333 20.43 24.60 -18.81
C GLU A 333 19.79 25.95 -18.47
N GLN A 334 18.47 26.00 -18.24
CA GLN A 334 17.79 27.23 -17.81
C GLN A 334 18.23 27.66 -16.41
N TYR A 335 18.39 26.68 -15.52
CA TYR A 335 18.76 26.89 -14.11
C TYR A 335 20.26 27.17 -13.87
N LYS A 336 21.02 27.47 -14.94
CA LYS A 336 22.41 27.95 -14.85
C LYS A 336 22.55 29.47 -14.99
N LYS A 337 21.50 30.18 -15.44
CA LYS A 337 21.58 31.60 -15.81
C LYS A 337 20.56 32.46 -15.06
N GLY A 338 20.87 33.75 -14.93
CA GLY A 338 19.97 34.78 -14.39
C GLY A 338 19.33 34.43 -13.05
N ILE A 339 18.06 34.81 -12.88
CA ILE A 339 17.26 34.55 -11.67
C ILE A 339 17.11 33.06 -11.36
N PHE A 340 17.07 32.18 -12.38
CA PHE A 340 16.90 30.75 -12.19
C PHE A 340 18.11 30.11 -11.52
N ARG A 341 19.32 30.63 -11.79
CA ARG A 341 20.53 30.24 -11.06
C ARG A 341 20.37 30.49 -9.56
N GLU A 342 19.76 31.62 -9.18
CA GLU A 342 19.55 31.95 -7.77
C GLU A 342 18.55 31.02 -7.09
N ILE A 343 17.52 30.57 -7.82
CA ILE A 343 16.57 29.56 -7.33
C ILE A 343 17.26 28.20 -7.15
N ASN A 344 18.10 27.80 -8.10
CA ASN A 344 18.91 26.59 -7.98
C ASN A 344 19.85 26.67 -6.76
N ILE A 345 20.49 27.83 -6.55
CA ILE A 345 21.29 28.11 -5.36
C ILE A 345 20.45 28.04 -4.08
N ALA A 346 19.18 28.47 -4.08
CA ALA A 346 18.29 28.30 -2.93
C ALA A 346 18.03 26.83 -2.58
N CYS A 347 17.81 25.98 -3.59
CA CYS A 347 17.71 24.52 -3.40
C CYS A 347 19.01 23.92 -2.85
N ILE A 348 20.17 24.34 -3.37
CA ILE A 348 21.49 23.92 -2.88
C ILE A 348 21.72 24.40 -1.46
N PHE A 349 21.33 25.63 -1.14
CA PHE A 349 21.44 26.18 0.20
C PHE A 349 20.60 25.38 1.19
N ALA A 350 19.45 24.86 0.77
CA ALA A 350 18.67 23.88 1.51
C ALA A 350 19.50 22.62 1.83
N MET A 351 20.26 22.11 0.86
CA MET A 351 21.16 20.97 1.08
C MET A 351 22.29 21.30 2.05
N ILE A 352 22.85 22.51 1.97
CA ILE A 352 23.84 23.00 2.94
C ILE A 352 23.22 23.12 4.35
N LYS A 353 21.99 23.69 4.44
CA LYS A 353 21.18 23.78 5.67
C LYS A 353 20.92 22.39 6.27
N LYS A 354 20.82 21.33 5.46
CA LYS A 354 20.54 19.94 5.90
C LYS A 354 21.81 19.13 6.21
N ARG A 355 22.79 19.11 5.30
CA ARG A 355 24.00 18.26 5.30
C ARG A 355 25.27 19.07 5.03
N PRO A 356 25.62 20.04 5.89
CA PRO A 356 26.74 20.95 5.64
C PRO A 356 28.08 20.20 5.46
N GLU A 357 28.27 19.07 6.14
CA GLU A 357 29.49 18.27 6.06
C GLU A 357 29.71 17.64 4.68
N ARG A 358 28.65 17.07 4.08
CA ARG A 358 28.72 16.44 2.74
C ARG A 358 28.99 17.47 1.65
N VAL A 359 28.35 18.64 1.77
CA VAL A 359 28.53 19.72 0.79
C VAL A 359 29.95 20.28 0.89
N VAL A 360 30.50 20.44 2.10
CA VAL A 360 31.90 20.86 2.28
C VAL A 360 32.88 19.93 1.57
N GLU A 361 32.65 18.62 1.61
CA GLU A 361 33.50 17.65 0.92
C GLU A 361 33.47 17.84 -0.60
N ILE A 362 32.29 18.01 -1.19
CA ILE A 362 32.11 18.35 -2.61
C ILE A 362 32.90 19.61 -2.96
N PHE A 363 32.74 20.68 -2.19
CA PHE A 363 33.44 21.92 -2.45
C PHE A 363 34.97 21.80 -2.30
N LYS A 364 35.47 20.99 -1.35
CA LYS A 364 36.91 20.73 -1.21
C LYS A 364 37.47 20.01 -2.44
N ARG A 365 36.75 19.01 -2.96
CA ARG A 365 37.14 18.30 -4.20
C ARG A 365 37.14 19.25 -5.40
N GLY A 366 36.08 20.05 -5.56
CA GLY A 366 35.98 21.02 -6.64
C GLY A 366 37.06 22.11 -6.61
N ALA A 367 37.45 22.58 -5.41
CA ALA A 367 38.52 23.56 -5.23
C ALA A 367 39.93 23.04 -5.55
N LEU A 368 40.14 21.71 -5.55
CA LEU A 368 41.40 21.09 -5.99
C LEU A 368 41.50 21.04 -7.53
N GLY A 369 40.37 21.07 -8.25
CA GLY A 369 40.32 20.89 -9.70
C GLY A 369 39.98 22.14 -10.55
N SER A 370 39.61 23.28 -9.94
CA SER A 370 39.17 24.48 -10.68
C SER A 370 39.97 25.74 -10.32
N LYS A 371 40.32 26.54 -11.34
CA LYS A 371 40.93 27.89 -11.18
C LYS A 371 39.92 28.98 -10.80
N ASP A 372 38.62 28.72 -10.97
CA ASP A 372 37.55 29.73 -10.81
C ASP A 372 37.02 29.85 -9.39
N ILE A 373 37.37 28.90 -8.51
CA ILE A 373 36.96 28.94 -7.10
C ILE A 373 38.10 29.53 -6.28
N SER A 374 37.84 30.69 -5.67
CA SER A 374 38.79 31.28 -4.74
C SER A 374 39.05 30.34 -3.56
N LYS A 375 40.29 29.83 -3.46
CA LYS A 375 40.71 28.98 -2.32
C LYS A 375 40.45 29.68 -0.97
N SER A 376 40.52 31.01 -0.91
CA SER A 376 40.27 31.78 0.32
C SER A 376 38.79 31.80 0.73
N GLU A 377 37.85 31.95 -0.22
CA GLU A 377 36.40 31.87 0.04
C GLU A 377 36.03 30.48 0.57
N MET A 378 36.64 29.44 0.00
CA MET A 378 36.44 28.07 0.43
C MET A 378 36.96 27.79 1.84
N ILE A 379 38.16 28.27 2.17
CA ILE A 379 38.69 28.18 3.54
C ILE A 379 37.77 28.90 4.53
N LYS A 380 37.24 30.07 4.16
CA LYS A 380 36.29 30.83 4.97
C LYS A 380 34.99 30.05 5.21
N PHE A 381 34.39 29.49 4.15
CA PHE A 381 33.16 28.69 4.26
C PHE A 381 33.34 27.46 5.15
N VAL A 382 34.43 26.71 4.96
CA VAL A 382 34.77 25.56 5.81
C VAL A 382 34.97 25.98 7.28
N LYS A 383 35.59 27.14 7.52
CA LYS A 383 35.77 27.69 8.87
C LYS A 383 34.44 28.05 9.52
N ILE A 384 33.52 28.69 8.78
CA ILE A 384 32.17 29.03 9.28
C ILE A 384 31.41 27.76 9.66
N ILE A 385 31.39 26.73 8.80
CA ILE A 385 30.72 25.46 9.10
C ILE A 385 31.34 24.78 10.33
N LYS A 386 32.67 24.77 10.46
CA LYS A 386 33.34 24.24 11.66
C LYS A 386 32.92 24.99 12.93
N ILE A 387 32.82 26.33 12.88
CA ILE A 387 32.36 27.15 14.00
C ILE A 387 30.91 26.83 14.34
N LEU A 388 30.03 26.74 13.35
CA LEU A 388 28.61 26.40 13.52
C LEU A 388 28.46 25.03 14.19
N LEU A 389 29.11 23.98 13.66
CA LEU A 389 29.06 22.63 14.23
C LEU A 389 29.68 22.56 15.64
N SER A 390 30.68 23.38 15.94
CA SER A 390 31.26 23.53 17.27
C SER A 390 30.29 24.21 18.24
N ASN A 391 29.59 25.26 17.80
CA ASN A 391 28.57 25.93 18.60
C ASN A 391 27.37 25.02 18.89
N GLU A 392 26.90 24.25 17.90
CA GLU A 392 25.91 23.19 18.10
C GLU A 392 26.38 22.17 19.15
N LYS A 393 27.65 21.74 19.06
CA LYS A 393 28.23 20.80 20.03
C LYS A 393 28.21 21.39 21.45
N LYS A 394 28.62 22.66 21.60
CA LYS A 394 28.66 23.37 22.89
C LYS A 394 27.26 23.59 23.46
N ASP A 395 26.27 23.94 22.64
CA ASP A 395 24.88 24.12 23.07
C ASP A 395 24.30 22.81 23.64
N ILE A 396 24.49 21.69 22.92
CA ILE A 396 24.11 20.35 23.40
C ILE A 396 24.79 20.03 24.75
N GLU A 397 26.08 20.34 24.90
CA GLU A 397 26.81 20.08 26.15
C GLU A 397 26.40 21.02 27.29
N SER A 398 26.00 22.26 27.00
CA SER A 398 25.65 23.27 27.99
C SER A 398 24.40 22.92 28.80
N GLU A 399 23.43 22.22 28.19
CA GLU A 399 22.23 21.72 28.88
C GLU A 399 22.61 20.75 30.04
N PHE A 400 23.77 20.09 29.97
CA PHE A 400 24.24 19.14 30.98
C PHE A 400 25.42 19.65 31.82
N SER A 401 26.16 20.66 31.36
CA SER A 401 27.39 21.13 32.01
C SER A 401 27.14 21.73 33.41
N SER A 402 26.01 22.42 33.63
CA SER A 402 25.61 22.92 34.94
C SER A 402 25.34 21.78 35.93
N ILE A 403 24.73 20.69 35.46
CA ILE A 403 24.43 19.51 36.28
C ILE A 403 25.72 18.73 36.56
N ILE A 404 26.53 18.51 35.54
CA ILE A 404 27.85 17.86 35.65
C ILE A 404 28.75 18.66 36.60
N SER A 405 28.83 19.97 36.46
CA SER A 405 29.61 20.81 37.38
C SER A 405 29.05 20.80 38.80
N SER A 406 27.74 20.70 39.01
CA SER A 406 27.16 20.52 40.35
C SER A 406 27.54 19.16 40.98
N ILE A 407 27.65 18.10 40.16
CA ILE A 407 28.16 16.78 40.58
C ILE A 407 29.61 16.93 41.07
N PHE A 408 30.46 17.65 40.34
CA PHE A 408 31.88 17.85 40.67
C PHE A 408 32.16 18.91 41.76
N LYS A 409 31.36 19.99 41.87
CA LYS A 409 31.46 20.96 42.97
C LYS A 409 31.21 20.30 44.32
N SER A 410 30.34 19.28 44.37
CA SER A 410 30.10 18.47 45.57
C SER A 410 31.25 17.51 45.92
N SER A 411 32.21 17.28 45.03
CA SER A 411 33.44 16.53 45.32
C SER A 411 34.62 17.40 45.74
N ILE A 412 34.57 18.72 45.49
CA ILE A 412 35.68 19.65 45.80
C ILE A 412 35.43 20.40 47.12
N PHE A 413 34.18 20.62 47.54
CA PHE A 413 33.84 21.22 48.85
C PHE A 413 33.65 20.19 49.98
N LYS A 414 34.63 19.31 50.19
CA LYS A 414 34.86 18.61 51.47
C LYS A 414 36.35 18.55 51.79
N LYS A 415 36.97 19.73 51.86
CA LYS A 415 38.21 19.99 52.57
C LYS A 415 38.14 21.39 53.17
N GLU A 416 37.16 21.64 54.03
CA GLU A 416 37.19 22.80 54.92
C GLU A 416 36.47 22.48 56.23
N LYS A 417 37.30 22.47 57.28
CA LYS A 417 37.05 22.52 58.73
C LYS A 417 35.71 21.98 59.24
N ILE A 418 35.76 20.74 59.74
CA ILE A 418 34.97 20.36 60.92
C ILE A 418 35.63 21.07 62.10
N ILE A 419 35.01 22.14 62.59
CA ILE A 419 35.27 22.63 63.94
C ILE A 419 34.55 21.68 64.88
N GLU A 420 35.33 21.14 65.81
CA GLU A 420 34.92 20.24 66.87
C GLU A 420 33.84 20.88 67.73
N ASN A 421 32.70 20.19 67.82
CA ASN A 421 31.89 20.09 69.03
C ASN A 421 30.86 18.98 68.81
N LYS A 422 31.32 17.73 68.95
CA LYS A 422 30.44 16.57 69.11
C LYS A 422 30.69 15.97 70.48
N THR A 423 29.66 15.97 71.30
CA THR A 423 29.61 15.30 72.60
C THR A 423 29.74 13.78 72.44
N LEU A 424 30.40 13.13 73.40
CA LEU A 424 30.78 11.71 73.41
C LEU A 424 29.64 10.69 73.18
N ILE A 425 28.37 11.12 73.22
CA ILE A 425 27.20 10.25 73.10
C ILE A 425 26.70 10.13 71.64
N GLN A 426 27.09 11.05 70.75
CA GLN A 426 26.67 11.00 69.33
C GLN A 426 27.62 10.20 68.40
N SER A 427 28.74 9.67 68.91
CA SER A 427 29.67 8.83 68.14
C SER A 427 29.27 7.35 68.08
N PHE A 428 28.28 6.91 68.88
CA PHE A 428 27.82 5.51 68.94
C PHE A 428 26.58 5.20 68.07
N LEU A 429 25.90 6.21 67.51
CA LEU A 429 24.74 6.03 66.64
C LEU A 429 25.16 6.13 65.17
N LYS A 430 25.07 5.01 64.42
CA LYS A 430 25.28 5.00 62.95
C LYS A 430 24.33 6.02 62.28
N ASP A 431 24.83 6.74 61.27
CA ASP A 431 24.01 7.68 60.48
C ASP A 431 22.77 6.94 59.94
N PRO A 432 21.53 7.46 60.17
CA PRO A 432 20.32 6.88 59.60
C PRO A 432 20.40 6.61 58.08
N PHE A 433 21.21 7.37 57.34
CA PHE A 433 21.47 7.10 55.92
C PHE A 433 22.35 5.86 55.71
N GLU A 434 23.43 5.70 56.49
CA GLU A 434 24.30 4.51 56.45
C GLU A 434 23.57 3.25 56.88
N ILE A 435 22.70 3.34 57.90
CA ILE A 435 21.83 2.22 58.32
C ILE A 435 20.93 1.79 57.15
N LYS A 436 20.26 2.74 56.49
CA LYS A 436 19.42 2.45 55.31
C LYS A 436 20.24 1.83 54.17
N LEU A 437 21.47 2.30 53.96
CA LEU A 437 22.36 1.76 52.93
C LEU A 437 22.84 0.34 53.26
N GLU A 438 23.18 0.04 54.52
CA GLU A 438 23.49 -1.33 54.96
C GLU A 438 22.29 -2.26 54.80
N ILE A 439 21.09 -1.81 55.16
CA ILE A 439 19.85 -2.57 54.98
C ILE A 439 19.62 -2.87 53.50
N LEU A 440 19.79 -1.86 52.62
CA LEU A 440 19.71 -2.02 51.17
C LEU A 440 20.75 -3.03 50.66
N LYS A 441 22.00 -2.97 51.16
CA LYS A 441 23.05 -3.91 50.76
C LYS A 441 22.76 -5.34 51.19
N LYS A 442 22.27 -5.54 52.40
CA LYS A 442 21.98 -6.88 52.94
C LYS A 442 20.70 -7.48 52.36
N ASN A 443 19.88 -6.67 51.67
CA ASN A 443 18.60 -7.07 51.08
C ASN A 443 17.61 -7.68 52.11
N ARG A 444 17.64 -7.19 53.36
CA ARG A 444 16.90 -7.77 54.51
C ARG A 444 15.62 -7.01 54.90
N SER A 445 15.21 -5.97 54.15
CA SER A 445 14.06 -5.14 54.55
C SER A 445 12.73 -5.70 54.06
N SER A 446 11.76 -5.81 54.98
CA SER A 446 10.34 -6.01 54.70
C SER A 446 9.52 -4.71 54.70
N ARG A 447 10.16 -3.56 54.96
CA ARG A 447 9.54 -2.23 54.98
C ARG A 447 10.12 -1.33 53.89
N SER A 448 9.32 -0.35 53.44
CA SER A 448 9.76 0.64 52.44
C SER A 448 10.98 1.42 52.91
N ILE A 449 12.02 1.51 52.06
CA ILE A 449 13.23 2.28 52.36
C ILE A 449 13.14 3.61 51.63
N ASN A 450 13.36 4.71 52.35
CA ASN A 450 13.30 6.06 51.77
C ASN A 450 14.58 6.85 52.03
N PHE A 451 15.31 7.09 50.94
CA PHE A 451 16.41 8.03 50.82
C PHE A 451 15.83 9.37 50.36
N LYS A 452 15.56 10.29 51.31
CA LYS A 452 15.14 11.67 51.02
C LYS A 452 16.35 12.51 50.60
N GLY A 453 16.96 12.20 49.45
CA GLY A 453 18.24 12.77 49.04
C GLY A 453 19.44 12.01 49.60
N GLY A 454 20.62 12.61 49.54
CA GLY A 454 21.90 12.00 49.96
C GLY A 454 22.74 11.46 48.80
N LYS A 455 23.92 10.93 49.12
CA LYS A 455 24.92 10.45 48.14
C LYS A 455 25.22 8.97 48.37
N ILE A 456 24.95 8.15 47.36
CA ILE A 456 25.35 6.74 47.28
C ILE A 456 26.50 6.68 46.28
N SER A 457 27.68 6.23 46.71
CA SER A 457 28.85 6.21 45.83
C SER A 457 29.66 4.94 45.95
N SER A 458 30.16 4.43 44.82
CA SER A 458 31.03 3.26 44.76
C SER A 458 30.43 2.01 45.43
N GLN A 459 29.11 1.83 45.28
CA GLN A 459 28.40 0.69 45.87
C GLN A 459 28.17 -0.41 44.83
N ASN A 460 28.43 -1.66 45.25
CA ASN A 460 28.09 -2.84 44.47
C ASN A 460 26.74 -3.41 44.94
N LEU A 461 25.73 -3.27 44.09
CA LEU A 461 24.39 -3.86 44.20
C LEU A 461 24.12 -4.87 43.07
N SER A 462 25.16 -5.35 42.38
CA SER A 462 25.00 -6.32 41.30
C SER A 462 24.35 -7.61 41.79
N ASN A 463 23.58 -8.26 40.91
CA ASN A 463 22.86 -9.52 41.18
C ASN A 463 21.83 -9.47 42.34
N LYS A 464 21.52 -8.28 42.90
CA LYS A 464 20.55 -8.16 44.01
C LYS A 464 19.13 -8.05 43.50
N ILE A 465 18.16 -8.55 44.27
CA ILE A 465 16.75 -8.60 43.91
C ILE A 465 15.91 -7.85 44.95
N PHE A 466 15.35 -6.72 44.57
CA PHE A 466 14.48 -5.87 45.38
C PHE A 466 13.03 -6.00 44.88
N ARG A 467 12.29 -6.97 45.40
CA ARG A 467 10.88 -7.25 45.00
C ARG A 467 9.83 -6.92 46.06
N SER A 468 10.19 -6.96 47.34
CA SER A 468 9.24 -7.03 48.47
C SER A 468 8.78 -5.69 49.02
N SER A 469 9.49 -4.59 48.77
CA SER A 469 9.19 -3.29 49.38
C SER A 469 9.54 -2.13 48.45
N PRO A 470 8.68 -1.09 48.37
CA PRO A 470 8.98 0.10 47.59
C PRO A 470 10.26 0.78 48.05
N LEU A 471 11.10 1.16 47.09
CA LEU A 471 12.36 1.88 47.34
C LEU A 471 12.24 3.30 46.82
N PHE A 472 12.44 4.29 47.69
CA PHE A 472 12.43 5.70 47.31
C PHE A 472 13.85 6.25 47.36
N PHE A 473 14.37 6.65 46.21
CA PHE A 473 15.68 7.28 46.02
C PHE A 473 15.55 8.73 45.57
N ASN A 474 14.39 9.35 45.80
CA ASN A 474 14.07 10.68 45.26
C ASN A 474 15.12 11.71 45.68
N LYS A 475 15.63 12.47 44.70
CA LYS A 475 16.71 13.48 44.87
C LYS A 475 18.07 12.91 45.32
N THR A 476 18.27 11.59 45.28
CA THR A 476 19.54 10.95 45.65
C THR A 476 20.57 11.04 44.51
N ARG A 477 21.85 11.22 44.86
CA ARG A 477 22.99 11.16 43.94
C ARG A 477 23.65 9.79 44.00
N ILE A 478 23.56 9.02 42.93
CA ILE A 478 24.10 7.67 42.77
C ILE A 478 25.30 7.76 41.81
N GLN A 479 26.51 7.50 42.30
CA GLN A 479 27.75 7.73 41.55
C GLN A 479 28.65 6.50 41.56
N ASN A 480 29.23 6.12 40.42
CA ASN A 480 30.18 5.00 40.31
C ASN A 480 29.65 3.69 40.93
N CYS A 481 28.34 3.45 40.89
CA CYS A 481 27.73 2.26 41.47
C CYS A 481 27.52 1.17 40.41
N ASP A 482 27.51 -0.09 40.86
CA ASP A 482 27.24 -1.24 40.00
C ASP A 482 25.90 -1.87 40.37
N PHE A 483 24.93 -1.76 39.48
CA PHE A 483 23.59 -2.34 39.53
C PHE A 483 23.44 -3.47 38.50
N SER A 484 24.53 -3.95 37.88
CA SER A 484 24.44 -4.98 36.83
C SER A 484 23.74 -6.25 37.33
N ARG A 485 22.91 -6.86 36.48
CA ARG A 485 22.13 -8.08 36.80
C ARG A 485 21.20 -7.97 38.03
N SER A 486 20.98 -6.77 38.55
CA SER A 486 20.07 -6.56 39.68
C SER A 486 18.61 -6.49 39.22
N CYS A 487 17.66 -6.67 40.12
CA CYS A 487 16.24 -6.50 39.87
C CYS A 487 15.65 -5.47 40.84
N PHE A 488 15.11 -4.38 40.31
CA PHE A 488 14.37 -3.37 41.08
C PHE A 488 12.90 -3.40 40.70
N SER A 489 12.03 -3.67 41.67
CA SER A 489 10.58 -3.60 41.49
C SER A 489 10.00 -2.47 42.35
N SER A 490 9.11 -1.65 41.77
CA SER A 490 8.39 -0.59 42.49
C SER A 490 9.32 0.45 43.16
N ALA A 491 10.34 0.89 42.42
CA ALA A 491 11.32 1.88 42.88
C ALA A 491 11.05 3.28 42.28
N PHE A 492 11.42 4.33 43.01
CA PHE A 492 11.22 5.73 42.61
C PHE A 492 12.55 6.47 42.68
N PHE A 493 13.01 6.98 41.53
CA PHE A 493 14.25 7.73 41.36
C PHE A 493 13.98 9.18 40.93
N GLU A 494 12.89 9.75 41.46
CA GLU A 494 12.43 11.05 40.99
C GLU A 494 13.46 12.14 41.32
N LYS A 495 13.89 12.92 40.31
CA LYS A 495 14.94 13.96 40.46
C LYS A 495 16.29 13.42 40.95
N SER A 496 16.54 12.12 40.83
CA SER A 496 17.81 11.50 41.23
C SER A 496 18.87 11.67 40.14
N VAL A 497 20.15 11.60 40.52
CA VAL A 497 21.28 11.75 39.59
C VAL A 497 22.09 10.46 39.58
N PHE A 498 22.20 9.83 38.42
CA PHE A 498 23.06 8.70 38.12
C PHE A 498 24.27 9.17 37.35
N TYR A 499 25.47 8.93 37.87
CA TYR A 499 26.73 9.28 37.23
C TYR A 499 27.65 8.07 37.20
N LYS A 500 28.02 7.61 36.00
CA LYS A 500 28.88 6.41 35.82
C LYS A 500 28.32 5.18 36.54
N VAL A 501 27.03 4.88 36.34
CA VAL A 501 26.38 3.73 36.96
C VAL A 501 26.26 2.61 35.94
N ASN A 502 26.71 1.41 36.31
CA ASN A 502 26.50 0.20 35.51
C ASN A 502 25.14 -0.39 35.87
N MET A 503 24.29 -0.62 34.88
CA MET A 503 22.97 -1.25 34.95
C MET A 503 22.86 -2.41 33.95
N GLY A 504 23.98 -2.91 33.42
CA GLY A 504 23.99 -3.94 32.39
C GLY A 504 23.25 -5.19 32.82
N ASN A 505 22.35 -5.70 31.98
CA ASN A 505 21.49 -6.86 32.26
C ASN A 505 20.59 -6.71 33.50
N ALA A 506 20.38 -5.49 34.02
CA ALA A 506 19.47 -5.27 35.15
C ALA A 506 18.00 -5.30 34.71
N VAL A 507 17.09 -5.60 35.64
CA VAL A 507 15.64 -5.65 35.42
C VAL A 507 14.94 -4.62 36.29
N PHE A 508 14.29 -3.63 35.68
CA PHE A 508 13.48 -2.61 36.33
C PHE A 508 12.00 -2.87 36.03
N LYS A 509 11.18 -3.07 37.06
CA LYS A 509 9.73 -3.30 36.93
C LYS A 509 8.94 -2.25 37.71
N ASN A 510 8.03 -1.55 37.05
CA ASN A 510 7.22 -0.48 37.68
C ASN A 510 8.10 0.59 38.35
N VAL A 511 9.16 1.04 37.67
CA VAL A 511 10.13 2.00 38.20
C VAL A 511 9.95 3.37 37.56
N SER A 512 9.94 4.43 38.38
CA SER A 512 9.92 5.82 37.88
C SER A 512 11.32 6.44 37.92
N PHE A 513 11.80 6.88 36.77
CA PHE A 513 12.98 7.71 36.57
C PHE A 513 12.61 9.16 36.21
N ASP A 514 11.41 9.60 36.59
CA ASP A 514 10.89 10.90 36.21
C ASP A 514 11.79 12.03 36.72
N ARG A 515 12.14 12.96 35.84
CA ARG A 515 13.05 14.07 36.12
C ARG A 515 14.44 13.64 36.60
N ALA A 516 14.81 12.36 36.45
CA ALA A 516 16.14 11.88 36.79
C ALA A 516 17.18 12.37 35.78
N VAL A 517 18.45 12.31 36.18
CA VAL A 517 19.60 12.63 35.34
C VAL A 517 20.47 11.38 35.22
N LEU A 518 20.68 10.88 34.02
CA LEU A 518 21.51 9.72 33.71
C LEU A 518 22.70 10.17 32.85
N ILE A 519 23.90 10.20 33.45
CA ILE A 519 25.13 10.62 32.78
C ILE A 519 26.13 9.47 32.81
N ASN A 520 26.62 9.08 31.63
CA ASN A 520 27.57 7.96 31.49
C ASN A 520 27.03 6.66 32.10
N VAL A 521 25.73 6.37 31.93
CA VAL A 521 25.12 5.13 32.40
C VAL A 521 25.30 4.04 31.34
N ASP A 522 25.64 2.83 31.78
CA ASP A 522 25.66 1.65 30.92
C ASP A 522 24.50 0.73 31.27
N ALA A 523 23.46 0.70 30.44
CA ALA A 523 22.25 -0.10 30.59
C ALA A 523 22.13 -1.14 29.45
N GLN A 524 23.26 -1.62 28.94
CA GLN A 524 23.27 -2.64 27.89
C GLN A 524 22.47 -3.89 28.32
N ALA A 525 21.60 -4.37 27.43
CA ALA A 525 20.74 -5.54 27.66
C ALA A 525 19.86 -5.47 28.93
N ALA A 526 19.63 -4.27 29.49
CA ALA A 526 18.73 -4.09 30.61
C ALA A 526 17.26 -4.18 30.17
N VAL A 527 16.39 -4.61 31.08
CA VAL A 527 14.95 -4.78 30.85
C VAL A 527 14.18 -3.75 31.67
N PHE A 528 13.39 -2.92 31.02
CA PHE A 528 12.55 -1.89 31.62
C PHE A 528 11.09 -2.19 31.32
N GLN A 529 10.37 -2.71 32.32
CA GLN A 529 8.95 -3.05 32.23
C GLN A 529 8.11 -2.01 32.97
N ASN A 530 7.20 -1.36 32.27
CA ASN A 530 6.32 -0.31 32.81
C ASN A 530 7.11 0.78 33.55
N CYS A 531 8.15 1.31 32.89
CA CYS A 531 9.02 2.33 33.45
C CYS A 531 8.73 3.71 32.83
N SER A 532 8.88 4.76 33.62
CA SER A 532 8.70 6.15 33.18
C SER A 532 10.02 6.90 33.22
N PHE A 533 10.30 7.66 32.16
CA PHE A 533 11.46 8.53 31.94
C PHE A 533 10.99 9.94 31.55
N HIS A 534 9.87 10.38 32.13
CA HIS A 534 9.32 11.69 31.81
C HIS A 534 10.28 12.80 32.24
N ASN A 535 10.59 13.71 31.33
CA ASN A 535 11.46 14.86 31.56
C ASN A 535 12.83 14.45 32.12
N THR A 536 13.28 13.24 31.78
CA THR A 536 14.57 12.69 32.17
C THR A 536 15.66 13.28 31.29
N LEU A 537 16.82 13.56 31.88
CA LEU A 537 18.01 14.04 31.20
C LEU A 537 18.98 12.88 31.03
N ILE A 538 19.23 12.44 29.79
CA ILE A 538 20.12 11.31 29.47
C ILE A 538 21.28 11.83 28.63
N TYR A 539 22.51 11.64 29.10
CA TYR A 539 23.71 12.09 28.40
C TYR A 539 24.76 10.99 28.36
N ASN A 540 25.30 10.77 27.15
CA ASN A 540 26.42 9.87 26.91
C ASN A 540 26.23 8.47 27.51
N SER A 541 25.04 7.88 27.33
CA SER A 541 24.65 6.61 27.95
C SER A 541 24.37 5.52 26.92
N ASN A 542 24.59 4.26 27.30
CA ASN A 542 24.46 3.10 26.44
C ASN A 542 23.21 2.27 26.81
N PHE A 543 22.26 2.12 25.89
CA PHE A 543 21.06 1.29 26.04
C PHE A 543 20.99 0.20 24.96
N ASN A 544 22.12 -0.14 24.34
CA ASN A 544 22.15 -1.13 23.27
C ASN A 544 21.62 -2.50 23.75
N ASN A 545 20.86 -3.19 22.91
CA ASN A 545 20.21 -4.47 23.17
C ASN A 545 19.21 -4.47 24.35
N ALA A 546 18.84 -3.30 24.90
CA ALA A 546 17.89 -3.24 26.01
C ALA A 546 16.44 -3.52 25.55
N GLU A 547 15.60 -3.96 26.48
CA GLU A 547 14.15 -4.06 26.29
C GLU A 547 13.46 -2.92 27.02
N ILE A 548 12.98 -1.93 26.27
CA ILE A 548 12.36 -0.70 26.78
C ILE A 548 10.98 -0.53 26.12
N LYS A 549 10.14 -1.55 26.26
CA LYS A 549 8.80 -1.57 25.69
C LYS A 549 7.89 -0.66 26.50
N ASP A 550 7.03 0.08 25.82
CA ASP A 550 5.95 0.85 26.45
C ASP A 550 6.43 1.95 27.44
N ALA A 551 7.67 2.43 27.29
CA ALA A 551 8.24 3.40 28.20
C ALA A 551 7.86 4.85 27.82
N ILE A 552 7.77 5.71 28.83
CA ILE A 552 7.35 7.10 28.68
C ILE A 552 8.57 8.03 28.73
N PHE A 553 8.97 8.59 27.59
CA PHE A 553 10.05 9.58 27.43
C PHE A 553 9.52 10.98 27.10
N ILE A 554 8.28 11.29 27.48
CA ILE A 554 7.65 12.59 27.20
C ILE A 554 8.50 13.72 27.78
N GLU A 555 8.84 14.70 26.95
CA GLU A 555 9.74 15.82 27.28
C GLU A 555 11.17 15.43 27.74
N ALA A 556 11.61 14.19 27.51
CA ALA A 556 12.98 13.81 27.83
C ALA A 556 14.00 14.62 27.00
N VAL A 557 15.19 14.84 27.54
CA VAL A 557 16.33 15.40 26.82
C VAL A 557 17.42 14.34 26.75
N ILE A 558 17.64 13.79 25.56
CA ILE A 558 18.55 12.68 25.34
C ILE A 558 19.66 13.15 24.40
N SER A 559 20.91 13.02 24.84
CA SER A 559 22.06 13.45 24.06
C SER A 559 23.17 12.41 24.06
N ARG A 560 23.81 12.21 22.90
CA ARG A 560 24.98 11.33 22.71
C ARG A 560 24.78 9.90 23.22
N SER A 561 23.57 9.37 23.08
CA SER A 561 23.21 8.06 23.65
C SER A 561 22.85 7.06 22.55
N PHE A 562 22.99 5.77 22.86
CA PHE A 562 22.91 4.69 21.88
C PHE A 562 21.78 3.71 22.24
N PHE A 563 20.94 3.39 21.26
CA PHE A 563 19.81 2.46 21.37
C PHE A 563 19.87 1.40 20.24
N GLY A 564 21.07 0.94 19.90
CA GLY A 564 21.26 -0.10 18.88
C GLY A 564 20.61 -1.41 19.32
N ASN A 565 19.80 -2.01 18.44
CA ASN A 565 19.04 -3.26 18.69
C ASN A 565 18.13 -3.21 19.92
N THR A 566 17.79 -2.02 20.42
CA THR A 566 16.87 -1.87 21.54
C THR A 566 15.43 -2.11 21.07
N ASP A 567 14.63 -2.82 21.86
CA ASP A 567 13.18 -2.83 21.66
C ASP A 567 12.53 -1.64 22.35
N LEU A 568 12.10 -0.66 21.56
CA LEU A 568 11.39 0.54 22.00
C LEU A 568 9.89 0.49 21.69
N SER A 569 9.37 -0.66 21.26
CA SER A 569 7.99 -0.74 20.76
C SER A 569 6.99 -0.13 21.74
N TYR A 570 6.05 0.65 21.21
CA TYR A 570 5.02 1.38 21.96
C TYR A 570 5.52 2.50 22.89
N SER A 571 6.82 2.81 22.91
CA SER A 571 7.33 3.91 23.72
C SER A 571 6.86 5.28 23.19
N CYS A 572 6.84 6.29 24.07
CA CYS A 572 6.41 7.65 23.72
C CYS A 572 7.52 8.65 23.99
N PHE A 573 8.09 9.23 22.94
CA PHE A 573 9.09 10.31 22.94
C PHE A 573 8.48 11.69 22.65
N ALA A 574 7.16 11.83 22.77
CA ALA A 574 6.47 13.07 22.39
C ALA A 574 7.10 14.30 23.07
N TYR A 575 7.32 15.35 22.29
CA TYR A 575 7.91 16.63 22.73
C TYR A 575 9.32 16.54 23.34
N SER A 576 10.02 15.42 23.17
CA SER A 576 11.41 15.25 23.60
C SER A 576 12.40 16.05 22.74
N LYS A 577 13.59 16.29 23.29
CA LYS A 577 14.76 16.79 22.55
C LYS A 577 15.79 15.67 22.44
N ILE A 578 16.12 15.25 21.23
CA ILE A 578 17.09 14.18 20.98
C ILE A 578 18.25 14.68 20.11
N SER A 579 19.46 14.69 20.66
CA SER A 579 20.64 15.25 20.00
C SER A 579 21.75 14.20 19.88
N ARG A 580 22.17 13.85 18.66
CA ARG A 580 23.20 12.81 18.44
C ARG A 580 22.83 11.47 19.08
N VAL A 581 21.58 11.05 18.92
CA VAL A 581 21.08 9.75 19.41
C VAL A 581 21.01 8.77 18.24
N SER A 582 21.43 7.52 18.44
CA SER A 582 21.35 6.48 17.39
C SER A 582 20.36 5.38 17.77
N PHE A 583 19.20 5.41 17.13
CA PHE A 583 18.19 4.34 17.11
C PHE A 583 18.34 3.45 15.86
N SER A 584 19.47 3.51 15.14
CA SER A 584 19.66 2.96 13.78
C SER A 584 19.20 1.53 13.53
N THR A 585 19.22 0.68 14.56
CA THR A 585 18.76 -0.72 14.50
C THR A 585 17.71 -1.05 15.56
N ALA A 586 17.14 -0.06 16.23
CA ALA A 586 16.09 -0.25 17.23
C ALA A 586 14.78 -0.74 16.60
N ASN A 587 14.02 -1.54 17.34
CA ASN A 587 12.63 -1.79 17.04
C ASN A 587 11.77 -0.62 17.56
N ILE A 588 11.28 0.23 16.64
CA ILE A 588 10.41 1.36 16.96
C ILE A 588 8.95 1.15 16.52
N ASN A 589 8.47 -0.10 16.52
CA ASN A 589 7.05 -0.42 16.27
C ASN A 589 6.13 0.46 17.13
N GLN A 590 5.24 1.24 16.51
CA GLN A 590 4.24 2.07 17.21
C GLN A 590 4.83 3.09 18.19
N VAL A 591 6.06 3.56 17.95
CA VAL A 591 6.65 4.62 18.78
C VAL A 591 6.07 5.98 18.40
N ASP A 592 5.79 6.82 19.39
CA ASP A 592 5.37 8.20 19.19
C ASP A 592 6.55 9.18 19.32
N PHE A 593 6.93 9.83 18.22
CA PHE A 593 7.91 10.92 18.15
C PHE A 593 7.26 12.27 17.86
N SER A 594 5.98 12.44 18.16
CA SER A 594 5.25 13.67 17.83
C SER A 594 5.84 14.89 18.53
N GLY A 595 6.09 15.96 17.80
CA GLY A 595 6.71 17.18 18.30
C GLY A 595 8.13 17.01 18.82
N THR A 596 8.78 15.86 18.56
CA THR A 596 10.18 15.62 18.94
C THR A 596 11.10 16.53 18.14
N LYS A 597 12.06 17.15 18.82
CA LYS A 597 13.14 17.91 18.20
C LYS A 597 14.38 17.04 18.10
N ALA A 598 14.68 16.56 16.90
CA ALA A 598 15.84 15.75 16.62
C ALA A 598 16.91 16.58 15.90
N ARG A 599 18.16 16.50 16.37
CA ARG A 599 19.32 17.03 15.64
C ARG A 599 20.47 16.04 15.65
N PHE A 600 21.06 15.79 14.49
CA PHE A 600 22.16 14.83 14.30
C PHE A 600 21.84 13.40 14.78
N SER A 601 20.56 13.05 14.87
CA SER A 601 20.10 11.73 15.34
C SER A 601 19.83 10.80 14.17
N ARG A 602 19.97 9.49 14.40
CA ARG A 602 19.74 8.42 13.41
C ARG A 602 18.54 7.58 13.82
N PHE A 603 17.66 7.30 12.87
CA PHE A 603 16.44 6.50 13.07
C PHE A 603 16.49 5.24 12.20
N PRO A 604 15.84 4.14 12.63
CA PRO A 604 15.70 2.93 11.83
C PRO A 604 14.65 3.14 10.71
N HIS A 605 14.69 2.31 9.66
CA HIS A 605 13.82 2.47 8.49
C HIS A 605 12.57 1.57 8.51
N SER A 606 12.71 0.31 8.93
CA SER A 606 11.68 -0.76 8.83
C SER A 606 10.35 -0.50 9.58
N ASN A 607 10.20 0.59 10.34
CA ASN A 607 8.98 0.91 11.08
C ASN A 607 8.32 2.26 10.74
N ARG A 608 8.84 3.06 9.81
CA ARG A 608 8.32 4.43 9.56
C ARG A 608 6.82 4.52 9.28
N ALA A 609 6.23 3.49 8.67
CA ALA A 609 4.80 3.47 8.35
C ALA A 609 3.87 3.41 9.57
N VAL A 610 4.38 3.08 10.77
CA VAL A 610 3.59 3.03 12.02
C VAL A 610 4.11 3.89 13.14
N THR A 611 5.24 4.56 12.95
CA THR A 611 5.72 5.54 13.92
C THR A 611 4.91 6.81 13.76
N ARG A 612 4.33 7.34 14.85
CA ARG A 612 3.73 8.68 14.79
C ARG A 612 4.85 9.70 14.82
N THR A 613 4.90 10.57 13.82
CA THR A 613 5.94 11.59 13.65
C THR A 613 5.34 12.96 13.37
N GLU A 614 4.12 13.22 13.85
CA GLU A 614 3.42 14.50 13.70
C GLU A 614 4.31 15.62 14.25
N ASP A 615 4.59 16.66 13.46
CA ASP A 615 5.45 17.79 13.84
C ASP A 615 6.86 17.41 14.35
N ILE A 616 7.41 16.26 13.94
CA ILE A 616 8.81 15.97 14.23
C ILE A 616 9.71 16.92 13.45
N ASP A 617 10.70 17.50 14.12
CA ASP A 617 11.74 18.31 13.49
C ASP A 617 13.04 17.52 13.46
N TYR A 618 13.35 16.91 12.31
CA TYR A 618 14.57 16.11 12.12
C TYR A 618 15.86 16.94 12.07
N ASN A 619 15.75 18.26 11.91
CA ASN A 619 16.88 19.17 11.75
C ASN A 619 16.76 20.36 12.71
N ALA A 620 16.39 20.10 13.97
CA ALA A 620 16.16 21.09 15.02
C ALA A 620 17.45 21.76 15.53
N ARG A 621 18.24 22.33 14.61
CA ARG A 621 19.46 23.10 14.88
C ARG A 621 19.10 24.47 15.45
N LYS A 622 20.07 25.09 16.11
CA LYS A 622 19.99 26.43 16.68
C LYS A 622 20.82 27.43 15.87
N TYR A 623 21.95 26.97 15.35
CA TYR A 623 22.86 27.77 14.55
C TYR A 623 22.71 27.39 13.08
N GLN A 624 22.49 28.39 12.23
CA GLN A 624 22.30 28.18 10.79
C GLN A 624 23.05 29.23 9.97
N LEU A 625 23.42 28.86 8.74
CA LEU A 625 24.02 29.76 7.77
C LEU A 625 22.99 30.74 7.22
N SER A 626 23.48 31.87 6.73
CA SER A 626 22.75 32.81 5.87
C SER A 626 23.15 32.62 4.40
N PHE A 627 22.33 33.15 3.48
CA PHE A 627 22.68 33.13 2.05
C PHE A 627 24.01 33.83 1.75
N ALA A 628 24.38 34.85 2.54
CA ALA A 628 25.65 35.57 2.39
C ALA A 628 26.89 34.72 2.76
N ASP A 629 26.70 33.61 3.48
CA ASP A 629 27.79 32.70 3.84
C ASP A 629 28.09 31.68 2.73
N VAL A 630 27.24 31.56 1.70
CA VAL A 630 27.41 30.61 0.61
C VAL A 630 28.49 31.10 -0.35
N PRO A 631 29.57 30.33 -0.60
CA PRO A 631 30.63 30.73 -1.52
C PRO A 631 30.12 30.73 -2.98
N LYS A 632 30.85 31.37 -3.89
CA LYS A 632 30.54 31.31 -5.32
C LYS A 632 30.59 29.86 -5.80
N ILE A 633 29.54 29.42 -6.48
CA ILE A 633 29.38 28.05 -6.98
C ILE A 633 29.57 28.05 -8.49
N ASN A 634 30.55 27.30 -9.00
CA ASN A 634 30.73 27.06 -10.44
C ASN A 634 29.83 25.91 -10.93
N ASP A 635 29.73 25.73 -12.25
CA ASP A 635 28.76 24.79 -12.82
C ASP A 635 29.07 23.31 -12.51
N THR A 636 30.34 22.96 -12.31
CA THR A 636 30.76 21.61 -11.90
C THR A 636 30.26 21.27 -10.50
N ILE A 637 30.53 22.15 -9.51
CA ILE A 637 30.06 21.96 -8.14
C ILE A 637 28.53 22.02 -8.08
N LEU A 638 27.92 22.93 -8.84
CA LEU A 638 26.46 23.04 -8.96
C LEU A 638 25.85 21.68 -9.37
N GLY A 639 26.43 21.02 -10.37
CA GLY A 639 26.04 19.69 -10.82
C GLY A 639 26.18 18.61 -9.75
N GLU A 640 27.33 18.55 -9.06
CA GLU A 640 27.56 17.56 -7.99
C GLU A 640 26.58 17.72 -6.83
N ILE A 641 26.31 18.96 -6.38
CA ILE A 641 25.36 19.18 -5.29
C ILE A 641 23.93 18.90 -5.74
N ASN A 642 23.58 19.17 -7.00
CA ASN A 642 22.27 18.79 -7.53
C ASN A 642 22.08 17.27 -7.55
N THR A 643 23.10 16.48 -7.90
CA THR A 643 23.04 15.02 -7.76
C THR A 643 22.82 14.61 -6.30
N LEU A 644 23.51 15.23 -5.34
CA LEU A 644 23.29 14.99 -3.91
C LEU A 644 21.86 15.37 -3.49
N LEU A 645 21.33 16.48 -4.02
CA LEU A 645 19.96 16.94 -3.81
C LEU A 645 18.95 15.90 -4.29
N PHE A 646 19.11 15.37 -5.49
CA PHE A 646 18.24 14.32 -6.03
C PHE A 646 18.31 13.04 -5.19
N CYS A 647 19.51 12.65 -4.74
CA CYS A 647 19.69 11.48 -3.86
C CYS A 647 18.96 11.63 -2.52
N GLU A 648 18.93 12.83 -1.94
CA GLU A 648 18.27 13.06 -0.65
C GLU A 648 16.73 13.15 -0.76
N PHE A 649 16.19 13.49 -1.94
CA PHE A 649 14.74 13.53 -2.18
C PHE A 649 14.08 12.15 -2.29
N ILE A 650 14.86 11.08 -2.43
CA ILE A 650 14.34 9.70 -2.37
C ILE A 650 13.56 9.42 -1.08
N HIS A 651 13.94 10.05 0.04
CA HIS A 651 13.21 9.92 1.30
C HIS A 651 11.79 10.52 1.23
N TYR A 652 11.60 11.58 0.45
CA TYR A 652 10.27 12.14 0.21
C TYR A 652 9.42 11.21 -0.67
N GLY A 653 10.02 10.68 -1.74
CA GLY A 653 9.35 9.70 -2.60
C GLY A 653 9.00 8.40 -1.87
N GLU A 654 9.85 7.93 -0.97
CA GLU A 654 9.59 6.79 -0.06
C GLU A 654 8.33 7.02 0.79
N LEU A 655 8.18 8.20 1.41
CA LEU A 655 6.98 8.53 2.19
C LEU A 655 5.71 8.54 1.32
N LYS A 656 5.79 9.10 0.11
CA LYS A 656 4.65 9.14 -0.84
C LYS A 656 4.28 7.74 -1.32
N PHE A 657 5.25 6.93 -1.70
CA PHE A 657 5.04 5.56 -2.13
C PHE A 657 4.45 4.69 -1.01
N LEU A 658 4.97 4.75 0.21
CA LEU A 658 4.44 3.96 1.32
C LEU A 658 3.01 4.34 1.71
N LYS A 659 2.65 5.64 1.64
CA LYS A 659 1.25 6.08 1.79
C LYS A 659 0.35 5.47 0.72
N GLN A 660 0.82 5.46 -0.53
CA GLN A 660 0.08 4.85 -1.63
C GLN A 660 -0.07 3.34 -1.45
N ASN A 661 1.02 2.65 -1.13
CA ASN A 661 1.01 1.20 -0.90
C ASN A 661 0.10 0.79 0.26
N LYS A 662 -0.03 1.62 1.31
CA LYS A 662 -1.00 1.40 2.40
C LYS A 662 -2.43 1.36 1.87
N LEU A 663 -2.82 2.23 0.93
CA LEU A 663 -4.15 2.22 0.32
C LEU A 663 -4.36 0.96 -0.52
N SER A 664 -3.37 0.56 -1.33
CA SER A 664 -3.45 -0.69 -2.11
C SER A 664 -3.63 -1.92 -1.22
N LEU A 665 -2.90 -1.99 -0.11
CA LEU A 665 -3.07 -3.06 0.88
C LEU A 665 -4.48 -3.07 1.50
N LEU A 666 -4.98 -1.90 1.91
CA LEU A 666 -6.34 -1.79 2.46
C LEU A 666 -7.39 -2.20 1.42
N ALA A 667 -7.23 -1.80 0.16
CA ALA A 667 -8.13 -2.18 -0.92
C ALA A 667 -8.12 -3.70 -1.15
N ALA A 668 -6.95 -4.34 -1.08
CA ALA A 668 -6.85 -5.81 -1.19
C ALA A 668 -7.62 -6.49 -0.05
N TYR A 669 -7.40 -6.08 1.20
CA TYR A 669 -8.11 -6.62 2.36
C TYR A 669 -9.61 -6.33 2.36
N ASP A 670 -10.05 -5.23 1.74
CA ASP A 670 -11.47 -4.90 1.63
C ASP A 670 -12.23 -5.84 0.69
N ILE A 671 -11.52 -6.46 -0.26
CA ILE A 671 -12.07 -7.35 -1.29
C ILE A 671 -11.90 -8.82 -0.91
N PHE A 672 -10.82 -9.16 -0.19
CA PHE A 672 -10.55 -10.53 0.22
C PHE A 672 -11.64 -11.10 1.13
N LYS A 673 -11.97 -12.38 0.89
CA LYS A 673 -12.66 -13.20 1.89
C LYS A 673 -11.74 -13.45 3.09
N ALA A 674 -12.30 -13.79 4.25
CA ALA A 674 -11.53 -14.03 5.48
C ALA A 674 -10.32 -14.97 5.28
N LYS A 675 -10.52 -16.15 4.67
CA LYS A 675 -9.44 -17.11 4.35
C LYS A 675 -8.39 -16.53 3.39
N GLN A 676 -8.77 -15.70 2.42
CA GLN A 676 -7.84 -15.02 1.52
C GLN A 676 -6.98 -14.00 2.26
N ALA A 677 -7.59 -13.22 3.15
CA ALA A 677 -6.88 -12.26 3.99
C ALA A 677 -5.89 -12.95 4.94
N ASP A 678 -6.25 -14.10 5.49
CA ASP A 678 -5.37 -14.90 6.35
C ASP A 678 -4.19 -15.45 5.55
N LEU A 679 -4.44 -16.10 4.41
CA LEU A 679 -3.38 -16.62 3.54
C LEU A 679 -2.40 -15.52 3.10
N PHE A 680 -2.93 -14.36 2.69
CA PHE A 680 -2.13 -13.22 2.27
C PHE A 680 -1.16 -12.71 3.35
N ARG A 681 -1.51 -12.91 4.63
CA ARG A 681 -0.68 -12.56 5.79
C ARG A 681 0.30 -13.66 6.18
N ILE A 682 -0.08 -14.92 5.98
CA ILE A 682 0.74 -16.09 6.30
C ILE A 682 1.91 -16.23 5.30
N ILE A 683 1.68 -15.97 4.00
CA ILE A 683 2.70 -16.19 2.95
C ILE A 683 4.04 -15.49 3.24
N PRO A 684 4.10 -14.17 3.54
CA PRO A 684 5.38 -13.52 3.86
C PRO A 684 6.11 -14.14 5.06
N MET A 685 5.36 -14.67 6.04
CA MET A 685 5.93 -15.37 7.20
C MET A 685 6.56 -16.71 6.81
N LEU A 686 5.88 -17.50 5.98
CA LEU A 686 6.40 -18.78 5.48
C LEU A 686 7.61 -18.59 4.56
N ILE A 687 7.71 -17.48 3.83
CA ILE A 687 8.91 -17.14 3.05
C ILE A 687 10.05 -16.71 3.98
N HIS A 688 9.74 -15.95 5.04
CA HIS A 688 10.74 -15.43 5.97
C HIS A 688 11.43 -16.51 6.82
N GLY A 689 10.72 -17.56 7.22
CA GLY A 689 11.27 -18.64 8.04
C GLY A 689 11.01 -20.04 7.47
N ASN A 690 11.88 -21.00 7.79
CA ASN A 690 11.63 -22.42 7.56
C ASN A 690 10.90 -22.98 8.80
N ILE A 691 9.65 -22.55 8.96
CA ILE A 691 8.81 -22.88 10.11
C ILE A 691 8.14 -24.22 9.85
N ASP A 692 8.12 -25.09 10.87
CA ASP A 692 7.27 -26.27 10.89
C ASP A 692 5.79 -25.84 10.97
N PHE A 693 5.10 -25.88 9.83
CA PHE A 693 3.74 -25.40 9.68
C PHE A 693 2.83 -26.57 9.27
N PRO A 694 1.84 -26.99 10.09
CA PRO A 694 1.13 -28.26 9.91
C PRO A 694 0.43 -28.46 8.55
N LEU A 695 0.11 -27.37 7.87
CA LEU A 695 -0.54 -27.40 6.55
C LEU A 695 0.46 -27.51 5.38
N LEU A 696 1.76 -27.44 5.65
CA LEU A 696 2.83 -27.43 4.67
C LEU A 696 3.68 -28.71 4.82
N ASP A 697 4.02 -29.35 3.70
CA ASP A 697 4.95 -30.49 3.72
C ASP A 697 6.35 -30.04 4.21
N ILE A 698 7.15 -30.99 4.73
CA ILE A 698 8.44 -30.71 5.37
C ILE A 698 9.37 -29.92 4.44
N VAL A 699 9.77 -28.72 4.88
CA VAL A 699 10.75 -27.85 4.20
C VAL A 699 12.14 -28.12 4.80
N PRO A 700 13.15 -28.51 4.01
CA PRO A 700 14.50 -28.73 4.51
C PRO A 700 15.11 -27.48 5.18
N GLU A 701 15.79 -27.63 6.31
CA GLU A 701 16.34 -26.50 7.08
C GLU A 701 17.30 -25.62 6.27
N GLN A 702 18.08 -26.23 5.36
CA GLN A 702 19.04 -25.55 4.48
C GLN A 702 18.40 -24.71 3.35
N THR A 703 17.06 -24.72 3.25
CA THR A 703 16.33 -23.97 2.23
C THR A 703 16.55 -22.47 2.44
N PRO A 704 16.93 -21.70 1.41
CA PRO A 704 17.03 -20.24 1.52
C PRO A 704 15.75 -19.62 2.07
N CYS A 705 15.89 -18.74 3.06
CA CYS A 705 14.78 -18.03 3.68
C CYS A 705 15.22 -16.65 4.19
N GLY A 706 14.26 -15.88 4.69
CA GLY A 706 14.51 -14.56 5.27
C GLY A 706 14.33 -13.45 4.27
N ILE A 707 13.37 -12.57 4.55
CA ILE A 707 13.13 -11.35 3.79
C ILE A 707 13.88 -10.20 4.46
N VAL A 708 14.66 -9.42 3.69
CA VAL A 708 15.44 -8.27 4.19
C VAL A 708 14.55 -7.35 5.02
N ASP A 709 15.00 -7.02 6.25
CA ASP A 709 14.32 -6.09 7.16
C ASP A 709 12.85 -6.39 7.52
N TYR A 710 12.33 -7.55 7.14
CA TYR A 710 10.99 -7.96 7.52
C TYR A 710 10.95 -8.42 8.98
N LEU A 711 9.99 -7.89 9.72
CA LEU A 711 9.63 -8.34 11.06
C LEU A 711 8.12 -8.60 11.06
N PRO A 712 7.67 -9.85 11.26
CA PRO A 712 6.25 -10.15 11.24
C PRO A 712 5.50 -9.39 12.34
N SER A 713 4.25 -9.01 12.06
CA SER A 713 3.41 -8.31 13.03
C SER A 713 2.83 -9.27 14.08
N LEU A 714 2.44 -8.74 15.25
CA LEU A 714 1.73 -9.51 16.28
C LEU A 714 0.41 -10.07 15.73
N GLU A 715 -0.26 -9.34 14.84
CA GLU A 715 -1.48 -9.85 14.24
C GLU A 715 -1.15 -11.00 13.28
N THR A 716 -0.08 -10.90 12.46
CA THR A 716 0.37 -12.00 11.58
C THR A 716 0.67 -13.24 12.40
N GLN A 717 1.38 -13.09 13.53
CA GLN A 717 1.62 -14.18 14.47
C GLN A 717 0.31 -14.82 14.94
N SER A 718 -0.63 -14.01 15.43
CA SER A 718 -1.93 -14.51 15.92
C SER A 718 -2.74 -15.23 14.83
N VAL A 719 -2.66 -14.79 13.57
CA VAL A 719 -3.29 -15.50 12.47
C VAL A 719 -2.59 -16.83 12.19
N CYS A 720 -1.25 -16.86 12.14
CA CYS A 720 -0.49 -18.10 11.97
C CYS A 720 -0.80 -19.11 13.10
N GLU A 721 -0.91 -18.64 14.35
CA GLU A 721 -1.25 -19.46 15.52
C GLU A 721 -2.61 -20.15 15.40
N ASN A 722 -3.58 -19.58 14.67
CA ASN A 722 -4.88 -20.23 14.41
C ASN A 722 -4.76 -21.47 13.49
N TYR A 723 -3.62 -21.67 12.83
CA TYR A 723 -3.36 -22.78 11.91
C TYR A 723 -2.24 -23.71 12.41
N MET A 724 -1.87 -23.60 13.68
CA MET A 724 -0.86 -24.44 14.35
C MET A 724 -1.43 -25.05 15.65
N ASP A 725 -0.86 -26.15 16.12
CA ASP A 725 -1.39 -26.87 17.29
C ASP A 725 -1.02 -26.24 18.64
N SER A 726 0.29 -26.10 18.95
CA SER A 726 0.72 -25.81 20.33
C SER A 726 2.09 -25.14 20.52
N LYS A 727 2.56 -24.30 19.59
CA LYS A 727 3.80 -23.49 19.80
C LYS A 727 3.56 -22.00 19.55
N ARG A 728 4.02 -21.17 20.49
CA ARG A 728 4.10 -19.72 20.31
C ARG A 728 5.25 -19.43 19.34
N LEU A 729 4.94 -18.84 18.18
CA LEU A 729 5.96 -18.42 17.22
C LEU A 729 6.86 -17.35 17.83
N ILE A 730 8.17 -17.51 17.68
CA ILE A 730 9.13 -16.47 18.06
C ILE A 730 9.33 -15.58 16.84
N LEU A 731 9.09 -14.28 17.02
CA LEU A 731 9.28 -13.27 15.97
C LEU A 731 10.71 -12.77 16.01
N GLU A 732 11.52 -13.15 15.03
CA GLU A 732 12.90 -12.68 14.90
C GLU A 732 13.17 -12.16 13.49
N LYS A 733 14.14 -11.24 13.38
CA LYS A 733 14.70 -10.88 12.08
C LYS A 733 15.66 -11.98 11.65
N ASN A 734 15.61 -12.37 10.38
CA ASN A 734 16.64 -13.23 9.82
C ASN A 734 17.98 -12.49 9.72
N SER A 735 19.06 -13.11 10.21
CA SER A 735 20.42 -12.54 10.22
C SER A 735 21.12 -12.61 8.86
N LYS A 736 20.67 -13.50 7.97
CA LYS A 736 21.18 -13.68 6.59
C LYS A 736 20.01 -13.82 5.61
N PRO A 737 19.28 -12.74 5.34
CA PRO A 737 18.08 -12.79 4.50
C PRO A 737 18.43 -13.13 3.04
N ALA A 738 17.81 -14.17 2.51
CA ALA A 738 17.94 -14.58 1.10
C ALA A 738 17.09 -13.74 0.13
N ILE A 739 15.92 -13.28 0.59
CA ILE A 739 14.93 -12.57 -0.25
C ILE A 739 15.13 -11.06 -0.10
N GLN A 740 15.46 -10.40 -1.21
CA GLN A 740 15.71 -8.96 -1.26
C GLN A 740 14.43 -8.14 -1.20
N SER A 741 13.38 -8.56 -1.92
CA SER A 741 12.07 -7.88 -1.95
C SER A 741 10.95 -8.86 -2.22
N LEU A 742 9.76 -8.59 -1.67
CA LEU A 742 8.54 -9.35 -1.90
C LEU A 742 7.41 -8.39 -2.28
N CYS A 743 6.91 -8.54 -3.50
CA CYS A 743 5.83 -7.73 -4.06
C CYS A 743 4.78 -8.61 -4.74
N THR A 744 3.54 -8.14 -4.85
CA THR A 744 2.54 -8.75 -5.74
C THR A 744 2.50 -8.04 -7.08
N ILE A 745 1.88 -8.64 -8.08
CA ILE A 745 1.57 -8.06 -9.39
C ILE A 745 0.11 -8.37 -9.78
N GLY A 746 -0.47 -7.58 -10.69
CA GLY A 746 -1.75 -7.92 -11.34
C GLY A 746 -2.96 -7.18 -10.79
N SER A 747 -4.05 -7.89 -10.51
CA SER A 747 -5.33 -7.24 -10.13
C SER A 747 -5.50 -7.00 -8.64
N ILE A 748 -4.61 -7.54 -7.80
CA ILE A 748 -4.70 -7.43 -6.34
C ILE A 748 -4.73 -5.96 -5.90
N GLY A 749 -5.63 -5.65 -4.96
CA GLY A 749 -5.83 -4.30 -4.42
C GLY A 749 -6.46 -3.30 -5.39
N SER A 750 -6.98 -3.74 -6.52
CA SER A 750 -7.74 -2.90 -7.46
C SER A 750 -9.23 -3.26 -7.48
N ILE A 751 -10.07 -2.36 -7.98
CA ILE A 751 -11.50 -2.57 -8.16
C ILE A 751 -11.80 -3.81 -9.01
N ALA A 752 -10.91 -4.16 -9.94
CA ALA A 752 -11.04 -5.31 -10.84
C ALA A 752 -10.67 -6.66 -10.19
N GLN A 753 -10.21 -6.65 -8.93
CA GLN A 753 -9.99 -7.87 -8.17
C GLN A 753 -11.31 -8.58 -7.89
N THR A 754 -11.35 -9.89 -8.13
CA THR A 754 -12.47 -10.77 -7.78
C THR A 754 -12.01 -11.87 -6.83
N SER A 755 -12.93 -12.60 -6.21
CA SER A 755 -12.57 -13.73 -5.35
C SER A 755 -11.93 -14.89 -6.12
N GLU A 756 -12.09 -14.91 -7.44
CA GLU A 756 -11.49 -15.88 -8.36
C GLU A 756 -10.14 -15.40 -8.93
N SER A 757 -9.72 -14.16 -8.62
CA SER A 757 -8.41 -13.67 -9.04
C SER A 757 -7.29 -14.48 -8.37
N ASP A 758 -6.28 -14.83 -9.17
CA ASP A 758 -4.99 -15.35 -8.74
C ASP A 758 -4.18 -14.31 -7.96
N ILE A 759 -3.28 -14.79 -7.08
CA ILE A 759 -2.32 -13.95 -6.36
C ILE A 759 -0.91 -14.29 -6.85
N ASP A 760 -0.33 -13.38 -7.63
CA ASP A 760 1.01 -13.52 -8.16
C ASP A 760 2.03 -12.75 -7.31
N TYR A 761 3.11 -13.41 -6.92
CA TYR A 761 4.20 -12.86 -6.11
C TYR A 761 5.51 -12.81 -6.88
N TRP A 762 6.18 -11.68 -6.84
CA TRP A 762 7.59 -11.56 -7.22
C TRP A 762 8.46 -11.73 -5.97
N VAL A 763 9.27 -12.80 -5.98
CA VAL A 763 10.27 -13.12 -4.96
C VAL A 763 11.63 -12.68 -5.51
N CYS A 764 12.03 -11.45 -5.17
CA CYS A 764 13.26 -10.88 -5.71
C CYS A 764 14.48 -11.39 -4.95
N ILE A 765 15.44 -11.98 -5.66
CA ILE A 765 16.70 -12.51 -5.12
C ILE A 765 17.90 -11.95 -5.88
N GLN A 766 19.09 -12.09 -5.30
CA GLN A 766 20.36 -11.91 -6.01
C GLN A 766 20.87 -13.32 -6.34
N GLU A 767 20.63 -13.83 -7.56
CA GLU A 767 20.97 -15.20 -7.95
C GLU A 767 22.45 -15.54 -7.73
N SER A 768 23.35 -14.56 -7.91
CA SER A 768 24.80 -14.73 -7.68
C SER A 768 25.17 -15.13 -6.25
N ASP A 769 24.27 -14.93 -5.29
CA ASP A 769 24.48 -15.29 -3.89
C ASP A 769 24.09 -16.76 -3.59
N PHE A 770 23.57 -17.49 -4.59
CA PHE A 770 23.05 -18.86 -4.43
C PHE A 770 23.73 -19.86 -5.36
N THR A 771 23.82 -21.10 -4.87
CA THR A 771 24.10 -22.27 -5.70
C THR A 771 22.83 -22.76 -6.41
N ALA A 772 22.98 -23.48 -7.52
CA ALA A 772 21.84 -24.09 -8.24
C ALA A 772 20.99 -25.02 -7.34
N SER A 773 21.61 -25.70 -6.37
CA SER A 773 20.90 -26.54 -5.39
C SER A 773 20.03 -25.70 -4.44
N GLN A 774 20.52 -24.56 -3.96
CA GLN A 774 19.76 -23.64 -3.12
C GLN A 774 18.58 -23.02 -3.85
N ILE A 775 18.75 -22.65 -5.13
CA ILE A 775 17.66 -22.16 -5.97
C ILE A 775 16.57 -23.24 -6.11
N LYS A 776 16.94 -24.49 -6.42
CA LYS A 776 15.99 -25.62 -6.50
C LYS A 776 15.24 -25.88 -5.18
N LEU A 777 15.90 -25.69 -4.04
CA LEU A 777 15.25 -25.81 -2.73
C LEU A 777 14.23 -24.68 -2.50
N LEU A 778 14.58 -23.45 -2.89
CA LEU A 778 13.66 -22.32 -2.82
C LEU A 778 12.45 -22.54 -3.74
N GLU A 779 12.66 -22.95 -5.00
CA GLU A 779 11.60 -23.32 -5.94
C GLU A 779 10.68 -24.39 -5.36
N LYS A 780 11.25 -25.47 -4.80
CA LYS A 780 10.49 -26.52 -4.14
C LYS A 780 9.64 -25.98 -3.00
N LYS A 781 10.20 -25.11 -2.14
CA LYS A 781 9.46 -24.49 -1.04
C LYS A 781 8.29 -23.65 -1.56
N LEU A 782 8.50 -22.84 -2.59
CA LEU A 782 7.45 -22.02 -3.18
C LEU A 782 6.33 -22.89 -3.76
N LEU A 783 6.65 -23.96 -4.50
CA LEU A 783 5.67 -24.93 -5.01
C LEU A 783 4.85 -25.60 -3.89
N LEU A 784 5.48 -25.93 -2.76
CA LEU A 784 4.76 -26.47 -1.60
C LEU A 784 3.77 -25.45 -1.03
N ILE A 785 4.13 -24.16 -1.00
CA ILE A 785 3.24 -23.08 -0.55
C ILE A 785 2.08 -22.89 -1.54
N GLU A 786 2.32 -22.96 -2.86
CA GLU A 786 1.27 -22.90 -3.88
C GLU A 786 0.27 -24.05 -3.72
N LYS A 787 0.78 -25.28 -3.55
CA LYS A 787 -0.04 -26.46 -3.29
C LYS A 787 -0.86 -26.31 -2.01
N MET A 788 -0.26 -25.82 -0.92
CA MET A 788 -0.98 -25.54 0.33
C MET A 788 -2.10 -24.50 0.10
N ALA A 789 -1.82 -23.42 -0.62
CA ALA A 789 -2.80 -22.38 -0.93
C ALA A 789 -4.01 -22.94 -1.69
N TRP A 790 -3.77 -23.81 -2.67
CA TRP A 790 -4.83 -24.48 -3.41
C TRP A 790 -5.59 -25.49 -2.53
N ASP A 791 -4.90 -26.47 -1.95
CA ASP A 791 -5.53 -27.60 -1.26
C ASP A 791 -6.27 -27.19 0.02
N LYS A 792 -5.79 -26.17 0.74
CA LYS A 792 -6.34 -25.78 2.06
C LYS A 792 -7.17 -24.51 2.03
N PHE A 793 -6.85 -23.59 1.13
CA PHE A 793 -7.54 -22.30 1.05
C PHE A 793 -8.39 -22.15 -0.23
N ASN A 794 -8.25 -23.04 -1.22
CA ASN A 794 -8.89 -22.94 -2.54
C ASN A 794 -8.58 -21.60 -3.23
N ILE A 795 -7.31 -21.18 -3.16
CA ILE A 795 -6.81 -19.93 -3.76
C ILE A 795 -5.62 -20.28 -4.64
N GLN A 796 -5.67 -19.83 -5.90
CA GLN A 796 -4.55 -19.93 -6.80
C GLN A 796 -3.49 -18.88 -6.45
N VAL A 797 -2.28 -19.34 -6.16
CA VAL A 797 -1.11 -18.51 -5.88
C VAL A 797 0.00 -18.94 -6.82
N THR A 798 0.75 -17.98 -7.35
CA THR A 798 1.93 -18.23 -8.19
C THR A 798 3.11 -17.42 -7.68
N PHE A 799 4.27 -18.04 -7.51
CA PHE A 799 5.52 -17.35 -7.19
C PHE A 799 6.46 -17.30 -8.40
N PHE A 800 6.96 -16.11 -8.67
CA PHE A 800 8.00 -15.86 -9.67
C PHE A 800 9.28 -15.48 -8.95
N ILE A 801 10.32 -16.31 -9.08
CA ILE A 801 11.67 -15.95 -8.64
C ILE A 801 12.22 -14.94 -9.65
N VAL A 802 12.63 -13.77 -9.16
CA VAL A 802 13.12 -12.68 -10.00
C VAL A 802 14.53 -12.31 -9.56
N ASP A 803 15.51 -12.56 -10.42
CA ASP A 803 16.86 -12.02 -10.20
C ASP A 803 16.88 -10.51 -10.40
N ILE A 804 17.41 -9.79 -9.42
CA ILE A 804 17.42 -8.32 -9.46
C ILE A 804 18.34 -7.77 -10.57
N THR A 805 19.41 -8.48 -10.93
CA THR A 805 20.37 -8.03 -11.95
C THR A 805 19.80 -8.22 -13.36
N LYS A 806 19.19 -9.38 -13.61
CA LYS A 806 18.46 -9.66 -14.87
C LYS A 806 17.27 -8.72 -15.01
N ALA A 807 16.45 -8.59 -13.97
CA ALA A 807 15.28 -7.70 -13.99
C ALA A 807 15.69 -6.25 -14.30
N LYS A 808 16.78 -5.75 -13.70
CA LYS A 808 17.33 -4.41 -14.02
C LYS A 808 17.56 -4.22 -15.51
N ASN A 809 18.13 -5.21 -16.17
CA ASN A 809 18.43 -5.19 -17.60
C ASN A 809 17.24 -5.55 -18.50
N ASN A 810 16.03 -5.70 -17.95
CA ASN A 810 14.84 -6.17 -18.66
C ASN A 810 15.01 -7.60 -19.20
N ASP A 811 15.67 -8.44 -18.43
CA ASP A 811 15.74 -9.88 -18.65
C ASP A 811 14.94 -10.58 -17.55
N PHE A 812 13.91 -11.30 -17.95
CA PHE A 812 13.08 -12.12 -17.05
C PHE A 812 13.19 -13.61 -17.39
N GLY A 813 14.20 -13.99 -18.20
CA GLY A 813 14.44 -15.33 -18.71
C GLY A 813 13.30 -15.89 -19.56
N ASP A 814 13.42 -17.18 -19.90
CA ASP A 814 12.33 -17.99 -20.47
C ASP A 814 11.33 -18.36 -19.37
N SER A 815 10.76 -17.36 -18.71
CA SER A 815 9.79 -17.55 -17.63
C SER A 815 8.45 -18.02 -18.21
N THR A 816 8.40 -19.28 -18.64
CA THR A 816 7.30 -20.27 -18.66
C THR A 816 7.55 -21.34 -19.74
N LEU A 817 6.95 -22.52 -19.58
CA LEU A 817 6.74 -23.56 -20.61
C LEU A 817 6.10 -23.04 -21.93
N GLU A 818 5.76 -21.75 -22.04
CA GLU A 818 5.10 -21.11 -23.19
C GLU A 818 5.99 -20.07 -23.93
N SER A 819 7.30 -19.97 -23.64
CA SER A 819 8.31 -19.30 -24.49
C SER A 819 8.03 -17.82 -24.86
N SER A 820 7.58 -16.99 -23.93
CA SER A 820 7.24 -15.57 -24.21
C SER A 820 8.04 -14.52 -23.41
N GLY A 821 9.01 -14.95 -22.58
CA GLY A 821 9.66 -14.09 -21.59
C GLY A 821 10.55 -12.98 -22.19
N SER A 822 11.22 -13.26 -23.31
CA SER A 822 12.06 -12.28 -24.03
C SER A 822 11.25 -11.27 -24.85
N ALA A 823 10.09 -11.68 -25.39
CA ALA A 823 9.29 -10.87 -26.32
C ALA A 823 8.44 -9.76 -25.65
N GLN A 824 8.36 -9.73 -24.31
CA GLN A 824 7.49 -8.79 -23.55
C GLN A 824 8.14 -8.26 -22.27
N ALA A 825 9.46 -8.35 -22.14
CA ALA A 825 10.13 -8.06 -20.88
C ALA A 825 9.84 -6.65 -20.35
N ARG A 826 9.86 -5.62 -21.21
CA ARG A 826 9.61 -4.24 -20.78
C ARG A 826 8.12 -4.03 -20.49
N LEU A 827 7.23 -4.68 -21.22
CA LEU A 827 5.78 -4.68 -20.96
C LEU A 827 5.44 -5.31 -19.60
N LEU A 828 6.09 -6.43 -19.25
CA LEU A 828 5.93 -7.06 -17.95
C LEU A 828 6.39 -6.13 -16.82
N LYS A 829 7.54 -5.45 -17.00
CA LYS A 829 8.02 -4.45 -16.04
C LYS A 829 7.08 -3.25 -15.92
N GLU A 830 6.51 -2.76 -17.03
CA GLU A 830 5.47 -1.73 -17.03
C GLU A 830 4.26 -2.15 -16.20
N GLU A 831 3.75 -3.37 -16.42
CA GLU A 831 2.61 -3.91 -15.69
C GLU A 831 2.94 -4.08 -14.20
N PHE A 832 4.14 -4.57 -13.87
CA PHE A 832 4.64 -4.67 -12.50
C PHE A 832 4.60 -3.31 -11.82
N TYR A 833 5.29 -2.31 -12.37
CA TYR A 833 5.34 -0.97 -11.77
C TYR A 833 3.99 -0.27 -11.68
N ARG A 834 3.06 -0.56 -12.61
CA ARG A 834 1.71 -0.01 -12.59
C ARG A 834 0.81 -0.69 -11.56
N THR A 835 1.05 -1.96 -11.22
CA THR A 835 0.11 -2.77 -10.42
C THR A 835 0.67 -3.31 -9.11
N MET A 836 1.96 -3.12 -8.84
CA MET A 836 2.60 -3.76 -7.70
C MET A 836 2.04 -3.31 -6.35
N ILE A 837 1.98 -4.27 -5.43
CA ILE A 837 1.85 -4.00 -4.00
C ILE A 837 3.10 -4.50 -3.32
N TYR A 838 3.83 -3.60 -2.67
CA TYR A 838 4.99 -3.92 -1.87
C TYR A 838 4.56 -4.53 -0.53
N LEU A 839 5.08 -5.71 -0.20
CA LEU A 839 4.72 -6.44 1.03
C LEU A 839 5.82 -6.39 2.08
N ALA A 840 7.07 -6.64 1.68
CA ALA A 840 8.22 -6.71 2.58
C ALA A 840 9.55 -6.62 1.81
N GLY A 841 10.65 -6.36 2.50
CA GLY A 841 11.99 -6.32 1.88
C GLY A 841 12.52 -4.93 1.60
N LYS A 842 13.36 -4.83 0.57
CA LYS A 842 13.83 -3.57 -0.02
C LYS A 842 12.76 -2.99 -0.94
N ILE A 843 12.67 -1.67 -0.98
CA ILE A 843 11.69 -0.95 -1.80
C ILE A 843 12.23 -0.80 -3.23
N PRO A 844 11.44 -1.06 -4.30
CA PRO A 844 11.88 -0.80 -5.67
C PRO A 844 12.30 0.66 -5.88
N LEU A 845 13.53 0.90 -6.34
CA LEU A 845 14.10 2.26 -6.51
C LEU A 845 13.23 3.15 -7.42
N TRP A 846 12.68 2.58 -8.49
CA TRP A 846 11.76 3.27 -9.40
C TRP A 846 10.57 3.92 -8.68
N SER A 847 10.04 3.27 -7.64
CA SER A 847 8.82 3.69 -6.95
C SER A 847 8.99 4.95 -6.09
N VAL A 848 10.24 5.29 -5.75
CA VAL A 848 10.61 6.39 -4.84
C VAL A 848 11.28 7.56 -5.56
N LEU A 849 11.48 7.47 -6.88
CA LEU A 849 12.03 8.55 -7.70
C LEU A 849 10.97 9.17 -8.62
N PRO A 850 10.75 10.49 -8.58
CA PRO A 850 9.88 11.18 -9.53
C PRO A 850 10.31 10.93 -10.97
N THR A 851 9.34 10.77 -11.88
CA THR A 851 9.61 10.53 -13.31
C THR A 851 10.50 11.62 -13.91
N ALA A 852 10.28 12.88 -13.52
CA ALA A 852 11.07 14.03 -13.97
C ALA A 852 12.57 13.91 -13.66
N ILE A 853 12.91 13.29 -12.52
CA ILE A 853 14.30 13.08 -12.09
C ILE A 853 14.84 11.80 -12.73
N SER A 854 14.03 10.74 -12.75
CA SER A 854 14.46 9.42 -13.19
C SER A 854 14.91 9.40 -14.65
N LEU A 855 14.24 10.17 -15.53
CA LEU A 855 14.56 10.34 -16.95
C LEU A 855 16.05 10.60 -17.24
N ASN A 856 16.72 11.43 -16.42
CA ASN A 856 18.09 11.87 -16.68
C ASN A 856 19.10 11.42 -15.60
N HIS A 857 18.63 10.94 -14.45
CA HIS A 857 19.48 10.77 -13.26
C HIS A 857 19.33 9.41 -12.55
N TYR A 858 18.53 8.47 -13.05
CA TYR A 858 18.26 7.20 -12.36
C TYR A 858 19.55 6.43 -11.98
N ASP A 859 20.42 6.13 -12.94
CA ASP A 859 21.65 5.34 -12.70
C ASP A 859 22.67 6.05 -11.79
N ASN A 860 22.79 7.37 -11.98
CA ASN A 860 23.66 8.22 -11.16
C ASN A 860 23.19 8.25 -9.70
N ILE A 861 21.87 8.28 -9.47
CA ILE A 861 21.28 8.21 -8.14
C ILE A 861 21.46 6.82 -7.55
N GLY A 862 21.21 5.76 -8.32
CA GLY A 862 21.41 4.37 -7.89
C GLY A 862 22.84 4.10 -7.40
N SER A 863 23.84 4.49 -8.18
CA SER A 863 25.26 4.35 -7.83
C SER A 863 25.70 5.23 -6.64
N SER A 864 25.14 6.43 -6.53
CA SER A 864 25.39 7.31 -5.39
C SER A 864 24.80 6.73 -4.09
N ILE A 865 23.58 6.19 -4.14
CA ILE A 865 22.92 5.59 -2.98
C ILE A 865 23.69 4.37 -2.49
N SER A 866 24.16 3.49 -3.38
CA SER A 866 24.94 2.30 -2.97
C SER A 866 26.22 2.68 -2.22
N THR A 867 26.78 3.86 -2.49
CA THR A 867 27.98 4.38 -1.82
C THR A 867 27.67 5.11 -0.51
N ILE A 868 26.55 5.84 -0.46
CA ILE A 868 26.21 6.77 0.62
C ILE A 868 25.33 6.11 1.70
N ASP A 869 24.58 5.07 1.35
CA ASP A 869 23.60 4.38 2.20
C ASP A 869 24.09 2.98 2.60
N PRO A 870 24.83 2.83 3.72
CA PRO A 870 25.25 1.54 4.27
C PRO A 870 24.11 0.80 4.98
N GLN A 871 22.87 0.95 4.51
CA GLN A 871 21.73 0.07 4.80
C GLN A 871 21.08 -0.53 3.53
N ASN A 872 21.59 -0.23 2.31
CA ASN A 872 21.16 -0.83 1.04
C ASN A 872 19.63 -1.02 0.91
N ARG A 873 18.87 0.07 1.09
CA ARG A 873 17.41 0.05 1.36
C ARG A 873 16.53 -0.20 0.15
N TYR A 874 17.08 -0.03 -1.04
CA TYR A 874 16.34 -0.09 -2.29
C TYR A 874 16.82 -1.26 -3.13
N VAL A 875 15.89 -1.86 -3.87
CA VAL A 875 16.20 -2.84 -4.92
C VAL A 875 16.09 -2.13 -6.26
N ASP A 876 17.14 -2.21 -7.06
CA ASP A 876 17.14 -1.63 -8.39
C ASP A 876 16.68 -2.67 -9.42
N LEU A 877 15.43 -2.54 -9.85
CA LEU A 877 14.82 -3.35 -10.91
C LEU A 877 14.86 -2.64 -12.27
N GLY A 878 15.61 -1.53 -12.39
CA GLY A 878 15.79 -0.72 -13.60
C GLY A 878 14.63 0.22 -13.93
N ASP A 879 14.93 1.36 -14.56
CA ASP A 879 13.92 2.32 -15.03
C ASP A 879 13.29 1.91 -16.38
N ILE A 880 12.14 2.50 -16.72
CA ILE A 880 11.43 2.26 -17.97
C ILE A 880 10.72 3.53 -18.45
N HIS A 881 11.05 4.00 -19.66
CA HIS A 881 10.45 5.19 -20.27
C HIS A 881 9.86 4.96 -21.67
N GLY A 882 10.28 3.90 -22.35
CA GLY A 882 9.79 3.52 -23.66
C GLY A 882 9.88 2.01 -23.84
N ILE A 883 9.09 1.49 -24.77
CA ILE A 883 9.04 0.07 -25.16
C ILE A 883 9.04 0.07 -26.69
N GLN A 884 9.82 -0.83 -27.29
CA GLN A 884 9.95 -0.94 -28.74
C GLN A 884 8.62 -1.41 -29.37
N LYS A 885 8.35 -1.01 -30.62
CA LYS A 885 7.09 -1.37 -31.28
C LYS A 885 6.95 -2.89 -31.44
N GLY A 886 8.05 -3.58 -31.74
CA GLY A 886 8.10 -5.05 -31.82
C GLY A 886 7.57 -5.77 -30.57
N GLU A 887 7.86 -5.28 -29.36
CA GLU A 887 7.34 -5.88 -28.11
C GLU A 887 5.81 -5.72 -27.99
N TYR A 888 5.25 -4.58 -28.41
CA TYR A 888 3.79 -4.39 -28.40
C TYR A 888 3.09 -5.33 -29.37
N PHE A 889 3.69 -5.56 -30.54
CA PHE A 889 3.17 -6.51 -31.51
C PHE A 889 3.19 -7.94 -30.96
N GLY A 890 4.31 -8.39 -30.37
CA GLY A 890 4.36 -9.70 -29.72
C GLY A 890 3.38 -9.86 -28.57
N ALA A 891 3.17 -8.80 -27.80
CA ALA A 891 2.12 -8.78 -26.79
C ALA A 891 0.70 -8.85 -27.35
N SER A 892 0.45 -8.28 -28.54
CA SER A 892 -0.87 -8.35 -29.17
C SER A 892 -1.23 -9.78 -29.55
N ILE A 893 -0.27 -10.52 -30.12
CA ILE A 893 -0.41 -11.94 -30.45
C ILE A 893 -0.71 -12.74 -29.19
N TRP A 894 0.03 -12.49 -28.11
CA TRP A 894 -0.20 -13.15 -26.83
C TRP A 894 -1.58 -12.87 -26.23
N GLN A 895 -2.11 -11.65 -26.37
CA GLN A 895 -3.47 -11.35 -25.92
C GLN A 895 -4.54 -12.13 -26.69
N MET A 896 -4.29 -12.49 -27.96
CA MET A 896 -5.19 -13.38 -28.71
C MET A 896 -5.26 -14.78 -28.11
N PHE A 897 -4.17 -15.27 -27.49
CA PHE A 897 -4.16 -16.55 -26.76
C PHE A 897 -4.76 -16.47 -25.38
N LYS A 898 -4.38 -15.46 -24.60
CA LYS A 898 -4.89 -15.30 -23.24
C LYS A 898 -6.39 -15.02 -23.23
N TRP A 899 -6.96 -14.49 -24.32
CA TRP A 899 -8.39 -14.35 -24.52
C TRP A 899 -9.15 -15.69 -24.36
N LEU A 900 -8.53 -16.81 -24.75
CA LEU A 900 -9.09 -18.15 -24.58
C LEU A 900 -9.34 -18.48 -23.11
N LYS A 901 -8.54 -17.94 -22.17
CA LYS A 901 -8.71 -18.13 -20.71
C LYS A 901 -9.43 -16.94 -20.03
N SER A 902 -9.07 -15.70 -20.38
CA SER A 902 -9.56 -14.48 -19.71
C SER A 902 -9.98 -13.41 -20.74
N PRO A 903 -11.16 -13.57 -21.36
CA PRO A 903 -11.56 -12.76 -22.52
C PRO A 903 -11.62 -11.26 -22.22
N PHE A 904 -12.31 -10.87 -21.16
CA PHE A 904 -12.52 -9.46 -20.83
C PHE A 904 -11.21 -8.73 -20.47
N LYS A 905 -10.28 -9.41 -19.79
CA LYS A 905 -8.94 -8.88 -19.48
C LYS A 905 -8.13 -8.67 -20.76
N SER A 906 -8.19 -9.62 -21.70
CA SER A 906 -7.45 -9.55 -22.96
C SER A 906 -7.94 -8.42 -23.86
N VAL A 907 -9.25 -8.12 -23.90
CA VAL A 907 -9.75 -6.95 -24.65
C VAL A 907 -9.23 -5.63 -24.08
N ILE A 908 -9.22 -5.48 -22.75
CA ILE A 908 -8.67 -4.28 -22.09
C ILE A 908 -7.17 -4.15 -22.35
N LYS A 909 -6.41 -5.26 -22.30
CA LYS A 909 -4.97 -5.26 -22.61
C LYS A 909 -4.70 -4.98 -24.09
N MET A 910 -5.51 -5.52 -25.00
CA MET A 910 -5.40 -5.25 -26.44
C MET A 910 -5.58 -3.75 -26.74
N ALA A 911 -6.54 -3.13 -26.07
CA ALA A 911 -6.82 -1.71 -26.16
C ALA A 911 -5.65 -0.84 -25.61
N LEU A 912 -5.00 -1.29 -24.55
CA LEU A 912 -3.78 -0.65 -24.03
C LEU A 912 -2.63 -0.72 -25.05
N LEU A 913 -2.44 -1.86 -25.70
CA LEU A 913 -1.41 -2.05 -26.72
C LEU A 913 -1.66 -1.15 -27.95
N GLU A 914 -2.91 -1.07 -28.43
CA GLU A 914 -3.27 -0.14 -29.51
C GLU A 914 -2.94 1.30 -29.11
N LYS A 915 -3.36 1.73 -27.91
CA LYS A 915 -3.00 3.06 -27.40
C LYS A 915 -1.49 3.28 -27.40
N TYR A 916 -0.68 2.28 -27.05
CA TYR A 916 0.77 2.42 -27.00
C TYR A 916 1.47 2.45 -28.35
N ILE A 917 0.92 1.79 -29.37
CA ILE A 917 1.46 1.81 -30.74
C ILE A 917 1.13 3.14 -31.42
N PHE A 918 -0.11 3.62 -31.26
CA PHE A 918 -0.62 4.80 -31.99
C PHE A 918 -0.58 6.11 -31.17
N LYS A 919 0.14 6.15 -30.05
CA LYS A 919 0.34 7.40 -29.28
C LYS A 919 1.45 8.27 -29.87
N ASP A 920 1.44 9.55 -29.49
CA ASP A 920 2.53 10.47 -29.75
C ASP A 920 3.83 10.01 -29.06
N SER A 921 4.99 10.17 -29.70
CA SER A 921 6.29 9.72 -29.17
C SER A 921 6.68 10.39 -27.83
N GLN A 922 6.04 11.51 -27.48
CA GLN A 922 6.24 12.25 -26.23
C GLN A 922 5.39 11.74 -25.06
N ASP A 923 4.43 10.83 -25.29
CA ASP A 923 3.54 10.32 -24.25
C ASP A 923 4.25 9.32 -23.31
N LEU A 924 4.23 9.60 -22.02
CA LEU A 924 4.74 8.72 -20.97
C LEU A 924 3.98 7.37 -20.91
N LEU A 925 4.69 6.32 -20.49
CA LEU A 925 4.07 5.03 -20.13
C LEU A 925 3.10 5.18 -18.95
N LEU A 926 2.05 4.34 -18.89
CA LEU A 926 1.04 4.42 -17.83
C LEU A 926 1.65 4.22 -16.45
N CYS A 927 2.62 3.32 -16.26
CA CYS A 927 3.32 3.18 -14.98
C CYS A 927 3.93 4.50 -14.48
N ASN A 928 4.54 5.31 -15.36
CA ASN A 928 5.14 6.60 -15.01
C ASN A 928 4.08 7.68 -14.75
N LEU A 929 2.99 7.68 -15.54
CA LEU A 929 1.84 8.55 -15.28
C LEU A 929 1.20 8.21 -13.92
N TYR A 930 1.06 6.93 -13.62
CA TYR A 930 0.53 6.44 -12.35
C TYR A 930 1.46 6.80 -11.18
N LYS A 931 2.78 6.64 -11.35
CA LYS A 931 3.79 7.13 -10.38
C LYS A 931 3.65 8.60 -10.08
N ASN A 932 3.39 9.40 -11.12
CA ASN A 932 3.19 10.84 -10.95
C ASN A 932 1.93 11.17 -10.12
N GLU A 933 0.90 10.33 -10.09
CA GLU A 933 -0.29 10.57 -9.25
C GLU A 933 0.08 10.60 -7.76
N TRP A 934 0.89 9.66 -7.26
CA TRP A 934 1.33 9.70 -5.86
C TRP A 934 2.51 10.63 -5.63
N MET A 935 3.45 10.75 -6.57
CA MET A 935 4.62 11.62 -6.43
C MET A 935 4.25 13.10 -6.37
N ASN A 936 3.37 13.53 -7.28
CA ASN A 936 2.91 14.91 -7.39
C ASN A 936 1.55 15.11 -6.70
N SER A 937 1.16 14.15 -5.86
CA SER A 937 -0.02 14.28 -5.01
C SER A 937 0.09 15.48 -4.07
N GLY A 938 -1.07 16.01 -3.74
CA GLY A 938 -1.26 17.02 -2.73
C GLY A 938 -0.73 16.65 -1.34
N SER A 939 -1.13 17.42 -0.34
CA SER A 939 -1.05 16.90 1.04
C SER A 939 -1.91 15.65 1.19
N HIS A 940 -2.89 15.46 0.27
CA HIS A 940 -3.83 14.37 0.27
C HIS A 940 -3.78 13.42 -0.93
N LEU A 941 -3.69 12.12 -0.65
CA LEU A 941 -3.97 11.06 -1.63
C LEU A 941 -5.48 10.86 -1.76
N LYS A 942 -5.99 10.82 -3.00
CA LYS A 942 -7.38 10.44 -3.26
C LYS A 942 -7.45 8.99 -3.73
N LEU A 943 -8.39 8.22 -3.17
CA LEU A 943 -8.54 6.78 -3.40
C LEU A 943 -8.53 6.37 -4.88
N ALA A 944 -9.28 7.06 -5.74
CA ALA A 944 -9.39 6.68 -7.15
C ALA A 944 -8.21 7.12 -8.03
N GLN A 945 -7.32 7.99 -7.54
CA GLN A 945 -6.07 8.29 -8.24
C GLN A 945 -5.07 7.13 -8.13
N ASN A 946 -5.40 6.15 -7.30
CA ASN A 946 -4.50 5.16 -6.72
C ASN A 946 -4.98 3.73 -6.95
N ASP A 947 -5.92 3.54 -7.87
CA ASP A 947 -6.39 2.22 -8.31
C ASP A 947 -5.85 1.97 -9.73
N SER A 948 -5.05 0.92 -9.88
CA SER A 948 -4.32 0.62 -11.12
C SER A 948 -5.23 0.29 -12.31
N TYR A 949 -6.42 -0.29 -12.06
CA TYR A 949 -7.40 -0.64 -13.10
C TYR A 949 -8.29 0.53 -13.47
N TYR A 950 -8.76 1.32 -12.50
CA TYR A 950 -9.45 2.57 -12.80
C TYR A 950 -8.53 3.52 -13.58
N PHE A 951 -7.25 3.63 -13.19
CA PHE A 951 -6.26 4.46 -13.88
C PHE A 951 -6.06 3.98 -15.34
N LEU A 952 -5.90 2.67 -15.53
CA LEU A 952 -5.84 2.05 -16.86
C LEU A 952 -7.07 2.40 -17.70
N MET A 953 -8.27 2.12 -17.19
CA MET A 953 -9.53 2.36 -17.90
C MET A 953 -9.70 3.84 -18.25
N LYS A 954 -9.44 4.75 -17.31
CA LYS A 954 -9.51 6.21 -17.55
C LYS A 954 -8.65 6.63 -18.75
N HIS A 955 -7.43 6.10 -18.86
CA HIS A 955 -6.51 6.48 -19.94
C HIS A 955 -6.83 5.80 -21.27
N VAL A 956 -7.28 4.56 -21.27
CA VAL A 956 -7.68 3.84 -22.49
C VAL A 956 -8.99 4.40 -23.04
N ILE A 957 -10.01 4.64 -22.19
CA ILE A 957 -11.28 5.25 -22.62
C ILE A 957 -11.04 6.65 -23.20
N ARG A 958 -10.23 7.48 -22.54
CA ARG A 958 -9.88 8.82 -23.05
C ARG A 958 -9.19 8.78 -24.42
N TYR A 959 -8.39 7.74 -24.70
CA TYR A 959 -7.79 7.54 -26.02
C TYR A 959 -8.85 7.30 -27.08
N TYR A 960 -9.79 6.36 -26.86
CA TYR A 960 -10.87 6.10 -27.83
C TYR A 960 -11.87 7.25 -27.97
N GLU A 961 -12.12 8.01 -26.91
CA GLU A 961 -12.90 9.26 -26.99
C GLU A 961 -12.20 10.29 -27.89
N LYS A 962 -10.87 10.42 -27.83
CA LYS A 962 -10.09 11.36 -28.67
C LYS A 962 -10.16 10.99 -30.16
N VAL A 963 -10.24 9.70 -30.48
CA VAL A 963 -10.38 9.21 -31.87
C VAL A 963 -11.84 8.94 -32.29
N ASP A 964 -12.82 9.39 -31.49
CA ASP A 964 -14.27 9.26 -31.70
C ASP A 964 -14.78 7.81 -31.92
N ASP A 965 -14.12 6.81 -31.31
CA ASP A 965 -14.51 5.40 -31.39
C ASP A 965 -15.41 5.01 -30.21
N LYS A 966 -16.67 5.46 -30.28
CA LYS A 966 -17.70 5.19 -29.25
C LYS A 966 -18.01 3.70 -29.08
N HIS A 967 -17.83 2.90 -30.13
CA HIS A 967 -18.07 1.46 -30.08
C HIS A 967 -17.04 0.77 -29.17
N SER A 968 -15.75 1.07 -29.36
CA SER A 968 -14.67 0.58 -28.51
C SER A 968 -14.86 1.03 -27.06
N VAL A 969 -15.26 2.28 -26.82
CA VAL A 969 -15.57 2.78 -25.45
C VAL A 969 -16.64 1.92 -24.77
N ASN A 970 -17.77 1.66 -25.43
CA ASN A 970 -18.87 0.88 -24.86
C ASN A 970 -18.45 -0.58 -24.61
N LEU A 971 -17.73 -1.20 -25.55
CA LEU A 971 -17.23 -2.56 -25.41
C LEU A 971 -16.26 -2.69 -24.23
N LEU A 972 -15.33 -1.73 -24.10
CA LEU A 972 -14.35 -1.71 -23.01
C LEU A 972 -15.00 -1.54 -21.65
N LEU A 973 -15.99 -0.67 -21.52
CA LEU A 973 -16.76 -0.53 -20.28
C LEU A 973 -17.56 -1.80 -19.96
N THR A 974 -18.17 -2.43 -20.97
CA THR A 974 -18.87 -3.71 -20.81
C THR A 974 -17.92 -4.80 -20.31
N CYS A 975 -16.74 -4.96 -20.92
CA CYS A 975 -15.70 -5.89 -20.47
C CYS A 975 -15.21 -5.57 -19.06
N PHE A 976 -15.03 -4.30 -18.73
CA PHE A 976 -14.61 -3.88 -17.41
C PHE A 976 -15.63 -4.27 -16.34
N PHE A 977 -16.92 -3.95 -16.54
CA PHE A 977 -17.97 -4.30 -15.59
C PHE A 977 -18.24 -5.82 -15.52
N LEU A 978 -18.14 -6.56 -16.64
CA LEU A 978 -18.12 -8.03 -16.64
C LEU A 978 -16.98 -8.57 -15.77
N LYS A 979 -15.78 -8.00 -15.89
CA LYS A 979 -14.62 -8.42 -15.11
C LYS A 979 -14.79 -8.18 -13.61
N LEU A 980 -15.60 -7.20 -13.20
CA LEU A 980 -15.87 -6.94 -11.78
C LEU A 980 -16.72 -8.04 -11.14
N GLY A 981 -17.55 -8.73 -11.92
CA GLY A 981 -18.42 -9.82 -11.46
C GLY A 981 -19.46 -9.36 -10.42
N ILE A 982 -19.91 -8.11 -10.51
CA ILE A 982 -20.85 -7.51 -9.56
C ILE A 982 -22.27 -7.69 -10.10
N SER A 983 -23.05 -8.58 -9.48
CA SER A 983 -24.44 -8.88 -9.86
C SER A 983 -25.48 -8.38 -8.87
N LYS A 984 -25.06 -8.06 -7.63
CA LYS A 984 -25.99 -7.66 -6.56
C LYS A 984 -25.37 -6.66 -5.60
N LYS A 985 -26.24 -5.94 -4.90
CA LYS A 985 -25.87 -4.84 -3.99
C LYS A 985 -24.99 -5.29 -2.82
N ASP A 986 -25.26 -6.45 -2.22
CA ASP A 986 -24.54 -6.96 -1.05
C ASP A 986 -23.05 -7.19 -1.29
N GLN A 987 -22.66 -7.50 -2.54
CA GLN A 987 -21.25 -7.67 -2.94
C GLN A 987 -20.43 -6.37 -2.85
N ILE A 988 -21.12 -5.24 -2.71
CA ILE A 988 -20.53 -3.90 -2.58
C ILE A 988 -20.71 -3.34 -1.17
N GLU A 989 -21.80 -3.66 -0.48
CA GLU A 989 -22.13 -3.04 0.83
C GLU A 989 -21.45 -3.71 2.03
N ASN A 990 -21.11 -5.00 1.93
CA ASN A 990 -20.54 -5.80 3.00
C ASN A 990 -19.00 -5.84 2.95
N THR A 991 -18.35 -4.68 2.81
CA THR A 991 -16.89 -4.57 2.92
C THR A 991 -16.48 -3.86 4.21
N VAL A 992 -15.33 -4.25 4.76
CA VAL A 992 -14.87 -3.79 6.08
C VAL A 992 -14.54 -2.29 6.06
N PHE A 993 -13.94 -1.82 4.97
CA PHE A 993 -13.45 -0.46 4.80
C PHE A 993 -14.29 0.41 3.86
N GLY A 994 -15.16 -0.19 3.04
CA GLY A 994 -16.02 0.53 2.09
C GLY A 994 -15.29 1.07 0.85
N LEU A 995 -14.02 0.69 0.63
CA LEU A 995 -13.18 1.18 -0.46
C LEU A 995 -13.73 0.74 -1.82
N ARG A 996 -14.11 -0.53 -1.94
CA ARG A 996 -14.67 -1.07 -3.19
C ARG A 996 -15.94 -0.33 -3.58
N LYS A 997 -16.83 -0.04 -2.62
CA LYS A 997 -18.07 0.72 -2.83
C LYS A 997 -17.81 2.12 -3.35
N ILE A 998 -16.88 2.84 -2.73
CA ILE A 998 -16.56 4.22 -3.12
C ILE A 998 -15.98 4.27 -4.54
N LEU A 999 -15.05 3.38 -4.85
CA LEU A 999 -14.46 3.27 -6.19
C LEU A 999 -15.51 2.88 -7.24
N PHE A 1000 -16.38 1.92 -6.91
CA PHE A 1000 -17.43 1.46 -7.82
C PHE A 1000 -18.44 2.56 -8.13
N LEU A 1001 -18.98 3.25 -7.12
CA LEU A 1001 -19.90 4.38 -7.32
C LEU A 1001 -19.26 5.50 -8.15
N LYS A 1002 -17.94 5.71 -7.99
CA LYS A 1002 -17.20 6.67 -8.81
C LYS A 1002 -17.07 6.22 -10.27
N CYS A 1003 -16.92 4.92 -10.53
CA CYS A 1003 -16.91 4.40 -11.90
C CYS A 1003 -18.26 4.65 -12.60
N LEU A 1004 -19.37 4.41 -11.88
CA LEU A 1004 -20.72 4.67 -12.38
C LEU A 1004 -20.92 6.15 -12.74
N ASP A 1005 -20.57 7.05 -11.82
CA ASP A 1005 -20.65 8.51 -12.04
C ASP A 1005 -19.75 8.95 -13.21
N LYS A 1006 -18.50 8.48 -13.24
CA LYS A 1006 -17.51 8.91 -14.23
C LYS A 1006 -17.85 8.49 -15.66
N TRP A 1007 -18.46 7.32 -15.85
CA TRP A 1007 -18.76 6.76 -17.16
C TRP A 1007 -20.25 6.76 -17.50
N HIS A 1008 -21.09 7.39 -16.65
CA HIS A 1008 -22.54 7.47 -16.84
C HIS A 1008 -23.23 6.10 -16.97
N TRP A 1009 -22.83 5.16 -16.13
CA TRP A 1009 -23.47 3.85 -15.99
C TRP A 1009 -24.35 3.83 -14.75
N ASP A 1010 -25.48 3.12 -14.82
CA ASP A 1010 -26.34 2.89 -13.66
C ASP A 1010 -26.12 1.50 -13.04
N MET A 1011 -26.63 1.33 -11.81
CA MET A 1011 -26.52 0.08 -11.06
C MET A 1011 -27.22 -1.09 -11.74
N ASN A 1012 -28.37 -0.86 -12.38
CA ASN A 1012 -29.19 -1.93 -12.96
C ASN A 1012 -28.47 -2.55 -14.15
N ARG A 1013 -27.89 -1.71 -15.01
CA ARG A 1013 -27.08 -2.15 -16.16
C ARG A 1013 -25.86 -2.95 -15.72
N VAL A 1014 -25.18 -2.55 -14.65
CA VAL A 1014 -24.04 -3.34 -14.12
C VAL A 1014 -24.51 -4.68 -13.58
N PHE A 1015 -25.62 -4.72 -12.82
CA PHE A 1015 -26.14 -5.97 -12.29
C PHE A 1015 -26.62 -6.93 -13.38
N GLU A 1016 -27.30 -6.41 -14.41
CA GLU A 1016 -27.68 -7.17 -15.60
C GLU A 1016 -26.46 -7.83 -16.24
N ILE A 1017 -25.39 -7.07 -16.44
CA ILE A 1017 -24.13 -7.58 -17.00
C ILE A 1017 -23.41 -8.52 -16.03
N GLY A 1018 -23.45 -8.25 -14.73
CA GLY A 1018 -22.91 -9.14 -13.70
C GLY A 1018 -23.60 -10.49 -13.63
N ASN A 1019 -24.88 -10.56 -14.04
CA ASN A 1019 -25.65 -11.80 -14.22
C ASN A 1019 -25.32 -12.51 -15.55
N PHE A 1020 -24.11 -12.32 -16.10
CA PHE A 1020 -23.64 -12.97 -17.32
C PHE A 1020 -23.90 -14.49 -17.38
N LYS A 1021 -23.86 -15.19 -16.24
CA LYS A 1021 -24.14 -16.64 -16.17
C LYS A 1021 -25.60 -17.00 -16.51
N GLU A 1022 -26.53 -16.07 -16.29
CA GLU A 1022 -27.97 -16.22 -16.52
C GLU A 1022 -28.42 -15.62 -17.87
N TRP A 1023 -27.49 -15.08 -18.65
CA TRP A 1023 -27.80 -14.47 -19.94
C TRP A 1023 -28.40 -15.47 -20.93
N SER A 1024 -29.26 -14.96 -21.82
CA SER A 1024 -29.71 -15.73 -22.97
C SER A 1024 -28.52 -16.10 -23.85
N TYR A 1025 -28.61 -17.27 -24.50
CA TYR A 1025 -27.59 -17.72 -25.45
C TYR A 1025 -27.32 -16.69 -26.55
N GLU A 1026 -28.37 -16.08 -27.11
CA GLU A 1026 -28.26 -15.03 -28.13
C GLU A 1026 -27.33 -13.88 -27.67
N ASN A 1027 -27.52 -13.39 -26.44
CA ASN A 1027 -26.69 -12.33 -25.87
C ASN A 1027 -25.24 -12.77 -25.68
N ILE A 1028 -25.01 -14.02 -25.25
CA ILE A 1028 -23.66 -14.59 -25.09
C ILE A 1028 -22.95 -14.70 -26.45
N VAL A 1029 -23.65 -15.21 -27.48
CA VAL A 1029 -23.10 -15.33 -28.84
C VAL A 1029 -22.83 -13.97 -29.46
N ARG A 1030 -23.75 -13.01 -29.28
CA ARG A 1030 -23.60 -11.63 -29.76
C ARG A 1030 -22.37 -10.97 -29.13
N LEU A 1031 -22.22 -11.09 -27.81
CA LEU A 1031 -21.05 -10.57 -27.11
C LEU A 1031 -19.77 -11.28 -27.56
N SER A 1032 -19.79 -12.61 -27.66
CA SER A 1032 -18.64 -13.41 -28.11
C SER A 1032 -18.18 -12.97 -29.50
N SER A 1033 -19.11 -12.82 -30.44
CA SER A 1033 -18.82 -12.39 -31.82
C SER A 1033 -18.30 -10.95 -31.87
N THR A 1034 -18.85 -10.06 -31.02
CA THR A 1034 -18.39 -8.66 -30.92
C THR A 1034 -16.95 -8.60 -30.43
N LEU A 1035 -16.61 -9.37 -29.39
CA LEU A 1035 -15.26 -9.38 -28.82
C LEU A 1035 -14.24 -10.05 -29.75
N GLU A 1036 -14.62 -11.13 -30.41
CA GLU A 1036 -13.83 -11.79 -31.46
C GLU A 1036 -13.50 -10.81 -32.60
N LYS A 1037 -14.52 -10.14 -33.15
CA LYS A 1037 -14.36 -9.14 -34.20
C LYS A 1037 -13.41 -8.02 -33.75
N TYR A 1038 -13.62 -7.50 -32.53
CA TYR A 1038 -12.77 -6.45 -31.97
C TYR A 1038 -11.29 -6.87 -31.90
N ILE A 1039 -10.99 -8.03 -31.32
CA ILE A 1039 -9.62 -8.52 -31.17
C ILE A 1039 -8.95 -8.70 -32.54
N LEU A 1040 -9.65 -9.30 -33.50
CA LEU A 1040 -9.13 -9.51 -34.86
C LEU A 1040 -8.87 -8.20 -35.59
N GLU A 1041 -9.78 -7.22 -35.48
CA GLU A 1041 -9.63 -5.90 -36.09
C GLU A 1041 -8.43 -5.16 -35.50
N LYS A 1042 -8.28 -5.15 -34.18
CA LYS A 1042 -7.15 -4.48 -33.52
C LYS A 1042 -5.82 -5.17 -33.85
N TYR A 1043 -5.78 -6.50 -33.84
CA TYR A 1043 -4.60 -7.26 -34.24
C TYR A 1043 -4.18 -6.94 -35.69
N LYS A 1044 -5.11 -7.01 -36.65
CA LYS A 1044 -4.82 -6.68 -38.06
C LYS A 1044 -4.31 -5.26 -38.23
N LYS A 1045 -4.90 -4.30 -37.51
CA LYS A 1045 -4.47 -2.91 -37.52
C LYS A 1045 -3.02 -2.76 -37.01
N MET A 1046 -2.68 -3.40 -35.90
CA MET A 1046 -1.32 -3.35 -35.34
C MET A 1046 -0.30 -4.09 -36.21
N LYS A 1047 -0.68 -5.23 -36.80
CA LYS A 1047 0.16 -5.96 -37.76
C LYS A 1047 0.57 -5.07 -38.94
N LYS A 1048 -0.41 -4.38 -39.55
CA LYS A 1048 -0.16 -3.47 -40.66
C LYS A 1048 0.80 -2.34 -40.30
N GLU A 1049 0.66 -1.76 -39.11
CA GLU A 1049 1.55 -0.69 -38.64
C GLU A 1049 2.99 -1.19 -38.47
N CYS A 1050 3.18 -2.38 -37.93
CA CYS A 1050 4.51 -2.96 -37.73
C CYS A 1050 5.18 -3.43 -39.03
N GLU A 1051 4.41 -3.84 -40.04
CA GLU A 1051 4.93 -4.20 -41.37
C GLU A 1051 5.55 -3.01 -42.14
N HIS A 1052 5.18 -1.78 -41.78
CA HIS A 1052 5.73 -0.55 -42.40
C HIS A 1052 7.09 -0.12 -41.82
N ASP A 1053 7.48 -0.59 -40.64
CA ASP A 1053 8.76 -0.28 -39.99
C ASP A 1053 9.83 -1.34 -40.33
N ILE A 1054 10.36 -1.27 -41.56
CA ILE A 1054 11.31 -2.26 -42.16
C ILE A 1054 12.65 -2.38 -41.39
N ASN A 1055 12.95 -1.45 -40.47
CA ASN A 1055 14.25 -1.37 -39.79
C ASN A 1055 14.30 -2.02 -38.38
N GLU A 1056 13.21 -2.58 -37.86
CA GLU A 1056 13.21 -3.27 -36.56
C GLU A 1056 13.24 -4.80 -36.74
N SER A 1057 14.30 -5.46 -36.25
CA SER A 1057 14.39 -6.92 -36.23
C SER A 1057 13.22 -7.52 -35.44
N PRO A 1058 12.52 -8.56 -35.94
CA PRO A 1058 11.46 -9.21 -35.19
C PRO A 1058 12.03 -9.86 -33.93
N MET A 1059 11.57 -9.42 -32.75
CA MET A 1059 11.94 -10.01 -31.46
C MET A 1059 11.32 -11.39 -31.23
N ILE A 1060 10.36 -11.80 -32.06
CA ILE A 1060 9.73 -13.12 -32.05
C ILE A 1060 10.39 -13.95 -33.15
N SER A 1061 10.75 -15.19 -32.86
CA SER A 1061 11.27 -16.09 -33.89
C SER A 1061 10.21 -16.29 -35.00
N SER A 1062 10.65 -16.48 -36.25
CA SER A 1062 9.73 -16.76 -37.37
C SER A 1062 8.88 -18.02 -37.11
N GLU A 1063 9.43 -18.98 -36.38
CA GLU A 1063 8.77 -20.21 -35.93
C GLU A 1063 7.65 -19.91 -34.92
N ASP A 1064 7.95 -19.13 -33.87
CA ASP A 1064 6.95 -18.72 -32.87
C ASP A 1064 5.84 -17.89 -33.51
N GLN A 1065 6.19 -16.97 -34.42
CA GLN A 1065 5.19 -16.20 -35.16
C GLN A 1065 4.26 -17.13 -35.95
N THR A 1066 4.80 -18.11 -36.65
CA THR A 1066 4.01 -19.07 -37.45
C THR A 1066 3.10 -19.91 -36.57
N ILE A 1067 3.62 -20.46 -35.48
CA ILE A 1067 2.85 -21.22 -34.49
C ILE A 1067 1.67 -20.40 -33.97
N LEU A 1068 1.94 -19.15 -33.60
CA LEU A 1068 0.93 -18.25 -33.04
C LEU A 1068 -0.10 -17.87 -34.12
N GLU A 1069 0.29 -17.55 -35.35
CA GLU A 1069 -0.66 -17.26 -36.43
C GLU A 1069 -1.56 -18.48 -36.74
N HIS A 1070 -1.01 -19.70 -36.70
CA HIS A 1070 -1.80 -20.92 -36.89
C HIS A 1070 -2.78 -21.18 -35.76
N LYS A 1071 -2.40 -20.98 -34.50
CA LYS A 1071 -3.36 -21.10 -33.39
C LYS A 1071 -4.47 -20.04 -33.47
N VAL A 1072 -4.17 -18.81 -33.90
CA VAL A 1072 -5.20 -17.80 -34.19
C VAL A 1072 -6.14 -18.30 -35.28
N LYS A 1073 -5.60 -18.87 -36.37
CA LYS A 1073 -6.41 -19.43 -37.45
C LYS A 1073 -7.32 -20.57 -36.96
N ILE A 1074 -6.81 -21.49 -36.15
CA ILE A 1074 -7.57 -22.61 -35.58
C ILE A 1074 -8.79 -22.12 -34.79
N GLU A 1075 -8.65 -21.05 -34.02
CA GLU A 1075 -9.74 -20.58 -33.16
C GLU A 1075 -10.68 -19.59 -33.87
N PHE A 1076 -10.17 -18.76 -34.77
CA PHE A 1076 -10.91 -17.59 -35.30
C PHE A 1076 -11.21 -17.62 -36.80
N SER A 1077 -10.66 -18.56 -37.59
CA SER A 1077 -10.94 -18.61 -39.03
C SER A 1077 -12.27 -19.29 -39.34
N ASN A 1078 -13.14 -18.61 -40.07
CA ASN A 1078 -14.31 -19.21 -40.72
C ASN A 1078 -13.86 -19.90 -42.01
N GLN A 1079 -13.66 -21.22 -41.96
CA GLN A 1079 -13.38 -22.06 -43.11
C GLN A 1079 -14.66 -22.78 -43.56
N PRO A 1080 -14.86 -23.03 -44.86
CA PRO A 1080 -15.96 -23.88 -45.33
C PRO A 1080 -15.97 -25.21 -44.59
N MET A 1081 -17.15 -25.68 -44.19
CA MET A 1081 -17.37 -26.98 -43.54
C MET A 1081 -16.77 -27.14 -42.13
N LYS A 1082 -16.06 -26.13 -41.61
CA LYS A 1082 -15.50 -26.18 -40.26
C LYS A 1082 -16.61 -26.03 -39.23
N VAL A 1083 -16.63 -26.93 -38.25
CA VAL A 1083 -17.55 -26.86 -37.12
C VAL A 1083 -17.13 -25.69 -36.24
N ARG A 1084 -17.99 -24.67 -36.15
CA ARG A 1084 -17.67 -23.42 -35.46
C ARG A 1084 -17.61 -23.60 -33.93
N LYS A 1085 -16.59 -23.02 -33.31
CA LYS A 1085 -16.44 -22.92 -31.86
C LYS A 1085 -16.83 -21.52 -31.38
N ILE A 1086 -17.59 -21.44 -30.29
CA ILE A 1086 -18.05 -20.18 -29.67
C ILE A 1086 -17.45 -20.07 -28.28
N LEU A 1087 -16.43 -19.23 -28.15
CA LEU A 1087 -15.54 -19.21 -26.99
C LEU A 1087 -16.20 -18.85 -25.67
N LEU A 1088 -17.23 -18.01 -25.64
CA LEU A 1088 -17.93 -17.70 -24.37
C LEU A 1088 -18.90 -18.81 -23.96
N VAL A 1089 -19.40 -19.60 -24.91
CA VAL A 1089 -20.32 -20.72 -24.66
C VAL A 1089 -19.57 -21.96 -24.17
N SER A 1090 -18.35 -22.18 -24.68
CA SER A 1090 -17.54 -23.36 -24.39
C SER A 1090 -16.90 -23.40 -22.99
N ARG A 1091 -17.47 -22.69 -22.00
CA ARG A 1091 -16.89 -22.48 -20.66
C ARG A 1091 -17.62 -23.19 -19.53
N GLY A 1092 -18.72 -23.88 -19.83
CA GLY A 1092 -19.34 -24.87 -18.95
C GLY A 1092 -20.49 -24.36 -18.07
N GLU A 1093 -20.76 -25.19 -17.06
CA GLU A 1093 -21.79 -25.12 -16.01
C GLU A 1093 -23.13 -24.46 -16.37
N GLN A 1094 -23.92 -25.24 -17.13
CA GLN A 1094 -25.38 -25.13 -17.28
C GLN A 1094 -25.91 -23.78 -17.79
N HIS A 1095 -25.39 -23.27 -18.92
CA HIS A 1095 -26.16 -22.31 -19.74
C HIS A 1095 -27.47 -22.91 -20.30
N PHE A 1096 -27.65 -24.24 -20.21
CA PHE A 1096 -28.84 -24.98 -20.59
C PHE A 1096 -29.20 -26.02 -19.53
N HIS A 1097 -30.50 -26.31 -19.36
CA HIS A 1097 -31.00 -27.43 -18.57
C HIS A 1097 -31.52 -28.59 -19.44
N GLU A 1098 -32.09 -28.29 -20.60
CA GLU A 1098 -32.58 -29.25 -21.60
C GLU A 1098 -32.39 -28.69 -23.00
N LEU A 1099 -32.04 -29.56 -23.95
CA LEU A 1099 -31.89 -29.24 -25.37
C LEU A 1099 -32.96 -29.93 -26.21
N TYR A 1100 -33.42 -29.28 -27.27
CA TYR A 1100 -34.51 -29.78 -28.12
C TYR A 1100 -34.07 -29.76 -29.59
N LEU A 1101 -34.21 -30.90 -30.26
CA LEU A 1101 -33.94 -31.06 -31.68
C LEU A 1101 -35.25 -30.94 -32.45
N LYS A 1102 -35.29 -30.05 -33.45
CA LYS A 1102 -36.45 -29.84 -34.30
C LYS A 1102 -36.03 -29.87 -35.77
N TYR A 1103 -36.76 -30.61 -36.59
CA TYR A 1103 -36.59 -30.58 -38.04
C TYR A 1103 -37.60 -29.60 -38.66
N ILE A 1104 -37.15 -28.78 -39.61
CA ILE A 1104 -37.99 -27.87 -40.39
C ILE A 1104 -37.87 -28.22 -41.87
N ASN A 1105 -39.02 -28.42 -42.53
CA ASN A 1105 -39.10 -28.57 -43.97
C ASN A 1105 -39.37 -27.18 -44.57
N ILE A 1106 -38.39 -26.61 -45.26
CA ILE A 1106 -38.56 -25.37 -46.02
C ILE A 1106 -38.84 -25.81 -47.46
N ASP A 1107 -39.86 -25.25 -48.11
CA ASP A 1107 -40.36 -25.64 -49.43
C ASP A 1107 -39.28 -25.57 -50.56
N SER A 1108 -38.38 -26.56 -50.60
CA SER A 1108 -37.60 -27.07 -51.74
C SER A 1108 -36.49 -28.02 -51.22
N SER A 1109 -36.69 -29.33 -51.39
CA SER A 1109 -35.75 -30.48 -51.35
C SER A 1109 -34.70 -30.68 -50.22
N ASP A 1110 -34.35 -29.71 -49.39
CA ASP A 1110 -33.38 -29.85 -48.29
C ASP A 1110 -33.98 -29.27 -46.98
N GLY A 1111 -34.50 -30.12 -46.09
CA GLY A 1111 -34.93 -29.66 -44.75
C GLY A 1111 -33.75 -29.49 -43.78
N GLU A 1112 -33.92 -28.64 -42.76
CA GLU A 1112 -32.87 -28.26 -41.81
C GLU A 1112 -33.16 -28.76 -40.39
N TRP A 1113 -32.11 -29.09 -39.66
CA TRP A 1113 -32.15 -29.38 -38.23
C TRP A 1113 -31.83 -28.13 -37.40
N LEU A 1114 -32.63 -27.92 -36.37
CA LEU A 1114 -32.47 -26.88 -35.37
C LEU A 1114 -32.19 -27.49 -34.00
N LEU A 1115 -31.25 -26.89 -33.27
CA LEU A 1115 -31.06 -27.13 -31.84
C LEU A 1115 -31.63 -25.94 -31.04
N LEU A 1116 -32.47 -26.21 -30.05
CA LEU A 1116 -33.14 -25.22 -29.21
C LEU A 1116 -32.80 -25.48 -27.73
N ASN A 1117 -32.85 -24.45 -26.87
CA ASN A 1117 -32.61 -24.56 -25.42
C ASN A 1117 -33.89 -24.53 -24.56
N LYS A 1118 -35.06 -24.52 -25.21
CA LYS A 1118 -36.38 -24.56 -24.58
C LYS A 1118 -37.29 -25.46 -25.39
N LYS A 1119 -38.34 -25.96 -24.73
CA LYS A 1119 -39.39 -26.74 -25.40
C LYS A 1119 -40.15 -25.80 -26.33
N PRO A 1120 -40.07 -25.94 -27.67
CA PRO A 1120 -40.78 -25.04 -28.57
C PRO A 1120 -42.29 -25.21 -28.36
N LYS A 1121 -42.98 -24.11 -28.12
CA LYS A 1121 -44.44 -24.09 -27.92
C LYS A 1121 -45.17 -24.45 -29.21
N ALA A 1122 -46.37 -25.00 -29.06
CA ALA A 1122 -47.32 -25.03 -30.16
C ALA A 1122 -47.88 -23.61 -30.36
N LEU A 1123 -47.50 -22.99 -31.48
CA LEU A 1123 -47.93 -21.69 -32.02
C LEU A 1123 -47.43 -20.41 -31.30
N LEU A 1124 -46.74 -19.57 -32.09
CA LEU A 1124 -46.45 -18.13 -31.94
C LEU A 1124 -45.12 -17.61 -31.36
N ASP A 1125 -44.22 -18.43 -30.81
CA ASP A 1125 -42.85 -17.94 -30.52
C ASP A 1125 -41.85 -18.41 -31.59
N GLN A 1126 -41.30 -17.45 -32.35
CA GLN A 1126 -40.07 -17.64 -33.13
C GLN A 1126 -38.89 -17.74 -32.15
N GLU A 1127 -38.70 -18.90 -31.53
CA GLU A 1127 -37.48 -19.12 -30.74
C GLU A 1127 -36.27 -19.23 -31.68
N GLU A 1128 -35.24 -18.42 -31.43
CA GLU A 1128 -34.00 -18.49 -32.20
C GLU A 1128 -33.23 -19.79 -31.89
N PRO A 1129 -32.80 -20.55 -32.92
CA PRO A 1129 -32.04 -21.77 -32.72
C PRO A 1129 -30.60 -21.48 -32.27
N LEU A 1130 -30.09 -22.34 -31.38
CA LEU A 1130 -28.69 -22.34 -30.94
C LEU A 1130 -27.74 -22.57 -32.13
N ILE A 1131 -28.12 -23.49 -33.01
CA ILE A 1131 -27.47 -23.80 -34.28
C ILE A 1131 -28.51 -24.32 -35.29
N ARG A 1132 -28.30 -23.95 -36.55
CA ARG A 1132 -28.95 -24.53 -37.73
C ARG A 1132 -27.95 -25.39 -38.47
N ALA A 1133 -28.34 -26.59 -38.86
CA ALA A 1133 -27.47 -27.52 -39.56
C ALA A 1133 -28.27 -28.33 -40.57
N LYS A 1134 -27.62 -28.72 -41.68
CA LYS A 1134 -28.25 -29.63 -42.65
C LYS A 1134 -28.39 -31.05 -42.11
N THR A 1135 -27.56 -31.42 -41.14
CA THR A 1135 -27.47 -32.78 -40.61
C THR A 1135 -27.41 -32.79 -39.09
N ILE A 1136 -27.97 -33.83 -38.47
CA ILE A 1136 -27.90 -34.08 -37.04
C ILE A 1136 -26.47 -34.37 -36.57
N GLU A 1137 -25.63 -34.96 -37.44
CA GLU A 1137 -24.21 -35.19 -37.19
C GLU A 1137 -23.46 -33.87 -36.95
N GLU A 1138 -23.78 -32.83 -37.72
CA GLU A 1138 -23.19 -31.49 -37.56
C GLU A 1138 -23.58 -30.86 -36.22
N ILE A 1139 -24.84 -31.01 -35.79
CA ILE A 1139 -25.28 -30.57 -34.46
C ILE A 1139 -24.52 -31.33 -33.36
N GLY A 1140 -24.38 -32.66 -33.50
CA GLY A 1140 -23.62 -33.48 -32.56
C GLY A 1140 -22.16 -33.07 -32.47
N ALA A 1141 -21.51 -32.87 -33.62
CA ALA A 1141 -20.13 -32.37 -33.68
C ALA A 1141 -20.00 -30.99 -33.04
N TRP A 1142 -20.95 -30.09 -33.28
CA TRP A 1142 -20.95 -28.75 -32.69
C TRP A 1142 -21.10 -28.78 -31.17
N LEU A 1143 -22.02 -29.60 -30.64
CA LEU A 1143 -22.18 -29.77 -29.20
C LEU A 1143 -20.90 -30.28 -28.54
N ILE A 1144 -20.20 -31.23 -29.18
CA ILE A 1144 -18.95 -31.81 -28.65
C ILE A 1144 -17.80 -30.81 -28.71
N VAL A 1145 -17.62 -30.12 -29.85
CA VAL A 1145 -16.58 -29.09 -30.03
C VAL A 1145 -16.74 -27.93 -29.05
N ASN A 1146 -17.99 -27.56 -28.72
CA ASN A 1146 -18.29 -26.49 -27.77
C ASN A 1146 -18.41 -26.99 -26.32
N GLY A 1147 -18.13 -28.26 -26.03
CA GLY A 1147 -18.16 -28.80 -24.66
C GLY A 1147 -19.55 -28.81 -24.02
N LEU A 1148 -20.60 -28.84 -24.83
CA LEU A 1148 -22.02 -28.84 -24.42
C LEU A 1148 -22.63 -30.25 -24.37
N TYR A 1149 -21.86 -31.28 -24.72
CA TYR A 1149 -22.27 -32.69 -24.67
C TYR A 1149 -21.43 -33.50 -23.70
N SER A 1150 -22.14 -34.25 -22.86
CA SER A 1150 -21.68 -35.33 -21.99
C SER A 1150 -22.75 -36.42 -21.99
N ASN A 1151 -22.42 -37.61 -21.48
CA ASN A 1151 -23.40 -38.71 -21.35
C ASN A 1151 -24.62 -38.34 -20.47
N ASP A 1152 -24.50 -37.31 -19.63
CA ASP A 1152 -25.58 -36.80 -18.77
C ASP A 1152 -26.38 -35.64 -19.40
N THR A 1153 -26.05 -35.23 -20.62
CA THR A 1153 -26.71 -34.10 -21.30
C THR A 1153 -28.15 -34.48 -21.70
N LYS A 1154 -29.12 -33.70 -21.22
CA LYS A 1154 -30.54 -33.90 -21.55
C LYS A 1154 -30.87 -33.33 -22.93
N ILE A 1155 -31.05 -34.21 -23.91
CA ILE A 1155 -31.48 -33.88 -25.27
C ILE A 1155 -32.87 -34.49 -25.48
N ASN A 1156 -33.76 -33.75 -26.13
CA ASN A 1156 -35.11 -34.16 -26.48
C ASN A 1156 -35.30 -34.02 -28.00
N LEU A 1157 -36.14 -34.86 -28.58
CA LEU A 1157 -36.52 -34.77 -29.99
C LEU A 1157 -37.98 -34.31 -30.09
N VAL A 1158 -38.21 -33.19 -30.76
CA VAL A 1158 -39.55 -32.75 -31.16
C VAL A 1158 -40.05 -33.72 -32.25
N PRO A 1159 -41.35 -34.08 -32.28
CA PRO A 1159 -41.91 -34.90 -33.35
C PRO A 1159 -41.44 -34.38 -34.71
N ASN A 1160 -40.79 -35.24 -35.48
CA ASN A 1160 -40.14 -34.88 -36.73
C ASN A 1160 -40.64 -35.81 -37.86
N PRO A 1161 -40.72 -35.31 -39.10
CA PRO A 1161 -41.20 -36.09 -40.25
C PRO A 1161 -40.13 -37.02 -40.84
N CYS A 1162 -38.91 -37.06 -40.28
CA CYS A 1162 -37.83 -37.94 -40.75
C CYS A 1162 -37.94 -39.33 -40.12
N PHE A 1163 -37.30 -40.32 -40.74
CA PHE A 1163 -37.22 -41.70 -40.23
C PHE A 1163 -36.24 -41.88 -39.06
N VAL A 1164 -35.70 -40.78 -38.53
CA VAL A 1164 -34.69 -40.78 -37.47
C VAL A 1164 -35.37 -40.75 -36.11
N THR A 1165 -35.07 -41.75 -35.28
CA THR A 1165 -35.57 -41.85 -33.91
C THR A 1165 -34.63 -41.19 -32.90
N PHE A 1166 -35.17 -40.80 -31.74
CA PHE A 1166 -34.38 -40.21 -30.66
C PHE A 1166 -33.24 -41.14 -30.18
N ASP A 1167 -33.52 -42.44 -30.01
CA ASP A 1167 -32.53 -43.42 -29.57
C ASP A 1167 -31.36 -43.55 -30.56
N GLU A 1168 -31.61 -43.41 -31.87
CA GLU A 1168 -30.56 -43.42 -32.89
C GLU A 1168 -29.68 -42.18 -32.83
N ILE A 1169 -30.26 -41.01 -32.60
CA ILE A 1169 -29.51 -39.76 -32.41
C ILE A 1169 -28.67 -39.85 -31.15
N LYS A 1170 -29.24 -40.36 -30.05
CA LYS A 1170 -28.52 -40.54 -28.79
C LYS A 1170 -27.29 -41.43 -28.97
N ARG A 1171 -27.45 -42.61 -29.57
CA ARG A 1171 -26.33 -43.53 -29.88
C ARG A 1171 -25.31 -42.90 -30.81
N LEU A 1172 -25.76 -42.18 -31.84
CA LEU A 1172 -24.87 -41.47 -32.75
C LEU A 1172 -24.00 -40.46 -31.98
N TYR A 1173 -24.60 -39.65 -31.10
CA TYR A 1173 -23.87 -38.64 -30.32
C TYR A 1173 -22.90 -39.27 -29.31
N GLU A 1174 -23.29 -40.37 -28.65
CA GLU A 1174 -22.40 -41.16 -27.78
C GLU A 1174 -21.17 -41.64 -28.58
N ASN A 1175 -21.37 -42.20 -29.77
CA ASN A 1175 -20.28 -42.70 -30.62
C ASN A 1175 -19.39 -41.58 -31.17
N ILE A 1176 -19.97 -40.45 -31.58
CA ILE A 1176 -19.18 -39.26 -32.00
C ILE A 1176 -18.37 -38.74 -30.81
N TYR A 1177 -18.95 -38.68 -29.61
CA TYR A 1177 -18.27 -38.21 -28.41
C TYR A 1177 -17.12 -39.12 -28.01
N GLU A 1178 -17.32 -40.43 -27.95
CA GLU A 1178 -16.26 -41.41 -27.65
C GLU A 1178 -15.14 -41.38 -28.69
N PHE A 1179 -15.47 -41.15 -29.96
CA PHE A 1179 -14.48 -41.07 -31.03
C PHE A 1179 -13.64 -39.78 -30.98
N PHE A 1180 -14.27 -38.61 -30.82
CA PHE A 1180 -13.58 -37.32 -30.88
C PHE A 1180 -13.03 -36.84 -29.53
N SER A 1181 -13.61 -37.19 -28.39
CA SER A 1181 -13.18 -36.72 -27.06
C SER A 1181 -11.70 -37.02 -26.76
N PRO A 1182 -11.17 -38.24 -27.01
CA PRO A 1182 -9.74 -38.53 -26.84
C PRO A 1182 -8.83 -37.77 -27.81
N LEU A 1183 -9.36 -37.36 -28.97
CA LEU A 1183 -8.60 -36.68 -30.03
C LEU A 1183 -8.50 -35.17 -29.80
N LEU A 1184 -9.54 -34.58 -29.19
CA LEU A 1184 -9.66 -33.15 -28.92
C LEU A 1184 -9.09 -32.73 -27.56
N LYS A 1185 -8.95 -33.67 -26.60
CA LYS A 1185 -8.39 -33.41 -25.26
C LYS A 1185 -6.93 -32.91 -25.25
N PRO A 1186 -5.98 -33.54 -25.96
CA PRO A 1186 -4.60 -33.04 -25.98
C PRO A 1186 -4.48 -31.84 -26.94
N ALA A 1187 -3.96 -30.71 -26.46
CA ALA A 1187 -3.66 -29.57 -27.32
C ALA A 1187 -2.60 -29.93 -28.37
N PRO A 1188 -2.65 -29.35 -29.59
CA PRO A 1188 -1.64 -29.60 -30.60
C PRO A 1188 -0.27 -29.12 -30.12
N GLY A 1189 0.76 -29.95 -30.34
CA GLY A 1189 2.15 -29.62 -30.00
C GLY A 1189 2.70 -28.52 -30.92
N PHE A 1190 3.73 -27.81 -30.48
CA PHE A 1190 4.35 -26.73 -31.26
C PHE A 1190 4.87 -27.21 -32.63
N ASP A 1191 5.54 -28.37 -32.67
CA ASP A 1191 6.04 -28.97 -33.91
C ASP A 1191 4.90 -29.30 -34.90
N GLN A 1192 3.73 -29.70 -34.40
CA GLN A 1192 2.56 -30.00 -35.24
C GLN A 1192 1.97 -28.74 -35.88
N LEU A 1193 2.08 -27.61 -35.19
CA LEU A 1193 1.59 -26.32 -35.68
C LEU A 1193 2.51 -25.71 -36.73
N LEU A 1194 3.78 -26.13 -36.83
CA LEU A 1194 4.69 -25.69 -37.90
C LEU A 1194 4.41 -26.38 -39.24
N LEU A 1195 3.74 -27.54 -39.23
CA LEU A 1195 3.44 -28.34 -40.41
C LEU A 1195 2.06 -28.02 -41.00
N TYR A 1196 1.88 -28.30 -42.29
CA TYR A 1196 0.57 -28.21 -42.94
C TYR A 1196 -0.39 -29.27 -42.34
N PRO A 1197 -1.62 -28.89 -41.93
CA PRO A 1197 -2.49 -29.79 -41.19
C PRO A 1197 -2.96 -30.95 -42.07
N GLN A 1198 -2.66 -32.18 -41.66
CA GLN A 1198 -3.21 -33.37 -42.31
C GLN A 1198 -4.45 -33.86 -41.57
N LYS A 1199 -5.25 -34.68 -42.24
CA LYS A 1199 -6.45 -35.27 -41.63
C LYS A 1199 -6.00 -36.41 -40.70
N LYS A 1200 -6.32 -36.30 -39.42
CA LYS A 1200 -5.87 -37.17 -38.34
C LYS A 1200 -6.82 -38.33 -38.11
N ALA A 1201 -8.12 -38.06 -38.13
CA ALA A 1201 -9.16 -39.08 -37.95
C ALA A 1201 -10.47 -38.69 -38.64
N ILE A 1202 -11.25 -39.69 -39.04
CA ILE A 1202 -12.53 -39.51 -39.74
C ILE A 1202 -13.60 -40.43 -39.13
N PHE A 1203 -14.76 -39.87 -38.82
CA PHE A 1203 -15.97 -40.57 -38.43
C PHE A 1203 -17.02 -40.42 -39.54
N ILE A 1204 -17.58 -41.52 -40.02
CA ILE A 1204 -18.46 -41.52 -41.19
C ILE A 1204 -19.79 -42.17 -40.83
N SER A 1205 -20.84 -41.37 -40.77
CA SER A 1205 -22.22 -41.81 -40.61
C SER A 1205 -22.79 -42.17 -41.98
N VAL A 1206 -23.29 -43.39 -42.15
CA VAL A 1206 -23.77 -43.91 -43.45
C VAL A 1206 -25.26 -44.20 -43.38
N ASN A 1207 -26.02 -43.73 -44.37
CA ASN A 1207 -27.46 -43.99 -44.52
C ASN A 1207 -28.31 -43.65 -43.27
N PHE A 1208 -27.90 -42.67 -42.45
CA PHE A 1208 -28.54 -42.39 -41.16
C PHE A 1208 -30.04 -42.03 -41.28
N TYR A 1209 -30.39 -41.17 -42.24
CA TYR A 1209 -31.76 -40.77 -42.57
C TYR A 1209 -32.59 -41.77 -43.41
N ALA A 1210 -32.10 -43.00 -43.67
CA ALA A 1210 -32.81 -43.94 -44.55
C ALA A 1210 -33.97 -44.68 -43.82
N PRO A 1211 -35.13 -44.90 -44.46
CA PRO A 1211 -36.28 -45.57 -43.84
C PRO A 1211 -36.11 -47.07 -43.60
N GLN A 1212 -35.21 -47.72 -44.34
CA GLN A 1212 -35.08 -49.19 -44.40
C GLN A 1212 -33.62 -49.58 -44.67
N LYS A 1213 -33.35 -50.89 -44.66
CA LYS A 1213 -32.08 -51.47 -45.14
C LYS A 1213 -31.94 -51.23 -46.65
N GLN A 1214 -31.10 -50.27 -47.02
CA GLN A 1214 -30.76 -50.00 -48.40
C GLN A 1214 -29.60 -50.90 -48.85
N LYS A 1215 -29.68 -51.43 -50.07
CA LYS A 1215 -28.56 -52.17 -50.69
C LYS A 1215 -27.44 -51.24 -51.15
N LYS A 1216 -27.73 -49.96 -51.33
CA LYS A 1216 -26.80 -48.91 -51.73
C LYS A 1216 -26.65 -47.87 -50.62
N VAL A 1217 -25.51 -47.19 -50.59
CA VAL A 1217 -25.32 -46.01 -49.73
C VAL A 1217 -25.87 -44.79 -50.48
N MET A 1218 -27.00 -44.26 -50.03
CA MET A 1218 -27.66 -43.11 -50.66
C MET A 1218 -27.04 -41.79 -50.20
N HIS A 1219 -26.62 -41.75 -48.94
CA HIS A 1219 -25.97 -40.58 -48.34
C HIS A 1219 -24.99 -40.98 -47.24
N TYR A 1220 -24.00 -40.12 -47.02
CA TYR A 1220 -23.10 -40.23 -45.88
C TYR A 1220 -22.75 -38.83 -45.35
N THR A 1221 -22.44 -38.77 -44.05
CA THR A 1221 -21.90 -37.57 -43.41
C THR A 1221 -20.54 -37.94 -42.80
N ALA A 1222 -19.49 -37.23 -43.22
CA ALA A 1222 -18.14 -37.42 -42.73
C ALA A 1222 -17.74 -36.26 -41.82
N LEU A 1223 -17.46 -36.58 -40.56
CA LEU A 1223 -16.82 -35.69 -39.60
C LEU A 1223 -15.33 -36.01 -39.59
N TYR A 1224 -14.45 -35.03 -39.72
CA TYR A 1224 -13.01 -35.29 -39.60
C TYR A 1224 -12.33 -34.25 -38.71
N VAL A 1225 -11.26 -34.68 -38.06
CA VAL A 1225 -10.36 -33.81 -37.29
C VAL A 1225 -8.99 -33.81 -37.93
N ASN A 1226 -8.36 -32.64 -38.01
CA ASN A 1226 -6.98 -32.51 -38.49
C ASN A 1226 -5.96 -32.54 -37.34
N ASP A 1227 -4.66 -32.50 -37.67
CA ASP A 1227 -3.58 -32.48 -36.67
C ASP A 1227 -3.55 -31.21 -35.81
N TRP A 1228 -4.26 -30.17 -36.25
CA TRP A 1228 -4.49 -28.94 -35.52
C TRP A 1228 -5.73 -28.98 -34.60
N ASN A 1229 -6.38 -30.15 -34.49
CA ASN A 1229 -7.62 -30.38 -33.75
C ASN A 1229 -8.84 -29.58 -34.26
N GLU A 1230 -8.82 -29.08 -35.50
CA GLU A 1230 -10.00 -28.49 -36.14
C GLU A 1230 -10.94 -29.60 -36.61
N VAL A 1231 -12.24 -29.46 -36.31
CA VAL A 1231 -13.28 -30.40 -36.73
C VAL A 1231 -14.04 -29.84 -37.92
N PHE A 1232 -14.29 -30.69 -38.91
CA PHE A 1232 -15.02 -30.35 -40.12
C PHE A 1232 -16.14 -31.36 -40.37
N CYS A 1233 -17.24 -30.90 -40.95
CA CYS A 1233 -18.40 -31.71 -41.33
C CYS A 1233 -18.67 -31.63 -42.83
N SER A 1234 -18.68 -32.78 -43.49
CA SER A 1234 -19.00 -32.93 -44.91
C SER A 1234 -20.21 -33.83 -45.10
N HIS A 1235 -21.24 -33.34 -45.77
CA HIS A 1235 -22.41 -34.13 -46.12
C HIS A 1235 -22.45 -34.41 -47.62
N SER A 1236 -22.82 -35.63 -47.99
CA SER A 1236 -22.95 -36.06 -49.38
C SER A 1236 -24.22 -36.86 -49.58
N VAL A 1237 -25.01 -36.44 -50.57
CA VAL A 1237 -26.19 -37.15 -51.07
C VAL A 1237 -25.94 -37.57 -52.51
N THR A 1238 -26.40 -38.76 -52.90
CA THR A 1238 -26.33 -39.25 -54.28
C THR A 1238 -27.66 -39.84 -54.72
N GLU A 1239 -28.17 -39.38 -55.86
CA GLU A 1239 -29.45 -39.87 -56.41
C GLU A 1239 -29.38 -41.34 -56.84
N HIS A 1240 -28.21 -41.79 -57.33
CA HIS A 1240 -28.02 -43.13 -57.89
C HIS A 1240 -27.52 -44.17 -56.85
N GLY A 1241 -27.08 -43.70 -55.69
CA GLY A 1241 -26.51 -44.46 -54.57
C GLY A 1241 -25.15 -45.12 -54.88
N PHE A 1242 -24.25 -45.16 -53.91
CA PHE A 1242 -23.00 -45.92 -54.00
C PHE A 1242 -23.24 -47.42 -53.84
N ILE A 1243 -22.73 -48.22 -54.78
CA ILE A 1243 -22.93 -49.68 -54.84
C ILE A 1243 -22.15 -50.42 -53.73
N SER A 1244 -21.09 -49.81 -53.19
CA SER A 1244 -20.33 -50.40 -52.09
C SER A 1244 -19.60 -49.34 -51.26
N LEU A 1245 -19.18 -49.72 -50.04
CA LEU A 1245 -18.31 -48.90 -49.19
C LEU A 1245 -17.00 -48.50 -49.89
N ALA A 1246 -16.49 -49.29 -50.83
CA ALA A 1246 -15.30 -48.92 -51.61
C ALA A 1246 -15.53 -47.70 -52.51
N HIS A 1247 -16.75 -47.55 -53.04
CA HIS A 1247 -17.14 -46.37 -53.81
C HIS A 1247 -17.33 -45.15 -52.91
N VAL A 1248 -17.91 -45.32 -51.71
CA VAL A 1248 -17.98 -44.26 -50.68
C VAL A 1248 -16.58 -43.79 -50.28
N LYS A 1249 -15.64 -44.73 -50.05
CA LYS A 1249 -14.24 -44.40 -49.74
C LYS A 1249 -13.57 -43.63 -50.87
N ARG A 1250 -13.78 -44.01 -52.13
CA ARG A 1250 -13.23 -43.28 -53.30
C ARG A 1250 -13.78 -41.87 -53.41
N ASP A 1251 -15.09 -41.70 -53.29
CA ASP A 1251 -15.74 -40.37 -53.29
C ASP A 1251 -15.25 -39.51 -52.11
N LEU A 1252 -15.16 -40.09 -50.91
CA LEU A 1252 -14.65 -39.41 -49.72
C LEU A 1252 -13.19 -38.98 -49.89
N MET A 1253 -12.32 -39.85 -50.43
CA MET A 1253 -10.92 -39.54 -50.70
C MET A 1253 -10.79 -38.40 -51.73
N PHE A 1254 -11.63 -38.40 -52.77
CA PHE A 1254 -11.70 -37.31 -53.75
C PHE A 1254 -12.13 -35.99 -53.09
N LYS A 1255 -13.25 -35.99 -52.35
CA LYS A 1255 -13.79 -34.78 -51.69
C LYS A 1255 -12.85 -34.22 -50.62
N LEU A 1256 -12.21 -35.08 -49.83
CA LEU A 1256 -11.26 -34.67 -48.80
C LEU A 1256 -9.84 -34.39 -49.34
N ARG A 1257 -9.62 -34.59 -50.66
CA ARG A 1257 -8.32 -34.44 -51.32
C ARG A 1257 -7.21 -35.22 -50.60
N VAL A 1258 -7.44 -36.51 -50.37
CA VAL A 1258 -6.46 -37.42 -49.76
C VAL A 1258 -6.26 -38.65 -50.63
N THR A 1259 -5.02 -39.15 -50.69
CA THR A 1259 -4.67 -40.37 -51.43
C THR A 1259 -4.97 -41.65 -50.63
N LYS A 1260 -5.03 -41.54 -49.30
CA LYS A 1260 -5.38 -42.63 -48.38
C LYS A 1260 -6.14 -42.08 -47.17
N LEU A 1261 -7.10 -42.84 -46.67
CA LEU A 1261 -7.83 -42.50 -45.45
C LEU A 1261 -6.91 -42.64 -44.21
N PRO A 1262 -7.08 -41.78 -43.18
CA PRO A 1262 -6.31 -41.88 -41.94
C PRO A 1262 -6.52 -43.24 -41.25
N LEU A 1263 -5.49 -43.72 -40.54
CA LEU A 1263 -5.57 -45.00 -39.82
C LEU A 1263 -6.75 -45.04 -38.83
N LYS A 1264 -7.07 -43.90 -38.20
CA LYS A 1264 -8.25 -43.74 -37.36
C LYS A 1264 -9.45 -43.31 -38.19
N THR A 1265 -10.01 -44.24 -38.96
CA THR A 1265 -11.28 -44.04 -39.69
C THR A 1265 -12.35 -44.99 -39.17
N ALA A 1266 -13.49 -44.46 -38.73
CA ALA A 1266 -14.63 -45.24 -38.24
C ALA A 1266 -15.86 -45.04 -39.14
N PHE A 1267 -16.58 -46.12 -39.40
CA PHE A 1267 -17.87 -46.10 -40.09
C PHE A 1267 -18.97 -46.47 -39.10
N TYR A 1268 -19.99 -45.61 -39.00
CA TYR A 1268 -21.16 -45.79 -38.14
C TYR A 1268 -22.39 -46.10 -38.98
N PHE A 1269 -23.16 -47.10 -38.54
CA PHE A 1269 -24.34 -47.61 -39.23
C PHE A 1269 -25.49 -47.72 -38.23
N SER A 1270 -26.63 -47.03 -38.46
CA SER A 1270 -27.80 -47.08 -37.57
C SER A 1270 -28.54 -48.43 -37.69
N LYS A 1271 -29.16 -48.67 -38.84
CA LYS A 1271 -29.90 -49.89 -39.20
C LYS A 1271 -29.75 -50.31 -40.68
N GLY A 1272 -29.26 -49.42 -41.54
CA GLY A 1272 -29.66 -49.33 -42.94
C GLY A 1272 -28.73 -49.91 -44.01
N VAL A 1273 -27.71 -50.69 -43.65
CA VAL A 1273 -26.86 -51.37 -44.64
C VAL A 1273 -27.05 -52.88 -44.47
N ALA A 1274 -27.55 -53.55 -45.52
CA ALA A 1274 -27.48 -55.01 -45.56
C ALA A 1274 -25.99 -55.38 -45.54
N LYS A 1275 -25.58 -56.18 -44.55
CA LYS A 1275 -24.20 -56.58 -44.29
C LYS A 1275 -23.48 -57.04 -45.56
#